data_AF-A0A946VZW5-F1
#
_entry.id   AF-A0A946VZW5-F1
#
_cell.length_a   1.000
_cell.length_b   1.000
_cell.length_c   1.000
_cell.angle_alpha   90.00
_cell.angle_beta   90.00
_cell.angle_gamma   90.00
#
_symmetry.space_group_name_H-M   'P 1'
#
loop_
_entity.id
_entity.type
_entity.pdbx_description
1 polymer ?
#
loop_
_entity_poly.entity_id
_entity_poly.type
_entity_poly.pdbx_seq_one_letter_code
_entity_poly.pdbx_strand_id
1 'polypeptide(L)'
;MKNSIFKGLFILTFLISVTAISAQDWPMWRYDAGRTSSSPAELPDNLHLQWTRHYSPREMVWDDPLNHDLMQFDKVFEPIAVGNTLYIGFNDQDKVVAINSTTGNEIWSFYADGPVRLPLSYDNNNIYFTSDDGYLYCLSAEKGDLNWKFRGGPADRKLLGNKRLISTWPARGGVVVDDGVAYFAASIWPSMGTFIYAIDAKNGEIIWKNDGTSSDYILQPHGGAMAFAGIAPQGPMTLNNDYLFIAGGRSVPGCFDRKTGELIYYHINAYNKSGGAFVCAKGDYFVNHHRDRNTFLYESESGKRVSQILEKYPVLDDEVFYFSGESVVARDPKNPGEILWSLPVDASGDLIQAGSHLFAGGKNSISAVQLNKNAEPTVLWKKEVDGNIGRLIAANGKIFAVTLDGKIMALGATAPNEVADILPTSNKIKISNSIYEKAEKILNETKVKDGYALYIGVNNPKLLAAIAEKSNLTIVAVDSDVSKIDKLRKDFDEMGFTASRVAFLQNTPENMDFAPYFSSLTIIEDIDNYSSESAKTLLKKVYASTRPFGGKIWIGGNNSGLANILNFAKESSFDGLTVTNSSSEKVLLAFEGAPEGSANWTHLYGDIANTVKSDDDLVKLPLGVLWFGGNSNMDVLPRHGHGPPEQIIDGKLIIQGNNSLSARDVYTGRVLWKKEFETLNNYGVFFNESYVDDPLNPAYNQEHLPGTNTRGTNYIVTNDLVYVAQGIACQVLDIETGEKIKTMWMPDRAQCAYLGVSENNLITGGNFARFSTQIRKNLKSKEDIDTFIELIEANNTRSGGMYEYGLSASSDLVVADRHDLKVKWKSTSNYGFIHNAITASDDVVYVLDKLPAAMLSLLSRRGIELEGDYSLTALNVETGDTIWQNKTNVFGSWLSYSKEHDIVLQATRPSRDMVKGEFGERMIAHRASDGTIIWDKEIEYGNPPIIHGERIIVENHAYDLKTGNIINRVDPITGEEIVWEYTRTYGCNYIIGSENLLSFRSGAAGFYDLETNGGTGNLGGFKSGCTANLIAANGVLNAPDYTRTCACSYQNQTSLSFIHMPRLEYWTNNEFDWSGKPVQQLGINFGAPGDRVAENSTLWLDYPSVGGKSPDVPVDIKFVTSDTTLIGQHKTLSNDANENKIGYIRTNSFNIETENHSYVAASAINGVQEIEVTISNEEKPNMSYTVKLYFAEIENTKAESREFNVDIQGETVLEEFNITKEAGGQNKLITKTFEGIKIADKLNIKLNSSNNETLPLLSGLEILMENKEEFSEVLK
;
A
#
# COMPACT_ATOMS: atom_id res chain seq x y z
N MET A 1 79.37 42.39 -22.83
CA MET A 1 80.10 41.14 -22.54
C MET A 1 80.22 40.97 -21.04
N LYS A 2 79.86 39.78 -20.57
CA LYS A 2 79.89 39.21 -19.22
C LYS A 2 81.06 39.66 -18.33
N ASN A 3 80.82 39.94 -17.04
CA ASN A 3 81.04 38.98 -15.96
C ASN A 3 80.70 39.56 -14.57
N SER A 4 79.94 38.79 -13.81
CA SER A 4 79.51 39.02 -12.43
C SER A 4 80.38 38.22 -11.45
N ILE A 5 80.74 38.82 -10.32
CA ILE A 5 81.04 38.12 -9.06
C ILE A 5 80.30 38.88 -7.97
N PHE A 6 79.41 38.22 -7.21
CA PHE A 6 79.23 38.51 -5.79
C PHE A 6 78.66 37.29 -5.04
N LYS A 7 79.22 37.10 -3.84
CA LYS A 7 79.03 36.00 -2.90
C LYS A 7 77.64 36.03 -2.23
N GLY A 8 77.06 34.86 -2.00
CA GLY A 8 75.86 34.65 -1.19
C GLY A 8 76.16 33.84 0.08
N LEU A 9 75.53 34.27 1.16
CA LEU A 9 75.66 33.87 2.57
C LEU A 9 74.95 32.52 2.84
N PHE A 10 75.52 31.66 3.70
CA PHE A 10 74.92 30.41 4.17
C PHE A 10 73.95 30.69 5.32
N ILE A 11 72.69 30.25 5.19
CA ILE A 11 71.74 30.05 6.31
C ILE A 11 71.27 28.60 6.24
N LEU A 12 71.45 27.88 7.34
CA LEU A 12 71.06 26.47 7.50
C LEU A 12 69.60 26.42 7.99
N THR A 13 68.70 25.88 7.17
CA THR A 13 67.29 25.64 7.55
C THR A 13 67.09 24.14 7.78
N PHE A 14 66.72 23.76 9.00
CA PHE A 14 66.32 22.40 9.36
C PHE A 14 64.91 22.14 8.79
N LEU A 15 64.80 21.28 7.77
CA LEU A 15 63.52 20.81 7.23
C LEU A 15 63.04 19.64 8.10
N ILE A 16 62.06 19.90 8.96
CA ILE A 16 61.19 18.87 9.53
C ILE A 16 60.10 18.64 8.49
N SER A 17 60.20 17.54 7.74
CA SER A 17 59.12 17.02 6.91
C SER A 17 58.01 16.45 7.80
N VAL A 18 57.07 17.30 8.19
CA VAL A 18 55.75 16.84 8.65
C VAL A 18 55.00 16.40 7.40
N THR A 19 54.91 15.09 7.16
CA THR A 19 53.88 14.54 6.27
C THR A 19 52.54 14.79 6.95
N ALA A 20 51.87 15.88 6.56
CA ALA A 20 50.47 16.07 6.89
C ALA A 20 49.70 14.94 6.21
N ILE A 21 49.34 13.91 6.96
CA ILE A 21 48.27 12.98 6.58
C ILE A 21 47.03 13.86 6.48
N SER A 22 46.64 14.21 5.25
CA SER A 22 45.36 14.88 5.01
C SER A 22 44.28 13.97 5.55
N ALA A 23 43.51 14.43 6.53
CA ALA A 23 42.32 13.75 6.99
C ALA A 23 41.41 13.53 5.78
N GLN A 24 41.16 12.27 5.43
CA GLN A 24 40.18 11.93 4.41
C GLN A 24 38.81 11.73 5.08
N ASP A 25 37.79 12.21 4.36
CA ASP A 25 36.41 12.18 4.78
C ASP A 25 35.72 10.87 4.37
N TRP A 26 34.58 10.61 4.99
CA TRP A 26 33.61 9.59 4.63
C TRP A 26 32.27 10.28 4.35
N PRO A 27 32.15 10.97 3.19
CA PRO A 27 31.10 11.94 2.94
C PRO A 27 29.72 11.32 2.76
N MET A 28 29.65 10.02 2.45
CA MET A 28 28.40 9.34 2.16
C MET A 28 28.35 7.99 2.86
N TRP A 29 27.14 7.45 3.04
CA TRP A 29 26.98 6.08 3.48
C TRP A 29 27.74 5.14 2.55
N ARG A 30 28.52 4.24 3.17
CA ARG A 30 29.47 3.36 2.47
C ARG A 30 30.44 4.10 1.54
N TYR A 31 30.96 5.22 2.05
CA TYR A 31 32.05 6.05 1.52
C TYR A 31 31.65 6.97 0.35
N ASP A 32 31.21 6.42 -0.77
CA ASP A 32 31.00 7.16 -2.03
C ASP A 32 29.59 6.95 -2.62
N ALA A 33 29.34 7.53 -3.81
CA ALA A 33 28.07 7.40 -4.51
C ALA A 33 27.78 5.96 -5.02
N GLY A 34 28.82 5.15 -5.21
CA GLY A 34 28.74 3.72 -5.54
C GLY A 34 28.47 2.83 -4.32
N ARG A 35 28.55 3.39 -3.11
CA ARG A 35 28.41 2.67 -1.83
C ARG A 35 29.48 1.59 -1.67
N THR A 36 30.68 1.84 -2.18
CA THR A 36 31.76 0.85 -2.31
C THR A 36 32.34 0.39 -0.98
N SER A 37 32.29 1.25 0.05
CA SER A 37 33.03 1.07 1.32
C SER A 37 34.54 0.86 1.17
N SER A 38 35.11 1.31 0.05
CA SER A 38 36.54 1.34 -0.17
C SER A 38 37.04 2.77 -0.17
N SER A 39 37.67 3.17 0.93
CA SER A 39 38.29 4.49 1.06
C SER A 39 39.80 4.41 0.83
N PRO A 40 40.42 5.38 0.14
CA PRO A 40 41.88 5.46 0.04
C PRO A 40 42.54 5.99 1.32
N ALA A 41 41.77 6.22 2.39
CA ALA A 41 42.26 6.79 3.65
C ALA A 41 43.14 5.79 4.40
N GLU A 42 44.43 6.10 4.57
CA GLU A 42 45.30 5.27 5.39
C GLU A 42 45.08 5.57 6.89
N LEU A 43 44.83 4.52 7.67
CA LEU A 43 44.72 4.60 9.12
C LEU A 43 45.96 4.01 9.80
N PRO A 44 46.31 4.48 11.01
CA PRO A 44 47.38 3.88 11.80
C PRO A 44 47.16 2.39 12.09
N ASP A 45 48.25 1.61 12.07
CA ASP A 45 48.26 0.17 12.35
C ASP A 45 47.68 -0.20 13.73
N ASN A 46 47.58 0.73 14.67
CA ASN A 46 46.99 0.50 15.99
C ASN A 46 46.10 1.67 16.41
N LEU A 47 44.85 1.37 16.81
CA LEU A 47 43.83 2.35 17.17
C LEU A 47 43.28 2.13 18.58
N HIS A 48 43.28 3.14 19.43
CA HIS A 48 42.82 3.08 20.82
C HIS A 48 41.43 3.70 20.98
N LEU A 49 40.56 3.10 21.79
CA LEU A 49 39.25 3.67 22.13
C LEU A 49 39.44 5.06 22.77
N GLN A 50 38.74 6.05 22.23
CA GLN A 50 38.79 7.45 22.64
C GLN A 50 37.59 7.83 23.50
N TRP A 51 36.40 7.51 22.99
CA TRP A 51 35.13 7.79 23.64
C TRP A 51 34.06 6.80 23.18
N THR A 52 33.03 6.64 24.02
CA THR A 52 31.79 5.91 23.73
C THR A 52 30.62 6.84 24.02
N ARG A 53 29.65 6.86 23.11
CA ARG A 53 28.39 7.60 23.27
C ARG A 53 27.21 6.64 23.20
N HIS A 54 26.26 6.77 24.11
CA HIS A 54 25.11 5.88 24.25
C HIS A 54 23.83 6.53 23.73
N TYR A 55 23.07 5.76 22.94
CA TYR A 55 21.71 6.06 22.52
C TYR A 55 20.83 4.81 22.66
N SER A 56 19.51 4.96 22.48
CA SER A 56 18.61 3.83 22.38
C SER A 56 18.85 3.02 21.09
N PRO A 57 18.63 1.69 21.12
CA PRO A 57 18.57 0.87 19.92
C PRO A 57 17.57 1.45 18.92
N ARG A 58 17.82 1.27 17.62
CA ARG A 58 16.88 1.72 16.59
C ARG A 58 15.70 0.75 16.51
N GLU A 59 14.50 1.31 16.43
CA GLU A 59 13.29 0.55 16.10
C GLU A 59 13.10 0.60 14.58
N MET A 60 13.04 -0.57 13.94
CA MET A 60 12.80 -0.65 12.50
C MET A 60 11.37 -0.25 12.16
N VAL A 61 11.19 0.34 10.98
CA VAL A 61 9.88 0.87 10.54
C VAL A 61 8.80 -0.20 10.33
N TRP A 62 9.21 -1.40 9.92
CA TRP A 62 8.32 -2.49 9.56
C TRP A 62 8.23 -3.49 10.70
N ASP A 63 7.05 -3.67 11.30
CA ASP A 63 6.85 -4.57 12.46
C ASP A 63 7.05 -6.08 12.13
N ASP A 64 7.05 -6.44 10.84
CA ASP A 64 7.04 -7.83 10.37
C ASP A 64 8.46 -8.47 10.37
N PRO A 65 8.63 -9.68 10.93
CA PRO A 65 9.93 -10.35 10.98
C PRO A 65 10.59 -10.62 9.62
N LEU A 66 9.82 -10.88 8.56
CA LEU A 66 10.34 -11.06 7.21
C LEU A 66 10.86 -9.72 6.65
N ASN A 67 10.17 -8.62 6.95
CA ASN A 67 10.63 -7.28 6.58
C ASN A 67 11.86 -6.83 7.37
N HIS A 68 12.01 -7.23 8.63
CA HIS A 68 13.26 -7.02 9.40
C HIS A 68 14.48 -7.69 8.74
N ASP A 69 14.27 -8.70 7.91
CA ASP A 69 15.32 -9.39 7.17
C ASP A 69 15.60 -8.72 5.81
N LEU A 70 14.55 -8.34 5.08
CA LEU A 70 14.64 -7.77 3.71
C LEU A 70 14.93 -6.26 3.67
N MET A 71 14.44 -5.50 4.65
CA MET A 71 14.42 -4.03 4.65
C MET A 71 15.11 -3.47 5.90
N GLN A 72 16.42 -3.73 6.01
CA GLN A 72 17.23 -3.40 7.19
C GLN A 72 17.74 -1.94 7.26
N PHE A 73 17.19 -1.03 6.45
CA PHE A 73 17.79 0.29 6.21
C PHE A 73 17.75 1.25 7.40
N ASP A 74 16.93 0.98 8.43
CA ASP A 74 16.85 1.78 9.67
C ASP A 74 17.11 0.95 10.94
N LYS A 75 17.79 -0.19 10.80
CA LYS A 75 18.14 -1.11 11.90
C LYS A 75 19.27 -0.60 12.82
N VAL A 76 20.14 0.27 12.32
CA VAL A 76 21.32 0.78 13.03
C VAL A 76 21.55 2.23 12.64
N PHE A 77 22.29 3.01 13.43
CA PHE A 77 22.71 4.33 12.97
C PHE A 77 23.66 4.19 11.78
N GLU A 78 23.48 5.09 10.81
CA GLU A 78 24.25 5.13 9.56
C GLU A 78 24.98 6.47 9.44
N PRO A 79 26.08 6.70 10.21
CA PRO A 79 26.77 7.98 10.19
C PRO A 79 27.49 8.26 8.87
N ILE A 80 27.76 9.55 8.65
CA ILE A 80 28.81 10.03 7.74
C ILE A 80 29.79 10.90 8.51
N ALA A 81 31.01 11.06 8.01
CA ALA A 81 32.07 11.75 8.74
C ALA A 81 32.83 12.71 7.82
N VAL A 82 32.88 13.99 8.17
CA VAL A 82 33.57 15.02 7.37
C VAL A 82 34.33 15.96 8.30
N GLY A 83 35.62 16.14 8.01
CA GLY A 83 36.55 16.88 8.85
C GLY A 83 36.52 16.36 10.29
N ASN A 84 36.13 17.23 11.22
CA ASN A 84 36.03 16.91 12.65
C ASN A 84 34.61 16.56 13.11
N THR A 85 33.67 16.29 12.21
CA THR A 85 32.25 16.12 12.53
C THR A 85 31.70 14.78 12.04
N LEU A 86 30.89 14.12 12.88
CA LEU A 86 30.02 13.01 12.52
C LEU A 86 28.60 13.53 12.38
N TYR A 87 27.87 13.07 11.36
CA TYR A 87 26.46 13.39 11.17
C TYR A 87 25.62 12.13 11.23
N ILE A 88 24.51 12.16 11.98
CA ILE A 88 23.61 11.02 12.19
C ILE A 88 22.14 11.44 12.13
N GLY A 89 21.29 10.57 11.60
CA GLY A 89 19.84 10.73 11.56
C GLY A 89 19.13 9.88 12.61
N PHE A 90 17.97 10.35 13.07
CA PHE A 90 17.12 9.70 14.08
C PHE A 90 15.70 9.50 13.53
N ASN A 91 15.22 8.25 13.57
CA ASN A 91 13.88 7.86 13.13
C ASN A 91 12.81 7.91 14.24
N ASP A 92 13.24 8.01 15.50
CA ASP A 92 12.43 8.05 16.73
C ASP A 92 12.29 9.45 17.34
N GLN A 93 13.20 10.39 17.01
CA GLN A 93 13.13 11.81 17.40
C GLN A 93 13.08 12.79 16.21
N ASP A 94 12.91 12.30 14.98
CA ASP A 94 12.71 13.12 13.77
C ASP A 94 13.81 14.18 13.56
N LYS A 95 15.09 13.83 13.78
CA LYS A 95 16.19 14.80 13.80
C LYS A 95 17.48 14.32 13.13
N VAL A 96 18.32 15.29 12.77
CA VAL A 96 19.72 15.11 12.40
C VAL A 96 20.59 15.77 13.45
N VAL A 97 21.69 15.13 13.83
CA VAL A 97 22.64 15.63 14.83
C VAL A 97 24.06 15.63 14.26
N ALA A 98 24.79 16.72 14.52
CA ALA A 98 26.23 16.81 14.32
C ALA A 98 26.97 16.57 15.65
N ILE A 99 27.97 15.70 15.63
CA ILE A 99 28.77 15.32 16.78
C ILE A 99 30.24 15.63 16.48
N ASN A 100 30.94 16.21 17.43
CA ASN A 100 32.38 16.38 17.34
C ASN A 100 33.07 15.01 17.39
N SER A 101 33.71 14.60 16.29
CA SER A 101 34.38 13.32 16.12
C SER A 101 35.53 13.07 17.11
N THR A 102 36.06 14.12 17.75
CA THR A 102 37.16 14.02 18.72
C THR A 102 36.64 13.87 20.15
N THR A 103 35.56 14.55 20.50
CA THR A 103 35.06 14.58 21.89
C THR A 103 33.79 13.76 22.11
N GLY A 104 33.06 13.39 21.06
CA GLY A 104 31.75 12.72 21.16
C GLY A 104 30.61 13.65 21.60
N ASN A 105 30.86 14.96 21.74
CA ASN A 105 29.85 15.94 22.13
C ASN A 105 29.04 16.44 20.93
N GLU A 106 27.76 16.68 21.16
CA GLU A 106 26.88 17.30 20.18
C GLU A 106 27.31 18.75 19.87
N ILE A 107 27.28 19.11 18.59
CA ILE A 107 27.57 20.46 18.08
C ILE A 107 26.26 21.20 17.81
N TRP A 108 25.37 20.57 17.03
CA TRP A 108 24.06 21.10 16.68
C TRP A 108 23.08 19.95 16.41
N SER A 109 21.78 20.27 16.47
CA SER A 109 20.68 19.38 16.09
C SER A 109 19.68 20.12 15.20
N PHE A 110 19.16 19.47 14.17
CA PHE A 110 18.08 19.97 13.32
C PHE A 110 16.90 18.99 13.36
N TYR A 111 15.67 19.50 13.50
CA TYR A 111 14.47 18.67 13.53
C TYR A 111 13.66 18.79 12.23
N ALA A 112 13.26 17.65 11.70
CA ALA A 112 12.33 17.52 10.58
C ALA A 112 10.88 17.33 11.10
N ASP A 113 9.93 17.21 10.16
CA ASP A 113 8.51 17.00 10.48
C ASP A 113 8.14 15.50 10.46
N GLY A 114 9.15 14.63 10.37
CA GLY A 114 8.99 13.18 10.37
C GLY A 114 10.30 12.41 10.52
N PRO A 115 10.23 11.07 10.59
CA PRO A 115 11.38 10.20 10.77
C PRO A 115 12.50 10.40 9.73
N VAL A 116 13.74 10.57 10.20
CA VAL A 116 14.95 10.50 9.37
C VAL A 116 15.53 9.09 9.44
N ARG A 117 15.20 8.26 8.45
CA ARG A 117 15.49 6.81 8.46
C ARG A 117 16.74 6.43 7.68
N LEU A 118 16.95 7.12 6.57
CA LEU A 118 17.96 6.75 5.60
C LEU A 118 19.26 7.52 5.83
N PRO A 119 20.39 6.96 5.40
CA PRO A 119 21.68 7.60 5.58
C PRO A 119 21.77 8.97 4.89
N LEU A 120 22.59 9.85 5.45
CA LEU A 120 22.84 11.18 4.94
C LEU A 120 23.91 11.17 3.83
N SER A 121 23.99 12.26 3.07
CA SER A 121 25.08 12.53 2.12
C SER A 121 25.66 13.92 2.33
N TYR A 122 26.95 14.09 2.11
CA TYR A 122 27.65 15.37 2.15
C TYR A 122 28.17 15.74 0.76
N ASP A 123 27.99 17.00 0.39
CA ASP A 123 28.68 17.63 -0.74
C ASP A 123 28.83 19.13 -0.48
N ASN A 124 29.97 19.71 -0.86
CA ASN A 124 30.20 21.17 -0.86
C ASN A 124 29.72 21.94 0.40
N ASN A 125 30.08 21.46 1.60
CA ASN A 125 29.70 22.02 2.90
C ASN A 125 28.20 21.92 3.25
N ASN A 126 27.47 21.04 2.57
CA ASN A 126 26.06 20.78 2.81
C ASN A 126 25.81 19.32 3.20
N ILE A 127 24.79 19.12 4.03
CA ILE A 127 24.28 17.81 4.43
C ILE A 127 22.91 17.63 3.81
N TYR A 128 22.75 16.52 3.09
CA TYR A 128 21.52 16.13 2.42
C TYR A 128 20.91 14.90 3.10
N PHE A 129 19.60 14.92 3.32
CA PHE A 129 18.87 13.77 3.85
C PHE A 129 17.41 13.82 3.46
N THR A 130 16.76 12.66 3.50
CA THR A 130 15.31 12.53 3.29
C THR A 130 14.59 12.22 4.58
N SER A 131 13.32 12.62 4.66
CA SER A 131 12.45 12.38 5.81
C SER A 131 11.12 11.77 5.36
N ASP A 132 10.49 10.98 6.23
CA ASP A 132 9.14 10.45 6.03
C ASP A 132 8.09 11.59 5.90
N ASP A 133 8.43 12.85 6.23
CA ASP A 133 7.61 14.03 5.91
C ASP A 133 7.54 14.39 4.42
N GLY A 134 8.24 13.65 3.56
CA GLY A 134 8.19 13.78 2.10
C GLY A 134 9.19 14.76 1.50
N TYR A 135 10.15 15.26 2.28
CA TYR A 135 11.14 16.24 1.81
C TYR A 135 12.55 15.66 1.66
N LEU A 136 13.28 16.22 0.69
CA LEU A 136 14.73 16.28 0.66
C LEU A 136 15.17 17.59 1.34
N TYR A 137 16.06 17.50 2.33
CA TYR A 137 16.61 18.64 3.05
C TYR A 137 18.06 18.90 2.65
N CYS A 138 18.46 20.16 2.63
CA CYS A 138 19.84 20.62 2.51
C CYS A 138 20.17 21.55 3.69
N LEU A 139 21.10 21.11 4.55
CA LEU A 139 21.56 21.88 5.70
C LEU A 139 23.01 22.32 5.52
N SER A 140 23.38 23.46 6.11
CA SER A 140 24.78 23.81 6.31
C SER A 140 25.46 22.76 7.22
N ALA A 141 26.57 22.18 6.77
CA ALA A 141 27.31 21.20 7.55
C ALA A 141 27.92 21.80 8.83
N GLU A 142 28.28 23.08 8.80
CA GLU A 142 28.90 23.78 9.94
C GLU A 142 27.91 24.09 11.06
N LYS A 143 26.71 24.58 10.71
CA LYS A 143 25.75 25.15 11.67
C LYS A 143 24.45 24.38 11.83
N GLY A 144 24.11 23.51 10.88
CA GLY A 144 22.80 22.85 10.83
C GLY A 144 21.67 23.75 10.35
N ASP A 145 21.99 24.95 9.84
CA ASP A 145 21.00 25.89 9.29
C ASP A 145 20.39 25.31 8.01
N LEU A 146 19.07 25.46 7.85
CA LEU A 146 18.36 25.07 6.64
C LEU A 146 18.73 25.99 5.47
N ASN A 147 19.40 25.47 4.45
CA ASN A 147 19.68 26.21 3.22
C ASN A 147 18.47 26.19 2.29
N TRP A 148 17.94 24.98 2.03
CA TRP A 148 16.71 24.77 1.27
C TRP A 148 16.11 23.39 1.59
N LYS A 149 14.84 23.20 1.26
CA LYS A 149 14.18 21.88 1.25
C LYS A 149 13.29 21.76 0.02
N PHE A 150 13.18 20.55 -0.52
CA PHE A 150 12.40 20.24 -1.71
C PHE A 150 11.37 19.15 -1.38
N ARG A 151 10.10 19.39 -1.73
CA ARG A 151 9.02 18.42 -1.53
C ARG A 151 9.01 17.42 -2.68
N GLY A 152 9.18 16.12 -2.38
CA GLY A 152 9.18 15.08 -3.41
C GLY A 152 7.78 14.68 -3.90
N GLY A 153 6.75 14.77 -3.04
CA GLY A 153 5.37 14.51 -3.45
C GLY A 153 4.66 15.75 -4.02
N PRO A 154 3.54 15.59 -4.74
CA PRO A 154 2.85 16.69 -5.41
C PRO A 154 2.07 17.61 -4.46
N ALA A 155 1.77 17.14 -3.24
CA ALA A 155 1.02 17.91 -2.23
C ALA A 155 1.48 17.59 -0.80
N ASP A 156 1.12 18.47 0.14
CA ASP A 156 1.42 18.29 1.57
C ASP A 156 0.29 17.57 2.32
N ARG A 157 -0.14 16.42 1.79
CA ARG A 157 -1.21 15.62 2.41
C ARG A 157 -0.63 14.64 3.42
N LYS A 158 -1.20 14.59 4.62
CA LYS A 158 -0.78 13.66 5.66
C LYS A 158 -1.64 12.40 5.74
N LEU A 159 -1.04 11.32 6.21
CA LEU A 159 -1.71 10.06 6.56
C LEU A 159 -1.03 9.41 7.78
N LEU A 160 -1.64 8.37 8.36
CA LEU A 160 -0.96 7.53 9.35
C LEU A 160 -0.15 6.42 8.67
N GLY A 161 1.17 6.58 8.61
CA GLY A 161 2.10 5.60 8.05
C GLY A 161 3.02 5.06 9.14
N ASN A 162 3.04 3.74 9.33
CA ASN A 162 3.78 3.07 10.41
C ASN A 162 3.54 3.73 11.79
N LYS A 163 2.26 4.00 12.12
CA LYS A 163 1.80 4.61 13.40
C LYS A 163 2.21 6.08 13.62
N ARG A 164 2.74 6.76 12.60
CA ARG A 164 3.15 8.18 12.66
C ARG A 164 2.36 8.98 11.64
N LEU A 165 1.99 10.23 11.98
CA LEU A 165 1.39 11.15 11.01
C LEU A 165 2.51 11.69 10.11
N ILE A 166 2.59 11.19 8.88
CA ILE A 166 3.67 11.46 7.93
C ILE A 166 3.11 11.89 6.57
N SER A 167 3.97 12.17 5.59
CA SER A 167 3.52 12.43 4.22
C SER A 167 2.83 11.21 3.62
N THR A 168 1.81 11.47 2.80
CA THR A 168 1.24 10.47 1.90
C THR A 168 2.28 9.89 0.94
N TRP A 169 3.29 10.70 0.59
CA TRP A 169 4.44 10.32 -0.23
C TRP A 169 5.73 10.46 0.59
N PRO A 170 6.03 9.52 1.51
CA PRO A 170 7.23 9.61 2.33
C PRO A 170 8.49 9.49 1.47
N ALA A 171 9.55 10.24 1.79
CA ALA A 171 10.81 10.21 1.03
C ALA A 171 11.72 9.07 1.49
N ARG A 172 11.40 7.85 1.02
CA ARG A 172 12.13 6.61 1.33
C ARG A 172 13.07 6.11 0.22
N GLY A 173 13.20 6.86 -0.88
CA GLY A 173 14.31 6.73 -1.81
C GLY A 173 15.47 7.60 -1.33
N GLY A 174 16.40 7.01 -0.57
CA GLY A 174 17.44 7.74 0.15
C GLY A 174 18.41 8.47 -0.78
N VAL A 175 18.93 9.61 -0.33
CA VAL A 175 19.70 10.53 -1.17
C VAL A 175 21.09 9.99 -1.54
N VAL A 176 21.48 10.19 -2.78
CA VAL A 176 22.87 10.10 -3.26
C VAL A 176 23.22 11.40 -3.98
N VAL A 177 24.42 11.92 -3.75
CA VAL A 177 24.89 13.17 -4.37
C VAL A 177 26.17 12.86 -5.14
N ASP A 178 26.31 13.38 -6.36
CA ASP A 178 27.56 13.31 -7.10
C ASP A 178 27.60 14.43 -8.15
N ASP A 179 28.77 15.04 -8.33
CA ASP A 179 29.00 16.14 -9.29
C ASP A 179 27.98 17.29 -9.17
N GLY A 180 27.67 17.71 -7.93
CA GLY A 180 26.72 18.79 -7.66
C GLY A 180 25.25 18.45 -7.94
N VAL A 181 24.91 17.17 -8.17
CA VAL A 181 23.54 16.70 -8.40
C VAL A 181 23.10 15.77 -7.27
N ALA A 182 21.97 16.07 -6.65
CA ALA A 182 21.32 15.22 -5.65
C ALA A 182 20.18 14.41 -6.29
N TYR A 183 20.23 13.08 -6.11
CA TYR A 183 19.18 12.15 -6.55
C TYR A 183 18.43 11.60 -5.35
N PHE A 184 17.10 11.61 -5.42
CA PHE A 184 16.24 11.05 -4.38
C PHE A 184 14.86 10.69 -4.94
N ALA A 185 14.05 9.96 -4.16
CA ALA A 185 12.67 9.66 -4.53
C ALA A 185 11.69 9.68 -3.34
N ALA A 186 10.44 10.00 -3.66
CA ALA A 186 9.32 10.01 -2.73
C ALA A 186 8.19 9.07 -3.18
N SER A 187 7.36 8.67 -2.21
CA SER A 187 6.38 7.60 -2.27
C SER A 187 6.95 6.20 -2.12
N ILE A 188 6.14 5.32 -1.54
CA ILE A 188 6.35 3.87 -1.54
C ILE A 188 5.17 3.13 -2.17
N TRP A 189 4.19 3.85 -2.71
CA TRP A 189 2.95 3.31 -3.25
C TRP A 189 2.85 3.71 -4.72
N PRO A 190 3.12 2.81 -5.68
CA PRO A 190 2.96 3.11 -7.10
C PRO A 190 1.54 3.59 -7.44
N SER A 191 0.51 3.05 -6.79
CA SER A 191 -0.88 3.52 -6.93
C SER A 191 -1.12 4.96 -6.46
N MET A 192 -0.21 5.53 -5.65
CA MET A 192 -0.22 6.93 -5.27
C MET A 192 0.65 7.82 -6.17
N GLY A 193 1.34 7.22 -7.15
CA GLY A 193 2.45 7.83 -7.87
C GLY A 193 3.78 7.64 -7.15
N THR A 194 4.86 7.50 -7.93
CA THR A 194 6.26 7.49 -7.45
C THR A 194 6.99 8.64 -8.12
N PHE A 195 7.74 9.41 -7.35
CA PHE A 195 8.36 10.66 -7.82
C PHE A 195 9.88 10.58 -7.63
N ILE A 196 10.61 10.57 -8.74
CA ILE A 196 12.07 10.39 -8.77
C ILE A 196 12.69 11.65 -9.39
N TYR A 197 13.75 12.16 -8.77
CA TYR A 197 14.34 13.44 -9.15
C TYR A 197 15.86 13.37 -9.27
N ALA A 198 16.38 14.18 -10.20
CA ALA A 198 17.68 14.82 -10.06
C ALA A 198 17.48 16.31 -9.77
N ILE A 199 18.17 16.79 -8.74
CA ILE A 199 18.08 18.15 -8.23
C ILE A 199 19.48 18.77 -8.23
N ASP A 200 19.61 20.03 -8.64
CA ASP A 200 20.85 20.80 -8.43
C ASP A 200 21.10 20.94 -6.93
N ALA A 201 22.22 20.40 -6.46
CA ALA A 201 22.53 20.30 -5.04
C ALA A 201 22.78 21.67 -4.39
N LYS A 202 23.09 22.70 -5.18
CA LYS A 202 23.39 24.05 -4.67
C LYS A 202 22.11 24.82 -4.39
N ASN A 203 21.14 24.82 -5.30
CA ASN A 203 19.96 25.68 -5.22
C ASN A 203 18.62 24.93 -5.05
N GLY A 204 18.59 23.62 -5.21
CA GLY A 204 17.36 22.83 -5.08
C GLY A 204 16.46 22.84 -6.33
N GLU A 205 16.96 23.31 -7.48
CA GLU A 205 16.21 23.33 -8.74
C GLU A 205 16.18 21.94 -9.39
N ILE A 206 15.07 21.60 -10.05
CA ILE A 206 14.92 20.34 -10.76
C ILE A 206 15.85 20.33 -11.98
N ILE A 207 16.57 19.23 -12.20
CA ILE A 207 17.28 18.94 -13.45
C ILE A 207 16.40 18.08 -14.34
N TRP A 208 15.92 16.95 -13.80
CA TRP A 208 14.91 16.10 -14.42
C TRP A 208 14.00 15.48 -13.35
N LYS A 209 12.80 15.06 -13.78
CA LYS A 209 11.79 14.40 -12.95
C LYS A 209 11.14 13.24 -13.69
N ASN A 210 11.13 12.05 -13.08
CA ASN A 210 10.35 10.90 -13.51
C ASN A 210 9.21 10.63 -12.52
N ASP A 211 7.98 10.90 -12.94
CA ASP A 211 6.76 10.58 -12.20
C ASP A 211 5.67 9.88 -13.06
N GLY A 212 6.02 9.52 -14.30
CA GLY A 212 5.14 8.83 -15.25
C GLY A 212 5.19 7.30 -15.22
N THR A 213 6.25 6.69 -14.67
CA THR A 213 6.50 5.23 -14.71
C THR A 213 5.86 4.44 -13.55
N SER A 214 5.05 5.10 -12.72
CA SER A 214 4.44 4.52 -11.52
C SER A 214 3.18 3.69 -11.81
N SER A 215 2.63 3.80 -13.03
CA SER A 215 1.41 3.12 -13.47
C SER A 215 1.63 2.39 -14.80
N ASP A 216 2.84 1.89 -15.06
CA ASP A 216 3.08 1.06 -16.24
C ASP A 216 2.37 -0.29 -16.07
N TYR A 217 1.79 -0.81 -17.15
CA TYR A 217 1.14 -2.13 -17.11
C TYR A 217 2.19 -3.23 -17.25
N ILE A 218 2.68 -3.74 -16.12
CA ILE A 218 3.84 -4.63 -16.07
C ILE A 218 3.51 -5.99 -15.47
N LEU A 219 4.32 -6.98 -15.87
CA LEU A 219 4.25 -8.34 -15.36
C LEU A 219 4.65 -8.39 -13.89
N GLN A 220 3.76 -8.90 -13.05
CA GLN A 220 3.94 -9.00 -11.60
C GLN A 220 4.61 -10.31 -11.20
N PRO A 221 5.15 -10.44 -9.97
CA PRO A 221 5.79 -11.64 -9.41
C PRO A 221 5.02 -12.98 -9.45
N HIS A 222 3.85 -13.08 -10.10
CA HIS A 222 2.97 -14.25 -10.05
C HIS A 222 2.39 -14.61 -11.44
N GLY A 223 3.00 -15.61 -12.10
CA GLY A 223 2.35 -16.48 -13.10
C GLY A 223 1.61 -15.81 -14.26
N GLY A 224 2.22 -14.83 -14.94
CA GLY A 224 1.59 -14.16 -16.09
C GLY A 224 0.65 -13.00 -15.73
N ALA A 225 0.46 -12.72 -14.43
CA ALA A 225 -0.44 -11.66 -14.00
C ALA A 225 0.13 -10.26 -14.26
N MET A 226 -0.61 -9.42 -14.96
CA MET A 226 -0.27 -8.04 -15.26
C MET A 226 -0.98 -7.10 -14.29
N ALA A 227 -0.38 -5.94 -13.99
CA ALA A 227 -1.02 -4.88 -13.21
C ALA A 227 -0.36 -3.53 -13.50
N PHE A 228 -1.15 -2.45 -13.39
CA PHE A 228 -0.62 -1.09 -13.31
C PHE A 228 0.23 -0.94 -12.04
N ALA A 229 1.53 -0.75 -12.23
CA ALA A 229 2.50 -0.64 -11.13
C ALA A 229 3.79 0.06 -11.60
N GLY A 230 4.71 0.23 -10.67
CA GLY A 230 6.05 0.75 -10.93
C GLY A 230 6.96 0.45 -9.75
N ILE A 231 8.11 1.12 -9.68
CA ILE A 231 9.02 0.99 -8.54
C ILE A 231 8.44 1.65 -7.28
N ALA A 232 8.77 1.08 -6.10
CA ALA A 232 8.41 1.60 -4.80
C ALA A 232 9.71 1.87 -3.98
N PRO A 233 10.28 3.08 -4.09
CA PRO A 233 11.60 3.41 -3.53
C PRO A 233 11.67 3.21 -2.01
N GLN A 234 12.52 2.27 -1.58
CA GLN A 234 12.79 1.97 -0.18
C GLN A 234 14.24 1.53 -0.01
N GLY A 235 15.08 2.45 0.47
CA GLY A 235 16.51 2.24 0.70
C GLY A 235 17.38 3.33 0.06
N PRO A 236 18.70 3.33 0.32
CA PRO A 236 19.63 4.29 -0.28
C PRO A 236 19.79 4.09 -1.79
N MET A 237 19.87 5.18 -2.56
CA MET A 237 20.22 5.13 -3.97
C MET A 237 21.72 4.94 -4.19
N THR A 238 22.08 4.39 -5.36
CA THR A 238 23.46 4.12 -5.77
C THR A 238 23.69 4.56 -7.21
N LEU A 239 24.83 5.19 -7.47
CA LEU A 239 25.29 5.58 -8.79
C LEU A 239 26.41 4.65 -9.27
N ASN A 240 26.41 4.33 -10.56
CA ASN A 240 27.52 3.65 -11.21
C ASN A 240 27.59 4.07 -12.68
N ASN A 241 28.64 4.82 -13.07
CA ASN A 241 28.74 5.42 -14.39
C ASN A 241 27.46 6.24 -14.75
N ASP A 242 26.79 5.88 -15.84
CA ASP A 242 25.55 6.49 -16.31
C ASP A 242 24.28 5.88 -15.67
N TYR A 243 24.41 4.98 -14.69
CA TYR A 243 23.27 4.29 -14.07
C TYR A 243 22.95 4.82 -12.67
N LEU A 244 21.64 5.03 -12.42
CA LEU A 244 21.05 5.27 -11.12
C LEU A 244 20.23 4.04 -10.70
N PHE A 245 20.65 3.38 -9.62
CA PHE A 245 19.94 2.26 -9.02
C PHE A 245 19.08 2.71 -7.85
N ILE A 246 17.79 2.34 -7.91
CA ILE A 246 16.81 2.65 -6.88
C ILE A 246 16.35 1.36 -6.21
N ALA A 247 16.59 1.23 -4.91
CA ALA A 247 16.14 0.07 -4.15
C ALA A 247 14.61 0.04 -4.04
N GLY A 248 13.98 -1.10 -4.34
CA GLY A 248 12.52 -1.30 -4.32
C GLY A 248 11.96 -1.87 -3.02
N GLY A 249 12.74 -1.86 -1.93
CA GLY A 249 12.38 -2.48 -0.65
C GLY A 249 12.49 -4.00 -0.67
N ARG A 250 11.50 -4.69 -1.24
CA ARG A 250 11.47 -6.17 -1.33
C ARG A 250 11.81 -6.71 -2.73
N SER A 251 11.90 -5.84 -3.72
CA SER A 251 12.26 -6.19 -5.10
C SER A 251 13.73 -5.87 -5.40
N VAL A 252 14.24 -6.47 -6.49
CA VAL A 252 15.53 -6.07 -7.07
C VAL A 252 15.43 -4.62 -7.56
N PRO A 253 16.48 -3.80 -7.42
CA PRO A 253 16.47 -2.40 -7.83
C PRO A 253 16.00 -2.17 -9.27
N GLY A 254 15.29 -1.08 -9.50
CA GLY A 254 15.10 -0.53 -10.85
C GLY A 254 16.31 0.31 -11.25
N CYS A 255 16.63 0.32 -12.54
CA CYS A 255 17.76 1.07 -13.09
C CYS A 255 17.26 2.19 -14.00
N PHE A 256 17.77 3.39 -13.77
CA PHE A 256 17.45 4.59 -14.52
C PHE A 256 18.72 5.16 -15.14
N ASP A 257 18.58 5.82 -16.27
CA ASP A 257 19.65 6.63 -16.83
C ASP A 257 19.87 7.86 -15.93
N ARG A 258 21.10 8.02 -15.44
CA ARG A 258 21.47 9.05 -14.47
C ARG A 258 21.25 10.48 -15.01
N LYS A 259 21.41 10.69 -16.32
CA LYS A 259 21.42 12.01 -16.94
C LYS A 259 20.02 12.47 -17.35
N THR A 260 19.19 11.54 -17.80
CA THR A 260 17.87 11.79 -18.39
C THR A 260 16.71 11.39 -17.47
N GLY A 261 16.97 10.49 -16.51
CA GLY A 261 15.95 9.92 -15.62
C GLY A 261 15.05 8.88 -16.29
N GLU A 262 15.38 8.42 -17.51
CA GLU A 262 14.62 7.39 -18.23
C GLU A 262 14.79 6.02 -17.55
N LEU A 263 13.70 5.26 -17.42
CA LEU A 263 13.73 3.90 -16.91
C LEU A 263 14.41 2.99 -17.95
N ILE A 264 15.50 2.32 -17.57
CA ILE A 264 16.22 1.38 -18.43
C ILE A 264 15.63 -0.03 -18.28
N TYR A 265 15.47 -0.50 -17.03
CA TYR A 265 14.82 -1.78 -16.74
C TYR A 265 14.28 -1.87 -15.31
N TYR A 266 13.25 -2.71 -15.14
CA TYR A 266 12.74 -3.14 -13.83
C TYR A 266 12.27 -4.60 -13.87
N HIS A 267 13.11 -5.51 -13.34
CA HIS A 267 12.95 -6.96 -13.48
C HIS A 267 12.18 -7.63 -12.32
N ILE A 268 11.08 -7.01 -11.86
CA ILE A 268 10.35 -7.47 -10.66
C ILE A 268 9.86 -8.92 -10.77
N ASN A 269 9.33 -9.33 -11.93
CA ASN A 269 8.85 -10.69 -12.14
C ASN A 269 9.98 -11.70 -12.37
N ALA A 270 11.04 -11.34 -13.11
CA ALA A 270 12.15 -12.25 -13.37
C ALA A 270 12.85 -12.69 -12.07
N TYR A 271 12.83 -11.82 -11.05
CA TYR A 271 13.44 -12.02 -9.74
C TYR A 271 12.42 -12.07 -8.61
N ASN A 272 11.23 -12.63 -8.87
CA ASN A 272 10.03 -12.62 -8.02
C ASN A 272 10.15 -13.11 -6.56
N LYS A 273 11.30 -13.66 -6.15
CA LYS A 273 11.60 -14.14 -4.78
C LYS A 273 12.99 -13.72 -4.31
N SER A 274 13.52 -12.63 -4.87
CA SER A 274 14.75 -11.98 -4.48
C SER A 274 14.57 -10.47 -4.53
N GLY A 275 15.50 -9.72 -3.94
CA GLY A 275 15.31 -8.30 -3.69
C GLY A 275 15.54 -7.95 -2.23
N GLY A 276 15.72 -6.66 -1.99
CA GLY A 276 16.02 -6.10 -0.69
C GLY A 276 16.31 -4.60 -0.79
N ALA A 277 16.36 -3.92 0.35
CA ALA A 277 16.56 -2.46 0.41
C ALA A 277 18.03 -2.01 0.32
N PHE A 278 18.96 -2.93 0.03
CA PHE A 278 20.40 -2.67 -0.05
C PHE A 278 20.87 -2.73 -1.50
N VAL A 279 21.61 -1.71 -1.95
CA VAL A 279 22.30 -1.72 -3.24
C VAL A 279 23.67 -1.03 -3.11
N CYS A 280 24.67 -1.56 -3.80
CA CYS A 280 25.95 -0.91 -4.06
C CYS A 280 26.44 -1.35 -5.45
N ALA A 281 27.33 -0.59 -6.07
CA ALA A 281 27.75 -0.84 -7.45
C ALA A 281 29.15 -0.33 -7.73
N LYS A 282 29.83 -0.98 -8.67
CA LYS A 282 31.16 -0.61 -9.15
C LYS A 282 31.44 -1.31 -10.47
N GLY A 283 31.91 -0.56 -11.47
CA GLY A 283 32.33 -1.11 -12.77
C GLY A 283 31.14 -1.71 -13.53
N ASP A 284 31.23 -2.98 -13.91
CA ASP A 284 30.20 -3.66 -14.70
C ASP A 284 29.06 -4.24 -13.86
N TYR A 285 29.13 -4.13 -12.53
CA TYR A 285 28.24 -4.84 -11.62
C TYR A 285 27.58 -3.96 -10.56
N PHE A 286 26.37 -4.37 -10.16
CA PHE A 286 25.76 -3.99 -8.90
C PHE A 286 25.42 -5.21 -8.04
N VAL A 287 25.34 -4.98 -6.74
CA VAL A 287 25.00 -5.96 -5.72
C VAL A 287 23.65 -5.61 -5.12
N ASN A 288 22.82 -6.62 -4.87
CA ASN A 288 21.62 -6.48 -4.05
C ASN A 288 21.56 -7.60 -3.02
N HIS A 289 21.16 -7.26 -1.79
CA HIS A 289 20.93 -8.25 -0.75
C HIS A 289 19.55 -8.85 -0.87
N HIS A 290 19.49 -10.13 -0.50
CA HIS A 290 18.28 -10.79 -0.07
C HIS A 290 18.44 -11.21 1.40
N ARG A 291 17.43 -11.91 1.93
CA ARG A 291 17.36 -12.52 3.26
C ARG A 291 18.71 -12.99 3.83
N ASP A 292 18.90 -12.80 5.12
CA ASP A 292 20.14 -13.02 5.86
C ASP A 292 21.34 -12.27 5.27
N ARG A 293 21.12 -11.19 4.51
CA ARG A 293 22.15 -10.51 3.70
C ARG A 293 22.81 -11.45 2.69
N ASN A 294 22.06 -12.37 2.10
CA ASN A 294 22.56 -13.19 1.00
C ASN A 294 22.78 -12.31 -0.22
N THR A 295 24.01 -12.26 -0.70
CA THR A 295 24.42 -11.31 -1.73
C THR A 295 24.33 -11.92 -3.12
N PHE A 296 23.68 -11.19 -4.03
CA PHE A 296 23.62 -11.50 -5.44
C PHE A 296 24.27 -10.38 -6.26
N LEU A 297 24.98 -10.78 -7.32
CA LEU A 297 25.63 -9.88 -8.28
C LEU A 297 24.85 -9.86 -9.60
N TYR A 298 24.71 -8.66 -10.15
CA TYR A 298 23.97 -8.37 -11.37
C TYR A 298 24.80 -7.49 -12.30
N GLU A 299 24.67 -7.68 -13.60
CA GLU A 299 25.22 -6.77 -14.61
C GLU A 299 24.51 -5.41 -14.55
N SER A 300 25.28 -4.31 -14.51
CA SER A 300 24.72 -2.96 -14.46
C SER A 300 23.93 -2.59 -15.71
N GLU A 301 24.38 -3.01 -16.89
CA GLU A 301 23.73 -2.67 -18.17
C GLU A 301 22.38 -3.39 -18.37
N SER A 302 22.30 -4.67 -18.02
CA SER A 302 21.15 -5.52 -18.37
C SER A 302 20.23 -5.85 -17.18
N GLY A 303 20.72 -5.70 -15.94
CA GLY A 303 20.04 -6.18 -14.75
C GLY A 303 20.02 -7.70 -14.63
N LYS A 304 20.82 -8.42 -15.44
CA LYS A 304 20.91 -9.87 -15.42
C LYS A 304 21.72 -10.35 -14.21
N ARG A 305 21.16 -11.30 -13.44
CA ARG A 305 21.88 -11.95 -12.34
C ARG A 305 22.98 -12.86 -12.89
N VAL A 306 24.21 -12.66 -12.44
CA VAL A 306 25.40 -13.41 -12.91
C VAL A 306 26.05 -14.30 -11.86
N SER A 307 25.66 -14.17 -10.59
CA SER A 307 26.18 -15.01 -9.51
C SER A 307 25.12 -15.92 -8.90
N GLN A 308 25.61 -16.97 -8.21
CA GLN A 308 24.87 -17.61 -7.12
C GLN A 308 24.89 -16.71 -5.88
N ILE A 309 24.39 -17.23 -4.75
CA ILE A 309 24.57 -16.58 -3.44
C ILE A 309 26.08 -16.50 -3.15
N LEU A 310 26.58 -15.28 -2.98
CA LEU A 310 27.93 -14.99 -2.49
C LEU A 310 27.90 -14.92 -0.95
N GLU A 311 28.91 -14.31 -0.34
CA GLU A 311 28.97 -14.10 1.11
C GLU A 311 28.05 -12.94 1.55
N LYS A 312 28.39 -12.19 2.62
CA LYS A 312 27.51 -11.17 3.21
C LYS A 312 27.83 -9.77 2.65
N TYR A 313 28.34 -8.86 3.47
CA TYR A 313 28.48 -7.44 3.10
C TYR A 313 29.65 -7.21 2.13
N PRO A 314 29.46 -6.52 0.99
CA PRO A 314 30.50 -6.32 -0.01
C PRO A 314 31.32 -5.03 0.24
N VAL A 315 32.63 -5.09 -0.02
CA VAL A 315 33.52 -3.95 -0.27
C VAL A 315 33.99 -4.04 -1.72
N LEU A 316 33.70 -3.02 -2.51
CA LEU A 316 33.92 -3.02 -3.96
C LEU A 316 35.10 -2.10 -4.32
N ASP A 317 36.30 -2.67 -4.38
CA ASP A 317 37.52 -1.99 -4.85
C ASP A 317 37.77 -2.25 -6.35
N ASP A 318 38.63 -1.44 -6.98
CA ASP A 318 38.98 -1.61 -8.39
C ASP A 318 39.77 -2.90 -8.67
N GLU A 319 40.61 -3.34 -7.72
CA GLU A 319 41.48 -4.52 -7.89
C GLU A 319 40.86 -5.80 -7.32
N VAL A 320 40.08 -5.70 -6.24
CA VAL A 320 39.56 -6.86 -5.49
C VAL A 320 38.20 -6.57 -4.88
N PHE A 321 37.24 -7.49 -5.01
CA PHE A 321 36.01 -7.43 -4.22
C PHE A 321 36.18 -8.23 -2.93
N TYR A 322 35.89 -7.62 -1.79
CA TYR A 322 35.90 -8.30 -0.49
C TYR A 322 34.48 -8.51 0.01
N PHE A 323 34.21 -9.66 0.61
CA PHE A 323 32.92 -9.93 1.20
C PHE A 323 33.06 -10.37 2.65
N SER A 324 32.16 -9.88 3.49
CA SER A 324 32.11 -10.12 4.92
C SER A 324 31.44 -11.46 5.27
N GLY A 325 31.55 -11.88 6.54
CA GLY A 325 30.95 -13.11 7.06
C GLY A 325 31.69 -13.57 8.32
N GLU A 326 31.64 -14.86 8.65
CA GLU A 326 32.53 -15.46 9.67
C GLU A 326 34.01 -15.44 9.23
N SER A 327 34.23 -15.26 7.93
CA SER A 327 35.52 -15.03 7.27
C SER A 327 35.38 -13.89 6.26
N VAL A 328 36.48 -13.20 5.99
CA VAL A 328 36.58 -12.29 4.85
C VAL A 328 36.98 -13.09 3.62
N VAL A 329 36.28 -12.90 2.50
CA VAL A 329 36.57 -13.56 1.22
C VAL A 329 36.91 -12.51 0.17
N ALA A 330 38.04 -12.66 -0.50
CA ALA A 330 38.46 -11.81 -1.62
C ALA A 330 38.19 -12.49 -2.96
N ARG A 331 37.69 -11.73 -3.94
CA ARG A 331 37.27 -12.19 -5.26
C ARG A 331 37.79 -11.28 -6.36
N ASP A 332 38.03 -11.83 -7.54
CA ASP A 332 38.42 -11.06 -8.73
C ASP A 332 37.22 -10.26 -9.26
N PRO A 333 37.27 -8.92 -9.38
CA PRO A 333 36.19 -8.12 -9.95
C PRO A 333 35.83 -8.51 -11.39
N LYS A 334 36.78 -9.00 -12.19
CA LYS A 334 36.56 -9.42 -13.59
C LYS A 334 35.98 -10.81 -13.71
N ASN A 335 36.18 -11.63 -12.68
CA ASN A 335 35.60 -12.96 -12.57
C ASN A 335 35.12 -13.21 -11.14
N PRO A 336 33.99 -12.60 -10.71
CA PRO A 336 33.58 -12.61 -9.30
C PRO A 336 33.31 -14.00 -8.71
N GLY A 337 33.18 -15.03 -9.55
CA GLY A 337 33.12 -16.42 -9.10
C GLY A 337 34.44 -16.95 -8.53
N GLU A 338 35.58 -16.37 -8.91
CA GLU A 338 36.91 -16.77 -8.49
C GLU A 338 37.27 -16.18 -7.11
N ILE A 339 37.61 -17.07 -6.18
CA ILE A 339 38.11 -16.69 -4.85
C ILE A 339 39.62 -16.55 -4.93
N LEU A 340 40.13 -15.36 -4.60
CA LEU A 340 41.56 -15.07 -4.53
C LEU A 340 42.16 -15.58 -3.21
N TRP A 341 41.47 -15.35 -2.09
CA TRP A 341 41.82 -15.84 -0.77
C TRP A 341 40.63 -15.77 0.19
N SER A 342 40.74 -16.46 1.33
CA SER A 342 39.81 -16.35 2.45
C SER A 342 40.59 -16.28 3.76
N LEU A 343 40.15 -15.42 4.69
CA LEU A 343 40.78 -15.19 5.98
C LEU A 343 39.74 -15.33 7.11
N PRO A 344 39.95 -16.19 8.12
CA PRO A 344 39.01 -16.40 9.21
C PRO A 344 39.04 -15.24 10.21
N VAL A 345 38.29 -14.18 9.89
CA VAL A 345 38.07 -12.98 10.70
C VAL A 345 36.58 -12.71 10.73
N ASP A 346 36.04 -12.55 11.94
CA ASP A 346 34.65 -12.21 12.14
C ASP A 346 34.34 -10.81 11.61
N ALA A 347 33.65 -10.77 10.48
CA ALA A 347 33.10 -9.60 9.81
C ALA A 347 31.58 -9.75 9.64
N SER A 348 30.90 -10.46 10.56
CA SER A 348 29.46 -10.71 10.44
C SER A 348 28.61 -9.45 10.51
N GLY A 349 29.15 -8.40 11.15
CA GLY A 349 28.52 -7.09 11.34
C GLY A 349 28.67 -6.19 10.12
N ASP A 350 29.91 -5.79 9.82
CA ASP A 350 30.26 -4.93 8.69
C ASP A 350 31.72 -5.12 8.27
N LEU A 351 32.06 -4.67 7.05
CA LEU A 351 33.41 -4.69 6.50
C LEU A 351 33.63 -3.40 5.70
N ILE A 352 34.77 -2.75 5.95
CA ILE A 352 35.22 -1.58 5.20
C ILE A 352 36.70 -1.70 4.83
N GLN A 353 37.11 -1.05 3.76
CA GLN A 353 38.51 -0.82 3.41
C GLN A 353 38.89 0.63 3.66
N ALA A 354 40.05 0.84 4.27
CA ALA A 354 40.67 2.15 4.42
C ALA A 354 42.17 2.03 4.11
N GLY A 355 42.56 2.52 2.93
CA GLY A 355 43.92 2.44 2.41
C GLY A 355 44.35 0.98 2.27
N SER A 356 45.47 0.64 2.88
CA SER A 356 46.04 -0.70 2.86
C SER A 356 45.42 -1.68 3.87
N HIS A 357 44.33 -1.29 4.55
CA HIS A 357 43.71 -2.09 5.61
C HIS A 357 42.25 -2.43 5.33
N LEU A 358 41.83 -3.64 5.72
CA LEU A 358 40.43 -3.97 5.97
C LEU A 358 40.13 -3.90 7.45
N PHE A 359 38.97 -3.36 7.79
CA PHE A 359 38.45 -3.37 9.16
C PHE A 359 37.15 -4.15 9.21
N ALA A 360 37.16 -5.20 10.02
CA ALA A 360 36.07 -6.14 10.18
C ALA A 360 35.37 -5.92 11.52
N GLY A 361 34.07 -5.64 11.47
CA GLY A 361 33.19 -5.51 12.63
C GLY A 361 32.41 -6.80 12.80
N GLY A 362 32.52 -7.41 13.97
CA GLY A 362 31.90 -8.68 14.29
C GLY A 362 31.12 -8.67 15.60
N LYS A 363 30.91 -9.86 16.15
CA LYS A 363 30.31 -10.04 17.47
C LYS A 363 31.30 -9.56 18.54
N ASN A 364 30.95 -8.49 19.24
CA ASN A 364 31.74 -7.89 20.33
C ASN A 364 33.23 -7.67 19.98
N SER A 365 33.58 -7.49 18.71
CA SER A 365 34.96 -7.29 18.31
C SER A 365 35.13 -6.49 17.03
N ILE A 366 36.29 -5.84 16.92
CA ILE A 366 36.79 -5.17 15.73
C ILE A 366 38.17 -5.74 15.43
N SER A 367 38.44 -6.09 14.17
CA SER A 367 39.75 -6.56 13.72
C SER A 367 40.28 -5.70 12.58
N ALA A 368 41.59 -5.47 12.56
CA ALA A 368 42.29 -4.84 11.45
C ALA A 368 43.13 -5.88 10.70
N VAL A 369 43.03 -5.85 9.38
CA VAL A 369 43.70 -6.77 8.48
C VAL A 369 44.52 -5.97 7.48
N GLN A 370 45.83 -6.22 7.43
CA GLN A 370 46.73 -5.64 6.44
C GLN A 370 46.56 -6.35 5.10
N LEU A 371 46.31 -5.58 4.05
CA LEU A 371 46.33 -6.04 2.66
C LEU A 371 47.76 -6.00 2.12
N ASN A 372 48.19 -7.09 1.48
CA ASN A 372 49.53 -7.24 0.91
C ASN A 372 49.41 -7.47 -0.60
N LYS A 373 50.00 -6.59 -1.43
CA LYS A 373 49.85 -6.64 -2.90
C LYS A 373 50.21 -7.98 -3.57
N ASN A 374 51.08 -8.79 -2.96
CA ASN A 374 51.57 -10.06 -3.53
C ASN A 374 51.62 -11.20 -2.49
N ALA A 375 50.90 -11.09 -1.38
CA ALA A 375 50.88 -12.11 -0.32
C ALA A 375 49.50 -12.18 0.31
N GLU A 376 49.23 -13.25 1.06
CA GLU A 376 48.00 -13.36 1.84
C GLU A 376 47.90 -12.21 2.86
N PRO A 377 46.68 -11.75 3.16
CA PRO A 377 46.46 -10.70 4.15
C PRO A 377 46.79 -11.19 5.58
N THR A 378 47.18 -10.27 6.46
CA THR A 378 47.54 -10.60 7.85
C THR A 378 46.72 -9.82 8.86
N VAL A 379 46.19 -10.48 9.88
CA VAL A 379 45.51 -9.81 11.00
C VAL A 379 46.54 -9.06 11.84
N LEU A 380 46.42 -7.73 11.91
CA LEU A 380 47.31 -6.89 12.73
C LEU A 380 46.89 -6.93 14.20
N TRP A 381 45.60 -6.80 14.46
CA TRP A 381 45.03 -6.87 15.80
C TRP A 381 43.56 -7.22 15.76
N LYS A 382 43.08 -7.70 16.92
CA LYS A 382 41.67 -7.87 17.26
C LYS A 382 41.43 -7.23 18.62
N LYS A 383 40.39 -6.41 18.73
CA LYS A 383 39.99 -5.74 19.98
C LYS A 383 38.58 -6.16 20.35
N GLU A 384 38.39 -6.52 21.60
CA GLU A 384 37.05 -6.73 22.16
C GLU A 384 36.39 -5.37 22.42
N VAL A 385 35.09 -5.30 22.13
CA VAL A 385 34.26 -4.11 22.32
C VAL A 385 32.92 -4.52 22.92
N ASP A 386 32.29 -3.60 23.63
CA ASP A 386 31.00 -3.84 24.28
C ASP A 386 29.84 -3.57 23.31
N GLY A 387 29.37 -4.62 22.65
CA GLY A 387 28.22 -4.60 21.74
C GLY A 387 28.53 -5.20 20.37
N ASN A 388 27.49 -5.67 19.68
CA ASN A 388 27.63 -6.22 18.33
C ASN A 388 27.77 -5.08 17.33
N ILE A 389 28.87 -5.06 16.57
CA ILE A 389 29.11 -4.03 15.56
C ILE A 389 28.15 -4.21 14.39
N GLY A 390 27.42 -3.16 14.04
CA GLY A 390 26.53 -3.11 12.88
C GLY A 390 27.03 -2.22 11.74
N ARG A 391 27.89 -1.23 12.03
CA ARG A 391 28.46 -0.30 11.05
C ARG A 391 29.87 0.13 11.44
N LEU A 392 30.76 0.22 10.46
CA LEU A 392 32.09 0.82 10.58
C LEU A 392 32.25 2.00 9.62
N ILE A 393 33.03 3.00 10.03
CA ILE A 393 33.40 4.17 9.23
C ILE A 393 34.87 4.51 9.49
N ALA A 394 35.62 4.84 8.45
CA ALA A 394 36.99 5.33 8.57
C ALA A 394 37.07 6.81 8.14
N ALA A 395 37.40 7.70 9.06
CA ALA A 395 37.57 9.12 8.74
C ALA A 395 38.44 9.82 9.77
N ASN A 396 39.15 10.87 9.35
CA ASN A 396 39.91 11.75 10.26
C ASN A 396 40.88 10.99 11.21
N GLY A 397 41.59 10.01 10.66
CA GLY A 397 42.55 9.18 11.39
C GLY A 397 41.92 8.27 12.46
N LYS A 398 40.61 8.05 12.40
CA LYS A 398 39.84 7.25 13.35
C LYS A 398 38.97 6.22 12.65
N ILE A 399 38.60 5.19 13.40
CA ILE A 399 37.45 4.34 13.11
C ILE A 399 36.32 4.69 14.04
N PHE A 400 35.14 4.84 13.47
CA PHE A 400 33.90 4.90 14.23
C PHE A 400 33.17 3.58 14.09
N ALA A 401 32.78 2.99 15.22
CA ALA A 401 32.05 1.74 15.27
C ALA A 401 30.69 1.98 15.91
N VAL A 402 29.64 1.55 15.23
CA VAL A 402 28.25 1.64 15.68
C VAL A 402 27.76 0.26 16.04
N THR A 403 27.11 0.15 17.19
CA THR A 403 26.56 -1.09 17.70
C THR A 403 25.05 -1.17 17.49
N LEU A 404 24.52 -2.40 17.42
CA LEU A 404 23.07 -2.63 17.30
C LEU A 404 22.27 -2.15 18.53
N ASP A 405 22.90 -2.04 19.70
CA ASP A 405 22.30 -1.51 20.92
C ASP A 405 22.40 0.02 21.06
N GLY A 406 22.88 0.73 20.02
CA GLY A 406 22.81 2.19 19.92
C GLY A 406 24.08 2.94 20.37
N LYS A 407 25.18 2.25 20.69
CA LYS A 407 26.46 2.90 21.03
C LYS A 407 27.23 3.31 19.77
N ILE A 408 27.90 4.46 19.85
CA ILE A 408 28.89 4.92 18.87
C ILE A 408 30.24 5.04 19.59
N MET A 409 31.27 4.39 19.05
CA MET A 409 32.62 4.35 19.61
C MET A 409 33.61 4.96 18.62
N ALA A 410 34.56 5.76 19.11
CA ALA A 410 35.66 6.26 18.27
C ALA A 410 36.99 5.65 18.68
N LEU A 411 37.75 5.12 17.73
CA LEU A 411 39.07 4.55 17.92
C LEU A 411 40.10 5.36 17.11
N GLY A 412 41.14 5.89 17.75
CA GLY A 412 42.14 6.77 17.13
C GLY A 412 43.59 6.40 17.47
N ALA A 413 44.56 7.02 16.80
CA ALA A 413 45.99 6.66 16.88
C ALA A 413 46.60 6.70 18.29
N THR A 414 46.20 7.67 19.11
CA THR A 414 46.84 7.96 20.41
C THR A 414 45.98 7.44 21.54
N ALA A 415 46.54 6.65 22.46
CA ALA A 415 45.81 6.24 23.67
C ALA A 415 45.44 7.48 24.51
N PRO A 416 44.15 7.67 24.86
CA PRO A 416 43.77 8.77 25.74
C PRO A 416 44.16 8.44 27.19
N ASN A 417 44.24 9.48 28.05
CA ASN A 417 44.45 9.28 29.49
C ASN A 417 43.22 8.62 30.14
N GLU A 418 42.03 8.94 29.65
CA GLU A 418 40.74 8.39 30.09
C GLU A 418 39.81 8.29 28.88
N VAL A 419 39.06 7.19 28.79
CA VAL A 419 38.05 7.00 27.75
C VAL A 419 36.77 7.69 28.20
N ALA A 420 36.29 8.68 27.45
CA ALA A 420 35.06 9.37 27.80
C ALA A 420 33.84 8.48 27.55
N ASP A 421 32.91 8.44 28.51
CA ASP A 421 31.66 7.69 28.42
C ASP A 421 30.46 8.65 28.50
N ILE A 422 29.73 8.81 27.40
CA ILE A 422 28.78 9.91 27.19
C ILE A 422 27.36 9.37 27.15
N LEU A 423 26.58 9.72 28.17
CA LEU A 423 25.19 9.30 28.33
C LEU A 423 24.20 10.35 27.78
N PRO A 424 22.98 9.93 27.39
CA PRO A 424 21.90 10.86 27.06
C PRO A 424 21.58 11.80 28.22
N THR A 425 21.40 13.08 27.94
CA THR A 425 20.92 14.07 28.91
C THR A 425 19.39 14.07 28.95
N SER A 426 18.78 13.85 30.13
CA SER A 426 17.33 14.03 30.33
C SER A 426 17.07 15.07 31.44
N ASN A 427 16.34 16.13 31.12
CA ASN A 427 15.89 17.16 32.05
C ASN A 427 14.37 17.09 32.21
N LYS A 428 13.90 16.58 33.36
CA LYS A 428 12.46 16.60 33.67
C LYS A 428 12.02 18.00 34.09
N ILE A 429 11.10 18.60 33.32
CA ILE A 429 10.45 19.84 33.71
C ILE A 429 9.40 19.57 34.81
N LYS A 430 9.40 20.40 35.86
CA LYS A 430 8.40 20.30 36.95
C LYS A 430 7.05 20.89 36.51
N ILE A 431 6.02 20.05 36.44
CA ILE A 431 4.62 20.41 36.17
C ILE A 431 3.90 20.62 37.51
N SER A 432 3.03 21.64 37.62
CA SER A 432 2.26 21.93 38.84
C SER A 432 0.98 21.09 38.94
N ASN A 433 0.53 20.80 40.17
CA ASN A 433 -0.71 20.04 40.39
C ASN A 433 -1.94 20.66 39.69
N SER A 434 -2.05 21.99 39.66
CA SER A 434 -3.13 22.69 38.96
C SER A 434 -3.17 22.41 37.45
N ILE A 435 -2.03 22.17 36.81
CA ILE A 435 -1.97 21.83 35.38
C ILE A 435 -2.40 20.37 35.18
N TYR A 436 -1.99 19.46 36.06
CA TYR A 436 -2.49 18.07 36.04
C TYR A 436 -4.00 18.01 36.25
N GLU A 437 -4.56 18.79 37.19
CA GLU A 437 -6.00 18.87 37.42
C GLU A 437 -6.74 19.36 36.16
N LYS A 438 -6.17 20.35 35.43
CA LYS A 438 -6.73 20.82 34.15
C LYS A 438 -6.68 19.74 33.07
N ALA A 439 -5.54 19.04 32.93
CA ALA A 439 -5.40 17.93 31.98
C ALA A 439 -6.40 16.80 32.27
N GLU A 440 -6.51 16.39 33.53
CA GLU A 440 -7.47 15.37 33.97
C GLU A 440 -8.91 15.80 33.77
N LYS A 441 -9.24 17.09 33.98
CA LYS A 441 -10.57 17.64 33.66
C LYS A 441 -10.90 17.47 32.18
N ILE A 442 -9.99 17.85 31.27
CA ILE A 442 -10.20 17.69 29.82
C ILE A 442 -10.42 16.21 29.47
N LEU A 443 -9.54 15.32 29.93
CA LEU A 443 -9.61 13.88 29.65
C LEU A 443 -10.88 13.21 30.22
N ASN A 444 -11.34 13.64 31.39
CA ASN A 444 -12.55 13.10 32.00
C ASN A 444 -13.83 13.64 31.34
N GLU A 445 -13.83 14.90 30.88
CA GLU A 445 -14.95 15.49 30.15
C GLU A 445 -15.11 14.89 28.75
N THR A 446 -14.02 14.63 28.04
CA THR A 446 -14.04 14.03 26.70
C THR A 446 -14.24 12.52 26.76
N LYS A 447 -13.84 11.89 27.88
CA LYS A 447 -13.75 10.43 28.06
C LYS A 447 -12.78 9.73 27.10
N VAL A 448 -11.88 10.49 26.47
CA VAL A 448 -10.89 9.95 25.53
C VAL A 448 -9.52 9.96 26.20
N LYS A 449 -8.95 8.77 26.42
CA LYS A 449 -7.62 8.58 27.06
C LYS A 449 -6.66 7.73 26.23
N ASP A 450 -7.08 7.26 25.05
CA ASP A 450 -6.30 6.41 24.17
C ASP A 450 -6.63 6.73 22.70
N GLY A 451 -5.76 6.33 21.77
CA GLY A 451 -5.85 6.64 20.34
C GLY A 451 -4.92 7.78 19.91
N TYR A 452 -5.31 8.52 18.87
CA TYR A 452 -4.55 9.67 18.39
C TYR A 452 -5.23 10.98 18.80
N ALA A 453 -4.42 11.99 19.12
CA ALA A 453 -4.89 13.32 19.41
C ALA A 453 -4.21 14.38 18.54
N LEU A 454 -5.00 15.33 18.07
CA LEU A 454 -4.52 16.53 17.40
C LEU A 454 -4.55 17.70 18.39
N TYR A 455 -3.43 18.38 18.58
CA TYR A 455 -3.31 19.52 19.50
C TYR A 455 -2.98 20.77 18.70
N ILE A 456 -3.93 21.70 18.61
CA ILE A 456 -3.84 22.89 17.77
C ILE A 456 -3.54 24.12 18.62
N GLY A 457 -2.43 24.80 18.31
CA GLY A 457 -1.99 26.03 18.97
C GLY A 457 -1.46 25.77 20.39
N VAL A 458 -0.15 25.63 20.56
CA VAL A 458 0.45 25.19 21.84
C VAL A 458 0.72 26.37 22.77
N ASN A 459 -0.28 26.93 23.44
CA ASN A 459 -0.07 28.09 24.31
C ASN A 459 0.60 27.71 25.64
N ASN A 460 0.30 26.52 26.17
CA ASN A 460 0.88 26.01 27.41
C ASN A 460 1.56 24.65 27.21
N PRO A 461 2.89 24.62 26.96
CA PRO A 461 3.64 23.37 26.76
C PRO A 461 3.53 22.39 27.95
N LYS A 462 3.35 22.90 29.18
CA LYS A 462 3.19 22.04 30.37
C LYS A 462 1.83 21.35 30.41
N LEU A 463 0.79 21.96 29.84
CA LEU A 463 -0.52 21.32 29.72
C LEU A 463 -0.46 20.17 28.70
N LEU A 464 0.17 20.39 27.54
CA LEU A 464 0.44 19.35 26.56
C LEU A 464 1.21 18.17 27.18
N ALA A 465 2.30 18.45 27.90
CA ALA A 465 3.07 17.42 28.60
C ALA A 465 2.23 16.67 29.66
N ALA A 466 1.41 17.38 30.44
CA ALA A 466 0.53 16.76 31.43
C ALA A 466 -0.54 15.85 30.79
N ILE A 467 -1.09 16.22 29.64
CA ILE A 467 -2.02 15.36 28.88
C ILE A 467 -1.30 14.12 28.37
N ALA A 468 -0.07 14.26 27.85
CA ALA A 468 0.75 13.13 27.41
C ALA A 468 1.08 12.17 28.57
N GLU A 469 1.37 12.67 29.77
CA GLU A 469 1.66 11.81 30.94
C GLU A 469 0.40 11.13 31.53
N LYS A 470 -0.79 11.71 31.34
CA LYS A 470 -2.06 11.24 31.94
C LYS A 470 -2.93 10.41 30.99
N SER A 471 -2.46 10.13 29.78
CA SER A 471 -3.18 9.38 28.75
C SER A 471 -2.24 8.46 27.97
N ASN A 472 -2.82 7.55 27.20
CA ASN A 472 -2.14 6.72 26.20
C ASN A 472 -2.22 7.33 24.79
N LEU A 473 -2.76 8.56 24.66
CA LEU A 473 -2.95 9.22 23.37
C LEU A 473 -1.64 9.52 22.67
N THR A 474 -1.43 9.08 21.43
CA THR A 474 -0.34 9.62 20.59
C THR A 474 -0.71 11.02 20.13
N ILE A 475 0.09 12.04 20.48
CA ILE A 475 -0.29 13.45 20.26
C ILE A 475 0.51 14.04 19.10
N VAL A 476 -0.18 14.69 18.16
CA VAL A 476 0.42 15.53 17.12
C VAL A 476 0.06 16.98 17.44
N ALA A 477 1.07 17.78 17.77
CA ALA A 477 0.91 19.21 18.02
C ALA A 477 1.26 20.02 16.76
N VAL A 478 0.40 20.97 16.40
CA VAL A 478 0.58 21.82 15.21
C VAL A 478 0.53 23.29 15.60
N ASP A 479 1.53 24.03 15.12
CA ASP A 479 1.63 25.47 15.31
C ASP A 479 2.35 26.10 14.12
N SER A 480 1.98 27.34 13.78
CA SER A 480 2.56 28.07 12.66
C SER A 480 3.92 28.69 12.99
N ASP A 481 4.19 28.98 14.28
CA ASP A 481 5.42 29.64 14.72
C ASP A 481 6.60 28.66 14.73
N VAL A 482 7.54 28.89 13.80
CA VAL A 482 8.76 28.09 13.62
C VAL A 482 9.62 28.07 14.89
N SER A 483 9.87 29.23 15.49
CA SER A 483 10.74 29.35 16.68
C SER A 483 10.13 28.63 17.88
N LYS A 484 8.79 28.67 17.99
CA LYS A 484 8.05 27.95 19.02
C LYS A 484 8.11 26.44 18.82
N ILE A 485 7.91 25.94 17.60
CA ILE A 485 8.00 24.50 17.28
C ILE A 485 9.42 23.97 17.53
N ASP A 486 10.45 24.69 17.11
CA ASP A 486 11.84 24.28 17.34
C ASP A 486 12.16 24.19 18.84
N LYS A 487 11.68 25.16 19.61
CA LYS A 487 11.81 25.14 21.07
C LYS A 487 11.04 23.96 21.69
N LEU A 488 9.81 23.70 21.25
CA LEU A 488 8.99 22.60 21.75
C LEU A 488 9.65 21.25 21.50
N ARG A 489 10.17 21.03 20.29
CA ARG A 489 10.89 19.79 19.92
C ARG A 489 12.08 19.55 20.84
N LYS A 490 12.91 20.57 21.05
CA LYS A 490 14.05 20.49 21.97
C LYS A 490 13.62 20.23 23.42
N ASP A 491 12.65 21.00 23.92
CA ASP A 491 12.18 20.88 25.31
C ASP A 491 11.57 19.48 25.57
N PHE A 492 10.82 18.91 24.63
CA PHE A 492 10.20 17.58 24.78
C PHE A 492 11.19 16.42 24.57
N ASP A 493 12.16 16.57 23.68
CA ASP A 493 13.28 15.63 23.53
C ASP A 493 14.09 15.56 24.84
N GLU A 494 14.42 16.71 25.43
CA GLU A 494 15.10 16.77 26.74
C GLU A 494 14.27 16.18 27.89
N MET A 495 12.93 16.24 27.81
CA MET A 495 12.04 15.56 28.77
C MET A 495 11.99 14.03 28.59
N GLY A 496 12.46 13.51 27.45
CA GLY A 496 12.47 12.09 27.12
C GLY A 496 11.21 11.60 26.39
N PHE A 497 10.41 12.50 25.81
CA PHE A 497 9.32 12.08 24.93
C PHE A 497 9.87 11.71 23.55
N THR A 498 9.55 10.50 23.07
CA THR A 498 9.80 10.12 21.68
C THR A 498 8.80 10.82 20.76
N ALA A 499 9.17 11.00 19.49
CA ALA A 499 8.26 11.57 18.50
C ALA A 499 7.10 10.62 18.14
N SER A 500 7.21 9.33 18.48
CA SER A 500 6.09 8.38 18.47
C SER A 500 5.04 8.64 19.55
N ARG A 501 5.38 9.41 20.60
CA ARG A 501 4.48 9.75 21.70
C ARG A 501 3.94 11.18 21.57
N VAL A 502 4.81 12.14 21.25
CA VAL A 502 4.45 13.55 21.00
C VAL A 502 5.23 14.05 19.79
N ALA A 503 4.55 14.29 18.68
CA ALA A 503 5.13 14.86 17.46
C ALA A 503 4.76 16.34 17.32
N PHE A 504 5.62 17.11 16.67
CA PHE A 504 5.39 18.53 16.39
C PHE A 504 5.49 18.77 14.90
N LEU A 505 4.51 19.45 14.31
CA LEU A 505 4.49 19.83 12.90
C LEU A 505 4.43 21.34 12.77
N GLN A 506 5.29 21.88 11.90
CA GLN A 506 5.33 23.32 11.63
C GLN A 506 4.44 23.60 10.42
N ASN A 507 3.22 24.08 10.67
CA ASN A 507 2.29 24.43 9.61
C ASN A 507 1.20 25.38 10.11
N THR A 508 0.54 26.08 9.19
CA THR A 508 -0.68 26.84 9.49
C THR A 508 -1.85 25.85 9.61
N PRO A 509 -2.44 25.66 10.80
CA PRO A 509 -3.42 24.58 11.03
C PRO A 509 -4.61 24.59 10.07
N GLU A 510 -5.13 25.76 9.72
CA GLU A 510 -6.28 25.90 8.80
C GLU A 510 -5.95 25.56 7.33
N ASN A 511 -4.66 25.54 6.96
CA ASN A 511 -4.20 25.21 5.60
C ASN A 511 -3.76 23.75 5.46
N MET A 512 -3.63 23.03 6.57
CA MET A 512 -3.09 21.68 6.57
C MET A 512 -4.11 20.66 6.06
N ASP A 513 -3.64 19.68 5.29
CA ASP A 513 -4.44 18.55 4.81
C ASP A 513 -4.16 17.32 5.69
N PHE A 514 -4.86 17.26 6.81
CA PHE A 514 -4.76 16.20 7.79
C PHE A 514 -5.30 14.87 7.26
N ALA A 515 -4.87 13.77 7.88
CA ALA A 515 -5.44 12.46 7.61
C ALA A 515 -6.94 12.45 7.98
N PRO A 516 -7.85 11.96 7.13
CA PRO A 516 -9.25 11.79 7.50
C PRO A 516 -9.41 10.81 8.68
N TYR A 517 -10.41 11.04 9.53
CA TYR A 517 -10.89 10.12 10.56
C TYR A 517 -9.88 9.60 11.62
N PHE A 518 -8.67 10.14 11.70
CA PHE A 518 -7.65 9.58 12.60
C PHE A 518 -7.75 10.05 14.06
N SER A 519 -8.26 11.27 14.30
CA SER A 519 -8.21 11.94 15.60
C SER A 519 -9.33 11.46 16.52
N SER A 520 -8.97 10.74 17.57
CA SER A 520 -9.89 10.37 18.65
C SER A 520 -10.22 11.58 19.54
N LEU A 521 -9.25 12.50 19.69
CA LEU A 521 -9.42 13.75 20.43
C LEU A 521 -8.66 14.89 19.75
N THR A 522 -9.39 15.90 19.28
CA THR A 522 -8.78 17.18 18.90
C THR A 522 -8.93 18.20 20.03
N ILE A 523 -7.84 18.89 20.37
CA ILE A 523 -7.79 19.97 21.34
C ILE A 523 -7.37 21.23 20.59
N ILE A 524 -8.27 22.21 20.48
CA ILE A 524 -7.92 23.59 20.09
C ILE A 524 -7.75 24.36 21.39
N GLU A 525 -6.52 24.70 21.77
CA GLU A 525 -6.23 25.22 23.12
C GLU A 525 -6.93 26.56 23.36
N ASP A 526 -6.90 27.45 22.36
CA ASP A 526 -7.56 28.75 22.38
C ASP A 526 -7.99 29.19 20.97
N ILE A 527 -9.30 29.22 20.71
CA ILE A 527 -9.87 29.63 19.42
C ILE A 527 -9.70 31.13 19.15
N ASP A 528 -9.50 31.95 20.18
CA ASP A 528 -9.38 33.40 20.03
C ASP A 528 -8.04 33.83 19.38
N ASN A 529 -7.09 32.89 19.25
CA ASN A 529 -5.87 33.08 18.49
C ASN A 529 -6.10 33.11 16.96
N TYR A 530 -7.29 32.75 16.49
CA TYR A 530 -7.65 32.67 15.08
C TYR A 530 -8.66 33.76 14.72
N SER A 531 -8.54 34.29 13.50
CA SER A 531 -9.60 35.13 12.93
C SER A 531 -10.90 34.32 12.81
N SER A 532 -12.06 34.99 12.77
CA SER A 532 -13.35 34.30 12.61
C SER A 532 -13.38 33.37 11.38
N GLU A 533 -12.76 33.76 10.27
CA GLU A 533 -12.70 32.95 9.06
C GLU A 533 -11.69 31.79 9.17
N SER A 534 -10.51 32.05 9.74
CA SER A 534 -9.52 31.01 10.04
C SER A 534 -10.09 29.96 10.99
N ALA A 535 -10.83 30.36 12.03
CA ALA A 535 -11.46 29.48 13.00
C ALA A 535 -12.49 28.55 12.34
N LYS A 536 -13.32 29.07 11.43
CA LYS A 536 -14.28 28.27 10.65
C LYS A 536 -13.58 27.28 9.74
N THR A 537 -12.55 27.73 9.03
CA THR A 537 -11.75 26.89 8.14
C THR A 537 -11.06 25.77 8.92
N LEU A 538 -10.45 26.10 10.07
CA LEU A 538 -9.85 25.16 11.00
C LEU A 538 -10.87 24.11 11.47
N LEU A 539 -12.09 24.52 11.85
CA LEU A 539 -13.11 23.56 12.28
C LEU A 539 -13.48 22.58 11.17
N LYS A 540 -13.58 23.02 9.90
CA LYS A 540 -13.82 22.11 8.76
C LYS A 540 -12.69 21.08 8.60
N LYS A 541 -11.42 21.52 8.71
CA LYS A 541 -10.24 20.63 8.63
C LYS A 541 -10.20 19.63 9.78
N VAL A 542 -10.48 20.08 10.99
CA VAL A 542 -10.52 19.23 12.19
C VAL A 542 -11.70 18.25 12.13
N TYR A 543 -12.86 18.68 11.66
CA TYR A 543 -14.03 17.81 11.47
C TYR A 543 -13.70 16.63 10.54
N ALA A 544 -13.11 16.89 9.37
CA ALA A 544 -12.70 15.83 8.44
C ALA A 544 -11.71 14.83 9.06
N SER A 545 -10.89 15.29 10.02
CA SER A 545 -9.92 14.46 10.74
C SER A 545 -10.50 13.73 11.95
N THR A 546 -11.70 14.11 12.39
CA THR A 546 -12.30 13.60 13.61
C THR A 546 -12.82 12.20 13.35
N ARG A 547 -12.40 11.26 14.19
CA ARG A 547 -12.77 9.85 14.08
C ARG A 547 -14.29 9.66 14.24
N PRO A 548 -14.98 8.97 13.31
CA PRO A 548 -16.35 8.51 13.53
C PRO A 548 -16.43 7.55 14.73
N PHE A 549 -17.64 7.27 15.20
CA PHE A 549 -17.87 6.36 16.34
C PHE A 549 -17.06 6.74 17.61
N GLY A 550 -17.15 8.00 18.04
CA GLY A 550 -16.71 8.46 19.36
C GLY A 550 -15.66 9.59 19.38
N GLY A 551 -15.23 10.12 18.23
CA GLY A 551 -14.24 11.20 18.17
C GLY A 551 -14.74 12.50 18.80
N LYS A 552 -13.84 13.24 19.46
CA LYS A 552 -14.17 14.47 20.20
C LYS A 552 -13.36 15.67 19.73
N ILE A 553 -13.98 16.85 19.72
CA ILE A 553 -13.30 18.14 19.51
C ILE A 553 -13.54 19.03 20.75
N TRP A 554 -12.49 19.31 21.50
CA TRP A 554 -12.50 20.23 22.64
C TRP A 554 -11.91 21.57 22.20
N ILE A 555 -12.68 22.64 22.33
CA ILE A 555 -12.30 23.99 21.90
C ILE A 555 -12.30 24.90 23.12
N GLY A 556 -11.14 25.42 23.51
CA GLY A 556 -10.98 26.44 24.53
C GLY A 556 -11.08 27.86 23.96
N GLY A 557 -11.40 28.84 24.80
CA GLY A 557 -11.41 30.25 24.44
C GLY A 557 -12.32 31.07 25.35
N ASN A 558 -12.70 32.27 24.89
CA ASN A 558 -13.61 33.17 25.56
C ASN A 558 -15.02 33.15 24.94
N ASN A 559 -16.00 33.73 25.65
CA ASN A 559 -17.41 33.77 25.24
C ASN A 559 -17.66 34.21 23.78
N SER A 560 -16.88 35.14 23.24
CA SER A 560 -17.15 35.70 21.90
C SER A 560 -16.67 34.78 20.76
N GLY A 561 -15.43 34.28 20.83
CA GLY A 561 -14.90 33.31 19.87
C GLY A 561 -15.68 31.99 19.92
N LEU A 562 -15.99 31.53 21.14
CA LEU A 562 -16.77 30.31 21.35
C LEU A 562 -18.21 30.42 20.84
N ALA A 563 -18.88 31.57 21.01
CA ALA A 563 -20.21 31.77 20.46
C ALA A 563 -20.21 31.74 18.93
N ASN A 564 -19.22 32.37 18.29
CA ASN A 564 -19.08 32.38 16.84
C ASN A 564 -18.87 30.96 16.28
N ILE A 565 -17.97 30.18 16.87
CA ILE A 565 -17.69 28.83 16.38
C ILE A 565 -18.84 27.86 16.68
N LEU A 566 -19.52 28.03 17.81
CA LEU A 566 -20.70 27.24 18.16
C LEU A 566 -21.86 27.47 17.18
N ASN A 567 -22.10 28.72 16.78
CA ASN A 567 -23.13 29.04 15.79
C ASN A 567 -22.77 28.45 14.43
N PHE A 568 -21.53 28.63 13.98
CA PHE A 568 -21.06 28.05 12.73
C PHE A 568 -21.18 26.52 12.70
N ALA A 569 -20.82 25.84 13.80
CA ALA A 569 -20.95 24.38 13.90
C ALA A 569 -22.42 23.91 13.77
N LYS A 570 -23.38 24.69 14.29
CA LYS A 570 -24.81 24.41 14.17
C LYS A 570 -25.37 24.70 12.78
N GLU A 571 -24.82 25.71 12.09
CA GLU A 571 -25.26 26.13 10.76
C GLU A 571 -24.66 25.29 9.61
N SER A 572 -23.47 24.71 9.82
CA SER A 572 -22.71 24.04 8.75
C SER A 572 -23.20 22.64 8.39
N SER A 573 -24.17 22.08 9.14
CA SER A 573 -24.68 20.71 8.93
C SER A 573 -23.58 19.66 8.76
N PHE A 574 -22.61 19.63 9.69
CA PHE A 574 -21.59 18.59 9.68
C PHE A 574 -22.21 17.23 10.01
N ASP A 575 -22.20 16.31 9.06
CA ASP A 575 -22.81 14.99 9.23
C ASP A 575 -22.24 14.24 10.44
N GLY A 576 -23.14 13.77 11.31
CA GLY A 576 -22.79 13.03 12.52
C GLY A 576 -22.12 13.84 13.65
N LEU A 577 -21.78 15.13 13.44
CA LEU A 577 -21.15 15.97 14.46
C LEU A 577 -22.19 16.72 15.31
N THR A 578 -22.11 16.55 16.63
CA THR A 578 -23.07 17.14 17.57
C THR A 578 -22.39 17.95 18.67
N VAL A 579 -23.06 19.00 19.16
CA VAL A 579 -22.61 19.76 20.33
C VAL A 579 -23.04 19.01 21.60
N THR A 580 -22.08 18.51 22.38
CA THR A 580 -22.37 17.73 23.61
C THR A 580 -22.26 18.55 24.89
N ASN A 581 -21.43 19.59 24.90
CA ASN A 581 -21.29 20.49 26.04
C ASN A 581 -20.78 21.87 25.57
N SER A 582 -21.25 22.95 26.20
CA SER A 582 -20.75 24.31 25.94
C SER A 582 -20.83 25.15 27.21
N SER A 583 -19.84 26.01 27.42
CA SER A 583 -19.77 26.96 28.54
C SER A 583 -19.08 28.24 28.09
N SER A 584 -18.88 29.20 29.01
CA SER A 584 -18.18 30.45 28.69
C SER A 584 -16.68 30.30 28.40
N GLU A 585 -16.11 29.13 28.69
CA GLU A 585 -14.67 28.84 28.57
C GLU A 585 -14.36 27.71 27.57
N LYS A 586 -15.38 27.00 27.07
CA LYS A 586 -15.18 25.91 26.12
C LYS A 586 -16.42 25.52 25.30
N VAL A 587 -16.18 24.83 24.19
CA VAL A 587 -17.16 24.04 23.42
C VAL A 587 -16.63 22.61 23.24
N LEU A 588 -17.51 21.62 23.35
CA LEU A 588 -17.22 20.21 23.10
C LEU A 588 -18.16 19.66 22.02
N LEU A 589 -17.57 19.17 20.92
CA LEU A 589 -18.26 18.51 19.83
C LEU A 589 -17.93 17.01 19.81
N ALA A 590 -18.83 16.18 19.30
CA ALA A 590 -18.64 14.75 19.19
C ALA A 590 -19.20 14.18 17.88
N PHE A 591 -18.46 13.25 17.28
CA PHE A 591 -18.91 12.44 16.15
C PHE A 591 -19.20 11.02 16.66
N GLU A 592 -20.46 10.72 16.98
CA GLU A 592 -20.84 9.45 17.67
C GLU A 592 -21.31 8.35 16.71
N GLY A 593 -21.73 8.70 15.49
CA GLY A 593 -22.36 7.76 14.54
C GLY A 593 -21.48 7.36 13.37
N ALA A 594 -22.09 6.60 12.46
CA ALA A 594 -21.50 6.23 11.18
C ALA A 594 -21.47 7.44 10.23
N PRO A 595 -20.45 7.54 9.36
CA PRO A 595 -20.51 8.40 8.19
C PRO A 595 -21.74 8.06 7.34
N GLU A 596 -22.43 9.08 6.84
CA GLU A 596 -23.58 8.90 5.94
C GLU A 596 -23.14 8.15 4.66
N GLY A 597 -23.92 7.17 4.21
CA GLY A 597 -23.58 6.31 3.08
C GLY A 597 -22.62 5.15 3.39
N SER A 598 -22.14 5.01 4.64
CA SER A 598 -21.32 3.85 5.02
C SER A 598 -22.15 2.65 5.50
N ALA A 599 -21.60 1.44 5.35
CA ALA A 599 -22.26 0.19 5.77
C ALA A 599 -21.33 -0.72 6.59
N ASN A 600 -21.91 -1.71 7.27
CA ASN A 600 -21.20 -2.72 8.04
C ASN A 600 -21.03 -4.03 7.23
N TRP A 601 -20.04 -4.84 7.59
CA TRP A 601 -19.81 -6.20 7.10
C TRP A 601 -19.76 -7.16 8.29
N THR A 602 -20.89 -7.81 8.61
CA THR A 602 -21.10 -8.50 9.90
C THR A 602 -20.99 -10.02 9.83
N HIS A 603 -20.91 -10.59 8.62
CA HIS A 603 -20.91 -12.03 8.38
C HIS A 603 -19.84 -12.41 7.34
N LEU A 604 -19.73 -13.70 7.02
CA LEU A 604 -18.77 -14.20 6.02
C LEU A 604 -18.96 -13.58 4.62
N TYR A 605 -20.22 -13.31 4.24
CA TYR A 605 -20.62 -12.88 2.90
C TYR A 605 -21.41 -11.56 2.90
N GLY A 606 -21.01 -10.61 3.74
CA GLY A 606 -21.67 -9.32 3.92
C GLY A 606 -22.45 -9.32 5.22
N ASP A 607 -23.71 -9.75 5.14
CA ASP A 607 -24.61 -9.95 6.25
C ASP A 607 -25.20 -11.37 6.24
N ILE A 608 -26.24 -11.61 7.03
CA ILE A 608 -26.92 -12.91 7.11
C ILE A 608 -27.70 -13.27 5.83
N ALA A 609 -27.85 -12.33 4.88
CA ALA A 609 -28.53 -12.54 3.61
C ALA A 609 -27.61 -13.14 2.52
N ASN A 610 -26.31 -13.30 2.81
CA ASN A 610 -25.29 -13.84 1.90
C ASN A 610 -25.26 -13.16 0.51
N THR A 611 -25.43 -11.85 0.45
CA THR A 611 -25.41 -11.10 -0.83
C THR A 611 -24.01 -11.00 -1.44
N VAL A 612 -22.96 -11.28 -0.66
CA VAL A 612 -21.53 -11.11 -1.04
C VAL A 612 -21.21 -9.65 -1.40
N LYS A 613 -22.03 -8.72 -0.88
CA LYS A 613 -21.99 -7.31 -1.19
C LYS A 613 -22.01 -6.48 0.09
N SER A 614 -21.29 -5.37 0.08
CA SER A 614 -21.45 -4.26 1.02
C SER A 614 -22.33 -3.16 0.42
N ASP A 615 -23.17 -2.54 1.24
CA ASP A 615 -23.98 -1.37 0.86
C ASP A 615 -23.24 -0.04 1.12
N ASP A 616 -21.91 -0.10 1.32
CA ASP A 616 -21.09 1.10 1.50
C ASP A 616 -20.93 1.85 0.17
N ASP A 617 -21.43 3.07 0.13
CA ASP A 617 -21.44 3.96 -1.03
C ASP A 617 -20.26 4.95 -1.05
N LEU A 618 -19.57 5.13 0.09
CA LEU A 618 -18.45 6.07 0.16
C LEU A 618 -17.16 5.52 -0.49
N VAL A 619 -17.04 4.20 -0.61
CA VAL A 619 -15.89 3.55 -1.23
C VAL A 619 -16.05 3.47 -2.74
N LYS A 620 -15.40 4.39 -3.44
CA LYS A 620 -15.39 4.48 -4.91
C LYS A 620 -14.10 5.05 -5.48
N LEU A 621 -13.87 4.83 -6.77
CA LEU A 621 -12.64 5.28 -7.44
C LEU A 621 -12.65 6.81 -7.67
N PRO A 622 -11.48 7.45 -7.72
CA PRO A 622 -10.15 6.91 -7.42
C PRO A 622 -9.93 6.65 -5.92
N LEU A 623 -9.07 5.68 -5.55
CA LEU A 623 -8.81 5.27 -4.17
C LEU A 623 -7.38 5.60 -3.71
N GLY A 624 -7.25 6.46 -2.70
CA GLY A 624 -5.97 6.81 -2.07
C GLY A 624 -5.75 6.14 -0.72
N VAL A 625 -4.48 5.95 -0.32
CA VAL A 625 -4.14 5.33 0.98
C VAL A 625 -4.55 6.24 2.14
N LEU A 626 -5.30 5.68 3.09
CA LEU A 626 -5.75 6.34 4.32
C LEU A 626 -4.75 6.14 5.46
N TRP A 627 -4.31 4.89 5.66
CA TRP A 627 -3.26 4.52 6.60
C TRP A 627 -2.58 3.23 6.17
N PHE A 628 -1.35 3.01 6.64
CA PHE A 628 -0.64 1.74 6.46
C PHE A 628 0.28 1.41 7.63
N GLY A 629 0.55 0.12 7.85
CA GLY A 629 1.40 -0.39 8.93
C GLY A 629 0.61 -1.11 10.02
N GLY A 630 1.29 -1.45 11.12
CA GLY A 630 0.65 -2.05 12.29
C GLY A 630 0.72 -3.57 12.35
N ASN A 631 0.42 -4.09 13.55
CA ASN A 631 0.63 -5.49 13.93
C ASN A 631 -0.51 -6.42 13.49
N SER A 632 -1.20 -6.16 12.37
CA SER A 632 -2.25 -7.10 11.90
C SER A 632 -1.67 -8.36 11.34
N ASN A 633 -0.45 -8.27 10.84
CA ASN A 633 0.15 -9.35 10.10
C ASN A 633 0.50 -10.52 11.04
N MET A 634 0.72 -10.30 12.35
CA MET A 634 1.11 -11.40 13.26
C MET A 634 -0.06 -12.16 13.89
N ASP A 635 -1.27 -11.60 13.86
CA ASP A 635 -2.44 -12.12 14.58
C ASP A 635 -3.54 -12.66 13.65
N VAL A 636 -3.17 -13.13 12.45
CA VAL A 636 -4.10 -13.60 11.40
C VAL A 636 -3.79 -15.04 11.02
N LEU A 637 -4.84 -15.79 10.64
CA LEU A 637 -4.69 -17.17 10.15
C LEU A 637 -3.74 -17.27 8.94
N PRO A 638 -3.07 -18.43 8.76
CA PRO A 638 -2.11 -18.57 7.68
C PRO A 638 -2.82 -18.62 6.32
N ARG A 639 -2.16 -18.07 5.30
CA ARG A 639 -2.78 -17.66 4.02
C ARG A 639 -3.55 -18.76 3.28
N HIS A 640 -3.00 -19.96 3.15
CA HIS A 640 -3.62 -21.04 2.36
C HIS A 640 -4.68 -21.85 3.13
N GLY A 641 -5.04 -21.40 4.33
CA GLY A 641 -6.03 -22.04 5.19
C GLY A 641 -7.45 -21.60 4.90
N HIS A 642 -7.62 -20.54 4.08
CA HIS A 642 -8.92 -19.92 3.80
C HIS A 642 -9.71 -19.63 5.07
N GLY A 643 -9.04 -18.99 6.04
CA GLY A 643 -9.68 -18.51 7.27
C GLY A 643 -10.82 -17.52 6.99
N PRO A 644 -11.69 -17.24 7.97
CA PRO A 644 -12.76 -16.26 7.81
C PRO A 644 -12.19 -14.88 7.44
N PRO A 645 -12.86 -14.17 6.52
CA PRO A 645 -12.55 -12.77 6.26
C PRO A 645 -12.86 -11.93 7.49
N GLU A 646 -12.29 -10.74 7.53
CA GLU A 646 -12.58 -9.77 8.57
C GLU A 646 -14.06 -9.39 8.59
N GLN A 647 -14.56 -9.08 9.79
CA GLN A 647 -15.90 -8.51 9.98
C GLN A 647 -15.73 -7.09 10.52
N ILE A 648 -16.43 -6.14 9.91
CA ILE A 648 -16.25 -4.71 10.12
C ILE A 648 -17.56 -4.11 10.59
N ILE A 649 -17.56 -3.53 11.78
CA ILE A 649 -18.73 -2.89 12.36
C ILE A 649 -18.35 -1.70 13.24
N ASP A 650 -19.05 -0.59 13.07
CA ASP A 650 -18.97 0.62 13.91
C ASP A 650 -17.52 1.08 14.17
N GLY A 651 -16.71 1.11 13.11
CA GLY A 651 -15.32 1.54 13.12
C GLY A 651 -14.33 0.49 13.65
N LYS A 652 -14.76 -0.77 13.80
CA LYS A 652 -13.96 -1.88 14.33
C LYS A 652 -13.86 -3.01 13.30
N LEU A 653 -12.64 -3.44 13.00
CA LEU A 653 -12.32 -4.61 12.21
C LEU A 653 -11.95 -5.77 13.14
N ILE A 654 -12.73 -6.85 13.13
CA ILE A 654 -12.50 -8.06 13.91
C ILE A 654 -11.90 -9.15 13.01
N ILE A 655 -10.76 -9.68 13.42
CA ILE A 655 -10.01 -10.69 12.65
C ILE A 655 -9.51 -11.83 13.53
N GLN A 656 -9.43 -13.03 12.95
CA GLN A 656 -9.04 -14.26 13.62
C GLN A 656 -7.59 -14.68 13.34
N GLY A 657 -6.89 -15.07 14.41
CA GLY A 657 -5.66 -15.86 14.37
C GLY A 657 -5.91 -17.33 14.74
N ASN A 658 -4.84 -18.16 14.84
CA ASN A 658 -4.97 -19.60 15.07
C ASN A 658 -5.86 -19.97 16.28
N ASN A 659 -5.66 -19.29 17.41
CA ASN A 659 -6.46 -19.43 18.62
C ASN A 659 -6.75 -18.07 19.27
N SER A 660 -6.91 -17.02 18.44
CA SER A 660 -7.13 -15.66 18.91
C SER A 660 -8.16 -14.91 18.07
N LEU A 661 -8.77 -13.89 18.67
CA LEU A 661 -9.50 -12.84 17.95
C LEU A 661 -8.89 -11.49 18.33
N SER A 662 -8.86 -10.55 17.41
CA SER A 662 -8.41 -9.18 17.69
C SER A 662 -9.32 -8.16 17.03
N ALA A 663 -9.50 -7.02 17.68
CA ALA A 663 -10.18 -5.85 17.13
C ALA A 663 -9.19 -4.75 16.77
N ARG A 664 -9.46 -4.07 15.66
CA ARG A 664 -8.66 -2.96 15.15
C ARG A 664 -9.55 -1.79 14.79
N ASP A 665 -9.00 -0.61 14.96
CA ASP A 665 -9.63 0.62 14.50
C ASP A 665 -9.49 0.74 12.98
N VAL A 666 -10.61 0.75 12.24
CA VAL A 666 -10.62 0.78 10.76
C VAL A 666 -9.95 2.03 10.19
N TYR A 667 -9.90 3.12 10.96
CA TYR A 667 -9.37 4.41 10.49
C TYR A 667 -7.89 4.61 10.81
N THR A 668 -7.31 3.78 11.69
CA THR A 668 -5.93 3.98 12.16
C THR A 668 -5.07 2.71 12.18
N GLY A 669 -5.66 1.53 11.97
CA GLY A 669 -4.99 0.24 12.07
C GLY A 669 -4.57 -0.14 13.51
N ARG A 670 -4.90 0.69 14.51
CA ARG A 670 -4.54 0.47 15.91
C ARG A 670 -5.26 -0.76 16.45
N VAL A 671 -4.52 -1.62 17.17
CA VAL A 671 -5.12 -2.74 17.92
C VAL A 671 -5.89 -2.18 19.11
N LEU A 672 -7.17 -2.50 19.20
CA LEU A 672 -8.03 -2.11 20.32
C LEU A 672 -7.95 -3.16 21.44
N TRP A 673 -8.06 -4.44 21.08
CA TRP A 673 -7.86 -5.56 21.99
C TRP A 673 -7.47 -6.83 21.22
N LYS A 674 -6.89 -7.79 21.95
CA LYS A 674 -6.62 -9.15 21.47
C LYS A 674 -7.04 -10.15 22.55
N LYS A 675 -7.87 -11.11 22.16
CA LYS A 675 -8.35 -12.20 23.01
C LYS A 675 -7.71 -13.52 22.58
N GLU A 676 -6.90 -14.09 23.46
CA GLU A 676 -6.37 -15.45 23.32
C GLU A 676 -7.35 -16.49 23.87
N PHE A 677 -7.41 -17.64 23.22
CA PHE A 677 -8.16 -18.83 23.61
C PHE A 677 -7.20 -20.01 23.77
N GLU A 678 -7.53 -20.94 24.68
CA GLU A 678 -6.78 -22.20 24.79
C GLU A 678 -6.87 -23.01 23.50
N THR A 679 -8.06 -23.06 22.90
CA THR A 679 -8.30 -23.63 21.57
C THR A 679 -9.58 -23.06 20.98
N LEU A 680 -9.58 -22.80 19.67
CA LEU A 680 -10.78 -22.55 18.87
C LEU A 680 -11.22 -23.76 18.04
N ASN A 681 -10.56 -24.92 18.22
CA ASN A 681 -10.74 -26.13 17.42
C ASN A 681 -10.55 -25.89 15.91
N ASN A 682 -9.57 -25.05 15.59
CA ASN A 682 -9.24 -24.64 14.22
C ASN A 682 -8.28 -25.62 13.51
N TYR A 683 -7.60 -26.50 14.26
CA TYR A 683 -6.71 -27.53 13.70
C TYR A 683 -7.51 -28.53 12.84
N GLY A 684 -7.00 -28.83 11.64
CA GLY A 684 -7.68 -29.63 10.63
C GLY A 684 -8.74 -28.85 9.82
N VAL A 685 -8.96 -27.56 10.11
CA VAL A 685 -9.90 -26.70 9.39
C VAL A 685 -9.13 -25.59 8.66
N PHE A 686 -8.49 -24.70 9.42
CA PHE A 686 -7.78 -23.52 8.88
C PHE A 686 -6.26 -23.69 8.87
N PHE A 687 -5.74 -24.69 9.60
CA PHE A 687 -4.34 -25.10 9.58
C PHE A 687 -4.20 -26.55 10.06
N ASN A 688 -3.09 -27.21 9.72
CA ASN A 688 -2.81 -28.60 10.08
C ASN A 688 -1.30 -28.82 10.27
N GLU A 689 -0.84 -30.07 10.24
CA GLU A 689 0.57 -30.45 10.40
C GLU A 689 1.53 -29.87 9.35
N SER A 690 1.03 -29.35 8.22
CA SER A 690 1.86 -28.68 7.20
C SER A 690 2.29 -27.27 7.63
N TYR A 691 1.59 -26.67 8.59
CA TYR A 691 1.91 -25.34 9.10
C TYR A 691 3.03 -25.41 10.14
N VAL A 692 4.08 -24.63 9.91
CA VAL A 692 5.18 -24.42 10.87
C VAL A 692 5.15 -22.96 11.26
N ASP A 693 5.03 -22.65 12.55
CA ASP A 693 5.00 -21.28 13.08
C ASP A 693 6.41 -20.66 13.14
N ASP A 694 7.00 -20.49 11.96
CA ASP A 694 8.29 -19.82 11.76
C ASP A 694 8.18 -18.94 10.50
N PRO A 695 8.00 -17.61 10.63
CA PRO A 695 7.76 -16.71 9.49
C PRO A 695 8.92 -16.67 8.48
N LEU A 696 10.10 -17.14 8.87
CA LEU A 696 11.28 -17.23 8.01
C LEU A 696 11.33 -18.54 7.22
N ASN A 697 10.48 -19.52 7.52
CA ASN A 697 10.40 -20.82 6.85
C ASN A 697 9.26 -20.84 5.80
N PRO A 698 9.49 -21.30 4.55
CA PRO A 698 8.44 -21.43 3.55
C PRO A 698 7.22 -22.26 3.99
N ALA A 699 7.39 -23.25 4.88
CA ALA A 699 6.29 -24.05 5.45
C ALA A 699 5.28 -23.22 6.27
N TYR A 700 5.64 -22.00 6.67
CA TYR A 700 4.72 -21.02 7.26
C TYR A 700 3.56 -20.66 6.33
N ASN A 701 3.71 -20.86 5.01
CA ASN A 701 2.63 -20.69 4.04
C ASN A 701 1.48 -21.69 4.17
N GLN A 702 1.73 -22.83 4.83
CA GLN A 702 0.88 -24.02 4.83
C GLN A 702 0.45 -24.52 3.44
N GLU A 703 -0.07 -25.75 3.38
CA GLU A 703 -0.74 -26.26 2.18
C GLU A 703 -2.17 -25.69 2.04
N HIS A 704 -2.74 -25.79 0.84
CA HIS A 704 -4.11 -25.34 0.59
C HIS A 704 -5.13 -26.22 1.31
N LEU A 705 -5.95 -25.60 2.15
CA LEU A 705 -7.08 -26.21 2.86
C LEU A 705 -8.39 -25.51 2.46
N PRO A 706 -9.53 -26.22 2.43
CA PRO A 706 -10.81 -25.58 2.10
C PRO A 706 -11.28 -24.53 3.11
N GLY A 707 -10.93 -24.67 4.40
CA GLY A 707 -11.24 -23.67 5.42
C GLY A 707 -12.70 -23.23 5.46
N THR A 708 -12.94 -21.92 5.42
CA THR A 708 -14.28 -21.31 5.46
C THR A 708 -15.09 -21.54 4.21
N ASN A 709 -14.45 -21.86 3.07
CA ASN A 709 -15.17 -22.27 1.87
C ASN A 709 -16.08 -23.47 2.19
N THR A 710 -15.62 -24.38 3.06
CA THR A 710 -16.37 -25.56 3.50
C THR A 710 -17.10 -25.36 4.81
N ARG A 711 -16.41 -24.98 5.89
CA ARG A 711 -16.99 -24.92 7.24
C ARG A 711 -17.86 -23.69 7.47
N GLY A 712 -17.59 -22.58 6.78
CA GLY A 712 -18.05 -21.25 7.17
C GLY A 712 -17.25 -20.68 8.36
N THR A 713 -17.58 -19.43 8.73
CA THR A 713 -16.94 -18.73 9.86
C THR A 713 -17.26 -19.41 11.21
N ASN A 714 -16.40 -19.21 12.21
CA ASN A 714 -16.65 -19.63 13.60
C ASN A 714 -16.90 -18.44 14.54
N TYR A 715 -17.03 -17.24 14.02
CA TYR A 715 -17.45 -16.07 14.79
C TYR A 715 -18.36 -15.15 13.98
N ILE A 716 -19.22 -14.43 14.68
CA ILE A 716 -20.10 -13.37 14.14
C ILE A 716 -20.00 -12.14 15.04
N VAL A 717 -20.02 -10.95 14.44
CA VAL A 717 -19.88 -9.68 15.13
C VAL A 717 -21.17 -8.85 14.95
N THR A 718 -21.67 -8.30 16.05
CA THR A 718 -22.74 -7.30 16.09
C THR A 718 -22.23 -5.99 16.68
N ASN A 719 -23.04 -4.94 16.67
CA ASN A 719 -22.68 -3.62 17.18
C ASN A 719 -22.33 -3.61 18.68
N ASP A 720 -22.77 -4.62 19.42
CA ASP A 720 -22.61 -4.75 20.86
C ASP A 720 -21.81 -5.98 21.30
N LEU A 721 -21.73 -7.05 20.49
CA LEU A 721 -21.26 -8.37 20.92
C LEU A 721 -20.47 -9.12 19.85
N VAL A 722 -19.57 -10.00 20.28
CA VAL A 722 -18.91 -11.00 19.43
C VAL A 722 -19.33 -12.40 19.87
N TYR A 723 -19.89 -13.20 18.95
CA TYR A 723 -20.26 -14.60 19.19
C TYR A 723 -19.19 -15.52 18.61
N VAL A 724 -18.72 -16.49 19.37
CA VAL A 724 -17.62 -17.38 18.96
C VAL A 724 -17.97 -18.83 19.25
N ALA A 725 -17.95 -19.67 18.22
CA ALA A 725 -18.21 -21.10 18.31
C ALA A 725 -16.97 -21.81 18.86
N GLN A 726 -17.09 -22.42 20.04
CA GLN A 726 -15.99 -23.09 20.73
C GLN A 726 -16.46 -24.45 21.31
N GLY A 727 -16.36 -25.50 20.50
CA GLY A 727 -16.75 -26.85 20.92
C GLY A 727 -18.24 -26.91 21.21
N ILE A 728 -18.64 -27.21 22.45
CA ILE A 728 -20.06 -27.27 22.88
C ILE A 728 -20.63 -25.93 23.39
N ALA A 729 -19.84 -24.86 23.27
CA ALA A 729 -20.17 -23.54 23.77
C ALA A 729 -20.17 -22.52 22.62
N CYS A 730 -21.10 -21.57 22.69
CA CYS A 730 -20.99 -20.29 22.01
C CYS A 730 -20.54 -19.25 23.05
N GLN A 731 -19.30 -18.79 22.95
CA GLN A 731 -18.78 -17.72 23.79
C GLN A 731 -19.32 -16.39 23.32
N VAL A 732 -19.63 -15.49 24.26
CA VAL A 732 -20.06 -14.12 23.96
C VAL A 732 -19.05 -13.17 24.58
N LEU A 733 -18.44 -12.34 23.74
CA LEU A 733 -17.48 -11.32 24.14
C LEU A 733 -18.09 -9.94 24.00
N ASP A 734 -17.66 -9.03 24.86
CA ASP A 734 -17.89 -7.60 24.72
C ASP A 734 -17.07 -7.06 23.54
N ILE A 735 -17.72 -6.29 22.66
CA ILE A 735 -17.09 -5.78 21.43
C ILE A 735 -16.01 -4.72 21.68
N GLU A 736 -16.10 -4.00 22.80
CA GLU A 736 -15.18 -2.89 23.14
C GLU A 736 -13.90 -3.39 23.79
N THR A 737 -13.96 -4.50 24.52
CA THR A 737 -12.85 -5.01 25.35
C THR A 737 -12.34 -6.38 24.92
N GLY A 738 -13.14 -7.16 24.19
CA GLY A 738 -12.86 -8.56 23.87
C GLY A 738 -12.99 -9.49 25.09
N GLU A 739 -13.44 -8.97 26.24
CA GLU A 739 -13.65 -9.77 27.44
C GLU A 739 -14.88 -10.67 27.29
N LYS A 740 -14.75 -11.91 27.76
CA LYS A 740 -15.88 -12.84 27.76
C LYS A 740 -16.90 -12.38 28.80
N ILE A 741 -18.12 -12.09 28.37
CA ILE A 741 -19.22 -11.69 29.23
C ILE A 741 -20.15 -12.86 29.58
N LYS A 742 -20.42 -13.77 28.64
CA LYS A 742 -21.38 -14.88 28.79
C LYS A 742 -20.95 -16.09 27.97
N THR A 743 -21.58 -17.23 28.26
CA THR A 743 -21.45 -18.47 27.50
C THR A 743 -22.82 -19.09 27.31
N MET A 744 -23.23 -19.34 26.06
CA MET A 744 -24.36 -20.20 25.75
C MET A 744 -23.85 -21.63 25.61
N TRP A 745 -24.36 -22.54 26.44
CA TRP A 745 -24.12 -23.96 26.27
C TRP A 745 -25.13 -24.51 25.28
N MET A 746 -24.65 -25.18 24.23
CA MET A 746 -25.53 -25.75 23.22
C MET A 746 -26.44 -26.84 23.84
N PRO A 747 -27.72 -26.93 23.42
CA PRO A 747 -28.62 -28.00 23.86
C PRO A 747 -28.02 -29.39 23.67
N ASP A 748 -28.32 -30.31 24.58
CA ASP A 748 -27.84 -31.70 24.55
C ASP A 748 -26.30 -31.85 24.55
N ARG A 749 -25.56 -30.78 24.90
CA ARG A 749 -24.11 -30.68 24.73
C ARG A 749 -23.66 -30.91 23.28
N ALA A 750 -24.49 -30.49 22.32
CA ALA A 750 -24.13 -30.47 20.91
C ALA A 750 -22.92 -29.57 20.65
N GLN A 751 -22.15 -29.82 19.60
CA GLN A 751 -21.14 -28.87 19.14
C GLN A 751 -21.79 -27.66 18.47
N CYS A 752 -21.27 -26.46 18.69
CA CYS A 752 -21.64 -25.25 17.97
C CYS A 752 -20.95 -25.27 16.59
N ALA A 753 -21.70 -25.64 15.56
CA ALA A 753 -21.18 -25.91 14.22
C ALA A 753 -21.30 -24.72 13.26
N TYR A 754 -22.31 -23.87 13.46
CA TYR A 754 -22.61 -22.68 12.65
C TYR A 754 -23.01 -21.51 13.55
N LEU A 755 -22.78 -20.28 13.08
CA LEU A 755 -23.23 -19.03 13.70
C LEU A 755 -23.77 -18.08 12.63
N GLY A 756 -24.91 -17.45 12.93
CA GLY A 756 -25.49 -16.33 12.21
C GLY A 756 -26.31 -15.48 13.17
N VAL A 757 -26.48 -14.19 12.86
CA VAL A 757 -27.36 -13.29 13.63
C VAL A 757 -28.29 -12.57 12.68
N SER A 758 -29.58 -12.59 13.01
CA SER A 758 -30.59 -11.73 12.39
C SER A 758 -31.36 -11.03 13.50
N GLU A 759 -31.30 -9.69 13.54
CA GLU A 759 -31.92 -8.89 14.60
C GLU A 759 -31.57 -9.38 16.02
N ASN A 760 -32.55 -9.87 16.78
CA ASN A 760 -32.37 -10.41 18.14
C ASN A 760 -32.18 -11.94 18.18
N ASN A 761 -32.07 -12.59 17.02
CA ASN A 761 -31.96 -14.04 16.88
C ASN A 761 -30.52 -14.46 16.65
N LEU A 762 -29.98 -15.23 17.60
CA LEU A 762 -28.75 -15.98 17.42
C LEU A 762 -29.09 -17.33 16.80
N ILE A 763 -28.73 -17.51 15.53
CA ILE A 763 -28.95 -18.72 14.74
C ILE A 763 -27.69 -19.58 14.82
N THR A 764 -27.82 -20.81 15.29
CA THR A 764 -26.68 -21.70 15.53
C THR A 764 -26.91 -23.09 14.96
N GLY A 765 -25.81 -23.71 14.54
CA GLY A 765 -25.79 -25.12 14.13
C GLY A 765 -25.50 -26.03 15.33
N GLY A 766 -26.33 -27.03 15.58
CA GLY A 766 -26.11 -28.06 16.59
C GLY A 766 -25.55 -29.35 15.98
N ASN A 767 -24.31 -29.69 16.35
CA ASN A 767 -23.49 -30.78 15.82
C ASN A 767 -23.20 -30.69 14.32
N PHE A 768 -21.97 -30.96 13.92
CA PHE A 768 -21.65 -31.19 12.51
C PHE A 768 -22.41 -32.42 11.96
N ALA A 769 -22.81 -32.36 10.70
CA ALA A 769 -23.54 -33.43 10.03
C ALA A 769 -22.65 -34.69 9.90
N ARG A 770 -23.25 -35.86 10.09
CA ARG A 770 -22.59 -37.16 9.85
C ARG A 770 -23.18 -37.83 8.63
N PHE A 771 -22.86 -37.29 7.46
CA PHE A 771 -23.41 -37.77 6.18
C PHE A 771 -23.18 -39.26 5.93
N SER A 772 -22.05 -39.82 6.37
CA SER A 772 -21.78 -41.27 6.31
C SER A 772 -22.86 -42.10 7.02
N THR A 773 -23.30 -41.63 8.17
CA THR A 773 -24.34 -42.28 8.98
C THR A 773 -25.71 -42.12 8.32
N GLN A 774 -26.00 -40.95 7.76
CA GLN A 774 -27.27 -40.69 7.07
C GLN A 774 -27.39 -41.49 5.77
N ILE A 775 -26.32 -41.58 4.97
CA ILE A 775 -26.29 -42.42 3.78
C ILE A 775 -26.52 -43.89 4.16
N ARG A 776 -25.78 -44.42 5.14
CA ARG A 776 -25.91 -45.81 5.58
C ARG A 776 -27.35 -46.17 6.00
N LYS A 777 -28.07 -45.24 6.64
CA LYS A 777 -29.49 -45.45 7.02
C LYS A 777 -30.43 -45.55 5.81
N ASN A 778 -30.06 -44.94 4.68
CA ASN A 778 -30.90 -44.87 3.48
C ASN A 778 -30.56 -45.96 2.44
N LEU A 779 -29.46 -46.70 2.60
CA LEU A 779 -29.13 -47.86 1.77
C LEU A 779 -30.02 -49.06 2.12
N LYS A 780 -30.61 -49.71 1.10
CA LYS A 780 -31.62 -50.76 1.28
C LYS A 780 -31.07 -52.18 1.10
N SER A 781 -29.96 -52.36 0.38
CA SER A 781 -29.37 -53.67 0.12
C SER A 781 -28.06 -53.87 0.88
N LYS A 782 -27.76 -55.13 1.23
CA LYS A 782 -26.48 -55.49 1.87
C LYS A 782 -25.28 -55.21 0.96
N GLU A 783 -25.44 -55.42 -0.34
CA GLU A 783 -24.40 -55.19 -1.35
C GLU A 783 -24.03 -53.70 -1.46
N ASP A 784 -25.02 -52.81 -1.43
CA ASP A 784 -24.76 -51.36 -1.42
C ASP A 784 -24.09 -50.91 -0.12
N ILE A 785 -24.48 -51.51 1.03
CA ILE A 785 -23.86 -51.24 2.34
C ILE A 785 -22.40 -51.68 2.35
N ASP A 786 -22.10 -52.88 1.85
CA ASP A 786 -20.74 -53.41 1.79
C ASP A 786 -19.87 -52.56 0.84
N THR A 787 -20.40 -52.21 -0.34
CA THR A 787 -19.74 -51.30 -1.31
C THR A 787 -19.48 -49.91 -0.72
N PHE A 788 -20.45 -49.39 0.07
CA PHE A 788 -20.31 -48.11 0.76
C PHE A 788 -19.26 -48.13 1.86
N ILE A 789 -19.16 -49.23 2.63
CA ILE A 789 -18.13 -49.40 3.65
C ILE A 789 -16.74 -49.44 3.00
N GLU A 790 -16.57 -50.19 1.91
CA GLU A 790 -15.32 -50.22 1.14
C GLU A 790 -14.92 -48.82 0.62
N LEU A 791 -15.89 -48.06 0.10
CA LEU A 791 -15.69 -46.67 -0.36
C LEU A 791 -15.22 -45.74 0.77
N ILE A 792 -15.79 -45.87 1.96
CA ILE A 792 -15.40 -45.07 3.13
C ILE A 792 -13.98 -45.44 3.55
N GLU A 793 -13.67 -46.72 3.68
CA GLU A 793 -12.35 -47.19 4.10
C GLU A 793 -11.25 -46.77 3.11
N ALA A 794 -11.53 -46.84 1.80
CA ALA A 794 -10.61 -46.42 0.75
C ALA A 794 -10.34 -44.90 0.70
N ASN A 795 -11.29 -44.07 1.15
CA ASN A 795 -11.18 -42.60 1.13
C ASN A 795 -10.94 -41.97 2.50
N ASN A 796 -10.79 -42.77 3.56
CA ASN A 796 -10.57 -42.29 4.93
C ASN A 796 -9.12 -41.88 5.23
N THR A 797 -8.21 -41.98 4.26
CA THR A 797 -6.76 -41.90 4.52
C THR A 797 -6.08 -40.59 4.10
N ARG A 798 -6.77 -39.62 3.47
CA ARG A 798 -6.22 -38.29 3.15
C ARG A 798 -7.32 -37.22 3.11
N SER A 799 -6.92 -35.96 3.29
CA SER A 799 -7.76 -34.77 3.11
C SER A 799 -8.64 -34.90 1.87
N GLY A 800 -9.95 -34.70 2.03
CA GLY A 800 -11.01 -34.98 1.06
C GLY A 800 -11.99 -36.11 1.44
N GLY A 801 -11.88 -36.69 2.64
CA GLY A 801 -12.77 -37.77 3.13
C GLY A 801 -14.14 -37.31 3.62
N MET A 802 -15.06 -38.25 3.91
CA MET A 802 -16.42 -37.96 4.41
C MET A 802 -16.49 -37.08 5.66
N TYR A 803 -15.40 -37.02 6.44
CA TYR A 803 -15.29 -36.15 7.61
C TYR A 803 -15.27 -34.66 7.24
N GLU A 804 -14.61 -34.27 6.15
CA GLU A 804 -14.54 -32.86 5.73
C GLU A 804 -15.89 -32.33 5.27
N TYR A 805 -16.65 -33.14 4.53
CA TYR A 805 -18.01 -32.75 4.11
C TYR A 805 -18.95 -32.60 5.31
N GLY A 806 -18.76 -33.36 6.40
CA GLY A 806 -19.55 -33.18 7.61
C GLY A 806 -19.40 -31.79 8.24
N LEU A 807 -18.26 -31.13 8.03
CA LEU A 807 -17.99 -29.79 8.55
C LEU A 807 -18.79 -28.69 7.83
N SER A 808 -19.34 -28.97 6.63
CA SER A 808 -20.09 -27.99 5.84
C SER A 808 -21.57 -27.89 6.20
N ALA A 809 -22.03 -28.67 7.18
CA ALA A 809 -23.44 -28.74 7.50
C ALA A 809 -23.67 -29.08 8.98
N SER A 810 -24.85 -28.71 9.48
CA SER A 810 -25.29 -28.97 10.85
C SER A 810 -26.41 -30.01 10.88
N SER A 811 -26.41 -30.86 11.91
CA SER A 811 -27.47 -31.83 12.14
C SER A 811 -28.74 -31.18 12.67
N ASP A 812 -28.57 -30.16 13.51
CA ASP A 812 -29.65 -29.36 14.10
C ASP A 812 -29.48 -27.88 13.76
N LEU A 813 -30.59 -27.16 13.69
CA LEU A 813 -30.66 -25.70 13.70
C LEU A 813 -31.27 -25.27 15.04
N VAL A 814 -30.58 -24.40 15.77
CA VAL A 814 -31.00 -23.90 17.08
C VAL A 814 -31.04 -22.38 17.04
N VAL A 815 -32.18 -21.80 17.37
CA VAL A 815 -32.34 -20.34 17.46
C VAL A 815 -32.57 -19.93 18.91
N ALA A 816 -31.83 -18.93 19.34
CA ALA A 816 -31.92 -18.34 20.68
C ALA A 816 -32.06 -16.82 20.61
N ASP A 817 -32.56 -16.21 21.69
CA ASP A 817 -32.41 -14.78 21.88
C ASP A 817 -30.93 -14.45 22.09
N ARG A 818 -30.40 -13.50 21.33
CA ARG A 818 -28.96 -13.21 21.33
C ARG A 818 -28.48 -12.54 22.63
N HIS A 819 -29.35 -11.85 23.35
CA HIS A 819 -28.97 -11.10 24.55
C HIS A 819 -29.07 -11.94 25.83
N ASP A 820 -30.16 -12.69 25.99
CA ASP A 820 -30.39 -13.53 27.17
C ASP A 820 -29.99 -15.01 26.98
N LEU A 821 -29.70 -15.41 25.74
CA LEU A 821 -29.21 -16.72 25.33
C LEU A 821 -30.21 -17.86 25.58
N LYS A 822 -31.49 -17.55 25.77
CA LYS A 822 -32.54 -18.57 25.86
C LYS A 822 -32.89 -19.10 24.48
N VAL A 823 -32.84 -20.43 24.34
CA VAL A 823 -33.29 -21.12 23.14
C VAL A 823 -34.79 -20.92 22.96
N LYS A 824 -35.17 -20.43 21.78
CA LYS A 824 -36.55 -20.26 21.34
C LYS A 824 -37.08 -21.59 20.79
N TRP A 825 -36.34 -22.20 19.86
CA TRP A 825 -36.69 -23.47 19.24
C TRP A 825 -35.46 -24.20 18.67
N LYS A 826 -35.66 -25.49 18.34
CA LYS A 826 -34.68 -26.37 17.70
C LYS A 826 -35.37 -27.18 16.60
N SER A 827 -34.73 -27.29 15.44
CA SER A 827 -35.14 -28.12 14.32
C SER A 827 -34.03 -29.11 13.95
N THR A 828 -34.37 -30.34 13.59
CA THR A 828 -33.42 -31.40 13.22
C THR A 828 -33.53 -31.69 11.73
N SER A 829 -32.38 -31.79 11.06
CA SER A 829 -32.31 -32.10 9.63
C SER A 829 -32.56 -33.58 9.33
N ASN A 830 -33.05 -33.86 8.12
CA ASN A 830 -33.11 -35.19 7.55
C ASN A 830 -31.72 -35.67 7.12
N TYR A 831 -30.92 -34.77 6.53
CA TYR A 831 -29.56 -35.05 6.06
C TYR A 831 -28.53 -34.15 6.73
N GLY A 832 -28.69 -32.84 6.58
CA GLY A 832 -27.80 -31.81 7.09
C GLY A 832 -28.15 -30.44 6.53
N PHE A 833 -28.31 -29.44 7.40
CA PHE A 833 -28.46 -28.04 7.00
C PHE A 833 -27.12 -27.49 6.53
N ILE A 834 -26.97 -27.26 5.23
CA ILE A 834 -25.71 -26.80 4.61
C ILE A 834 -25.43 -25.35 5.03
N HIS A 835 -24.25 -25.07 5.61
CA HIS A 835 -23.94 -23.76 6.22
C HIS A 835 -24.01 -22.58 5.24
N ASN A 836 -23.45 -22.72 4.04
CA ASN A 836 -23.50 -21.68 2.99
C ASN A 836 -24.89 -21.53 2.35
N ALA A 837 -25.85 -22.37 2.75
CA ALA A 837 -27.25 -22.32 2.37
C ALA A 837 -28.14 -22.19 3.61
N ILE A 838 -27.65 -21.43 4.60
CA ILE A 838 -28.45 -20.83 5.66
C ILE A 838 -28.39 -19.32 5.40
N THR A 839 -29.54 -18.71 5.12
CA THR A 839 -29.68 -17.26 4.93
C THR A 839 -30.94 -16.79 5.65
N ALA A 840 -30.99 -15.54 6.09
CA ALA A 840 -32.16 -15.05 6.83
C ALA A 840 -32.56 -13.62 6.45
N SER A 841 -33.83 -13.31 6.71
CA SER A 841 -34.36 -11.96 6.88
C SER A 841 -34.65 -11.70 8.37
N ASP A 842 -35.25 -10.56 8.69
CA ASP A 842 -35.69 -10.20 10.03
C ASP A 842 -36.70 -11.23 10.61
N ASP A 843 -37.50 -11.87 9.75
CA ASP A 843 -38.63 -12.73 10.14
C ASP A 843 -38.49 -14.20 9.74
N VAL A 844 -37.63 -14.50 8.75
CA VAL A 844 -37.57 -15.82 8.10
C VAL A 844 -36.13 -16.31 8.03
N VAL A 845 -35.91 -17.59 8.32
CA VAL A 845 -34.67 -18.29 7.99
C VAL A 845 -34.93 -19.32 6.88
N TYR A 846 -34.14 -19.26 5.83
CA TYR A 846 -34.17 -20.17 4.70
C TYR A 846 -33.03 -21.17 4.83
N VAL A 847 -33.35 -22.45 4.73
CA VAL A 847 -32.38 -23.54 4.90
C VAL A 847 -32.50 -24.60 3.82
N LEU A 848 -31.33 -25.09 3.38
CA LEU A 848 -31.19 -26.22 2.49
C LEU A 848 -30.79 -27.48 3.26
N ASP A 849 -31.62 -28.52 3.21
CA ASP A 849 -31.38 -29.82 3.83
C ASP A 849 -31.18 -30.90 2.76
N LYS A 850 -29.93 -31.33 2.56
CA LYS A 850 -29.57 -32.34 1.55
C LYS A 850 -28.21 -33.00 1.78
N LEU A 851 -27.93 -34.03 0.98
CA LEU A 851 -26.59 -34.60 0.85
C LEU A 851 -25.71 -33.73 -0.08
N PRO A 852 -24.39 -33.63 0.18
CA PRO A 852 -23.44 -32.96 -0.71
C PRO A 852 -23.38 -33.62 -2.09
N ALA A 853 -23.30 -32.81 -3.16
CA ALA A 853 -23.35 -33.29 -4.54
C ALA A 853 -22.21 -34.27 -4.87
N ALA A 854 -21.03 -33.99 -4.32
CA ALA A 854 -19.85 -34.82 -4.44
C ALA A 854 -20.05 -36.27 -3.97
N MET A 855 -20.75 -36.44 -2.84
CA MET A 855 -21.03 -37.78 -2.31
C MET A 855 -22.01 -38.53 -3.19
N LEU A 856 -23.04 -37.85 -3.71
CA LEU A 856 -23.98 -38.43 -4.65
C LEU A 856 -23.27 -38.89 -5.93
N SER A 857 -22.38 -38.06 -6.48
CA SER A 857 -21.57 -38.43 -7.64
C SER A 857 -20.66 -39.64 -7.38
N LEU A 858 -20.03 -39.71 -6.20
CA LEU A 858 -19.18 -40.84 -5.81
C LEU A 858 -19.96 -42.16 -5.72
N LEU A 859 -21.18 -42.11 -5.16
CA LEU A 859 -22.05 -43.28 -5.01
C LEU A 859 -22.60 -43.76 -6.36
N SER A 860 -23.08 -42.83 -7.20
CA SER A 860 -23.60 -43.14 -8.54
C SER A 860 -22.53 -43.82 -9.42
N ARG A 861 -21.25 -43.41 -9.32
CA ARG A 861 -20.11 -44.07 -9.98
C ARG A 861 -19.86 -45.53 -9.54
N ARG A 862 -20.52 -46.00 -8.48
CA ARG A 862 -20.49 -47.39 -8.01
C ARG A 862 -21.84 -48.10 -8.20
N GLY A 863 -22.76 -47.50 -8.95
CA GLY A 863 -24.10 -48.04 -9.20
C GLY A 863 -25.07 -47.84 -8.05
N ILE A 864 -24.72 -47.05 -7.04
CA ILE A 864 -25.60 -46.73 -5.91
C ILE A 864 -26.31 -45.40 -6.21
N GLU A 865 -27.59 -45.48 -6.54
CA GLU A 865 -28.46 -44.31 -6.72
C GLU A 865 -29.25 -44.04 -5.44
N LEU A 866 -29.13 -42.82 -4.91
CA LEU A 866 -29.87 -42.35 -3.73
C LEU A 866 -30.88 -41.28 -4.15
N GLU A 867 -32.16 -41.63 -4.11
CA GLU A 867 -33.24 -40.64 -4.12
C GLU A 867 -33.39 -40.07 -2.70
N GLY A 868 -33.10 -38.78 -2.53
CA GLY A 868 -33.21 -38.10 -1.24
C GLY A 868 -34.46 -37.20 -1.17
N ASP A 869 -35.15 -37.24 -0.03
CA ASP A 869 -36.20 -36.27 0.35
C ASP A 869 -35.57 -34.91 0.74
N TYR A 870 -34.86 -34.29 -0.20
CA TYR A 870 -34.19 -33.00 -0.02
C TYR A 870 -35.21 -31.86 0.07
N SER A 871 -34.88 -30.80 0.79
CA SER A 871 -35.77 -29.65 0.92
C SER A 871 -35.06 -28.31 0.94
N LEU A 872 -35.70 -27.30 0.33
CA LEU A 872 -35.51 -25.88 0.62
C LEU A 872 -36.70 -25.44 1.47
N THR A 873 -36.44 -24.95 2.68
CA THR A 873 -37.49 -24.64 3.66
C THR A 873 -37.35 -23.22 4.17
N ALA A 874 -38.47 -22.49 4.21
CA ALA A 874 -38.59 -21.22 4.92
C ALA A 874 -39.24 -21.45 6.29
N LEU A 875 -38.54 -21.05 7.35
CA LEU A 875 -39.01 -21.15 8.72
C LEU A 875 -39.18 -19.76 9.31
N ASN A 876 -40.23 -19.53 10.08
CA ASN A 876 -40.34 -18.34 10.90
C ASN A 876 -39.17 -18.32 11.91
N VAL A 877 -38.37 -17.26 11.93
CA VAL A 877 -37.16 -17.20 12.76
C VAL A 877 -37.46 -17.19 14.26
N GLU A 878 -38.63 -16.68 14.67
CA GLU A 878 -39.04 -16.58 16.08
C GLU A 878 -39.66 -17.88 16.60
N THR A 879 -40.46 -18.59 15.80
CA THR A 879 -41.21 -19.77 16.25
C THR A 879 -40.66 -21.11 15.73
N GLY A 880 -39.93 -21.10 14.63
CA GLY A 880 -39.47 -22.30 13.93
C GLY A 880 -40.56 -22.97 13.07
N ASP A 881 -41.74 -22.37 12.97
CA ASP A 881 -42.83 -22.88 12.14
C ASP A 881 -42.48 -22.81 10.66
N THR A 882 -42.80 -23.87 9.91
CA THR A 882 -42.64 -23.87 8.46
C THR A 882 -43.64 -22.93 7.80
N ILE A 883 -43.13 -21.95 7.07
CA ILE A 883 -43.93 -21.03 6.25
C ILE A 883 -44.24 -21.71 4.92
N TRP A 884 -43.21 -22.21 4.24
CA TRP A 884 -43.31 -23.00 3.03
C TRP A 884 -42.12 -23.95 2.91
N GLN A 885 -42.28 -25.01 2.11
CA GLN A 885 -41.23 -25.99 1.84
C GLN A 885 -41.32 -26.49 0.39
N ASN A 886 -40.20 -26.44 -0.31
CA ASN A 886 -40.03 -27.03 -1.64
C ASN A 886 -39.21 -28.32 -1.54
N LYS A 887 -39.71 -29.39 -2.19
CA LYS A 887 -39.07 -30.71 -2.24
C LYS A 887 -38.64 -31.13 -3.65
N THR A 888 -39.04 -30.36 -4.66
CA THR A 888 -38.66 -30.56 -6.06
C THR A 888 -37.61 -29.54 -6.45
N ASN A 889 -36.72 -29.88 -7.40
CA ASN A 889 -35.64 -29.00 -7.87
C ASN A 889 -34.70 -28.48 -6.77
N VAL A 890 -34.52 -29.26 -5.71
CA VAL A 890 -33.62 -28.93 -4.60
C VAL A 890 -32.20 -29.39 -4.94
N PHE A 891 -31.28 -28.44 -5.13
CA PHE A 891 -29.89 -28.72 -5.46
C PHE A 891 -28.96 -27.68 -4.83
N GLY A 892 -27.65 -27.89 -5.04
CA GLY A 892 -26.64 -26.89 -4.74
C GLY A 892 -26.23 -26.85 -3.27
N SER A 893 -25.61 -25.73 -2.89
CA SER A 893 -24.98 -25.53 -1.59
C SER A 893 -24.99 -24.06 -1.18
N TRP A 894 -25.76 -23.21 -1.87
CA TRP A 894 -25.77 -21.76 -1.70
C TRP A 894 -27.21 -21.25 -1.64
N LEU A 895 -27.49 -20.38 -0.67
CA LEU A 895 -28.66 -19.52 -0.65
C LEU A 895 -28.25 -18.08 -0.36
N SER A 896 -28.80 -17.15 -1.12
CA SER A 896 -28.76 -15.72 -0.84
C SER A 896 -30.15 -15.11 -0.95
N TYR A 897 -30.39 -14.03 -0.21
CA TYR A 897 -31.69 -13.39 -0.09
C TYR A 897 -31.62 -11.92 -0.53
N SER A 898 -32.57 -11.51 -1.38
CA SER A 898 -32.82 -10.10 -1.70
C SER A 898 -34.11 -9.66 -1.02
N LYS A 899 -33.97 -8.82 0.01
CA LYS A 899 -35.12 -8.19 0.70
C LYS A 899 -35.90 -7.26 -0.22
N GLU A 900 -35.19 -6.48 -1.04
CA GLU A 900 -35.77 -5.52 -1.96
C GLU A 900 -36.72 -6.16 -2.97
N HIS A 901 -36.41 -7.38 -3.43
CA HIS A 901 -37.15 -8.02 -4.51
C HIS A 901 -37.99 -9.23 -4.06
N ASP A 902 -37.98 -9.58 -2.77
CA ASP A 902 -38.64 -10.78 -2.24
C ASP A 902 -38.17 -12.06 -2.95
N ILE A 903 -36.85 -12.23 -3.10
CA ILE A 903 -36.24 -13.35 -3.83
C ILE A 903 -35.23 -14.10 -2.97
N VAL A 904 -35.31 -15.43 -2.97
CA VAL A 904 -34.23 -16.33 -2.52
C VAL A 904 -33.62 -17.00 -3.73
N LEU A 905 -32.31 -16.84 -3.90
CA LEU A 905 -31.53 -17.44 -4.97
C LEU A 905 -30.93 -18.77 -4.50
N GLN A 906 -31.30 -19.87 -5.15
CA GLN A 906 -30.73 -21.21 -4.94
C GLN A 906 -29.65 -21.50 -5.99
N ALA A 907 -28.44 -21.81 -5.52
CA ALA A 907 -27.27 -22.02 -6.36
C ALA A 907 -26.27 -23.02 -5.73
N THR A 908 -25.14 -23.24 -6.40
CA THR A 908 -23.95 -23.88 -5.84
C THR A 908 -22.95 -22.81 -5.41
N ARG A 909 -21.91 -23.20 -4.65
CA ARG A 909 -20.82 -22.30 -4.28
C ARG A 909 -19.47 -22.77 -4.85
N PRO A 910 -19.22 -22.60 -6.15
CA PRO A 910 -17.95 -22.98 -6.75
C PRO A 910 -16.79 -22.12 -6.19
N SER A 911 -15.63 -22.74 -6.01
CA SER A 911 -14.37 -22.05 -5.70
C SER A 911 -13.21 -23.00 -5.97
N ARG A 912 -12.05 -22.43 -6.31
CA ARG A 912 -10.84 -23.17 -6.65
C ARG A 912 -10.37 -24.12 -5.54
N ASP A 913 -10.46 -23.68 -4.29
CA ASP A 913 -10.02 -24.45 -3.11
C ASP A 913 -11.23 -24.99 -2.32
N MET A 914 -12.33 -25.33 -3.00
CA MET A 914 -13.53 -25.96 -2.40
C MET A 914 -13.40 -27.48 -2.29
N VAL A 915 -14.27 -28.12 -1.49
CA VAL A 915 -14.53 -29.57 -1.64
C VAL A 915 -14.96 -29.89 -3.07
N LYS A 916 -14.45 -30.99 -3.62
CA LYS A 916 -14.71 -31.40 -5.02
C LYS A 916 -16.21 -31.58 -5.25
N GLY A 917 -16.72 -31.26 -6.45
CA GLY A 917 -18.08 -31.60 -6.89
C GLY A 917 -19.12 -30.48 -6.79
N GLU A 918 -18.73 -29.27 -6.42
CA GLU A 918 -19.58 -28.06 -6.45
C GLU A 918 -19.23 -27.23 -7.70
N PHE A 919 -20.03 -27.37 -8.77
CA PHE A 919 -19.85 -26.68 -10.05
C PHE A 919 -21.01 -25.71 -10.29
N GLY A 920 -20.69 -24.48 -10.67
CA GLY A 920 -21.71 -23.50 -11.03
C GLY A 920 -22.24 -23.78 -12.42
N GLU A 921 -23.36 -24.50 -12.51
CA GLU A 921 -23.99 -24.89 -13.80
C GLU A 921 -25.50 -24.54 -13.86
N ARG A 922 -26.10 -24.15 -12.73
CA ARG A 922 -27.54 -23.85 -12.61
C ARG A 922 -27.83 -22.88 -11.48
N MET A 923 -28.88 -22.07 -11.64
CA MET A 923 -29.47 -21.22 -10.61
C MET A 923 -31.00 -21.26 -10.67
N ILE A 924 -31.66 -21.08 -9.52
CA ILE A 924 -33.12 -20.91 -9.42
C ILE A 924 -33.43 -19.71 -8.53
N ALA A 925 -34.28 -18.81 -9.01
CA ALA A 925 -34.89 -17.78 -8.16
C ALA A 925 -36.25 -18.24 -7.65
N HIS A 926 -36.43 -18.20 -6.34
CA HIS A 926 -37.70 -18.43 -5.68
C HIS A 926 -38.25 -17.12 -5.13
N ARG A 927 -39.57 -16.94 -5.17
CA ARG A 927 -40.22 -15.91 -4.38
C ARG A 927 -40.06 -16.25 -2.90
N ALA A 928 -39.51 -15.33 -2.12
CA ALA A 928 -39.11 -15.60 -0.74
C ALA A 928 -40.32 -15.73 0.20
N SER A 929 -41.43 -15.07 -0.11
CA SER A 929 -42.67 -15.11 0.68
C SER A 929 -43.46 -16.43 0.57
N ASP A 930 -43.44 -17.11 -0.58
CA ASP A 930 -44.27 -18.31 -0.83
C ASP A 930 -43.54 -19.53 -1.45
N GLY A 931 -42.27 -19.38 -1.80
CA GLY A 931 -41.42 -20.43 -2.38
C GLY A 931 -41.64 -20.69 -3.87
N THR A 932 -42.54 -19.98 -4.54
CA THR A 932 -42.81 -20.19 -5.96
C THR A 932 -41.56 -19.94 -6.82
N ILE A 933 -41.30 -20.81 -7.79
CA ILE A 933 -40.18 -20.63 -8.73
C ILE A 933 -40.53 -19.48 -9.68
N ILE A 934 -39.65 -18.48 -9.74
CA ILE A 934 -39.73 -17.35 -10.68
C ILE A 934 -39.07 -17.77 -12.00
N TRP A 935 -37.87 -18.32 -11.92
CA TRP A 935 -37.14 -18.89 -13.06
C TRP A 935 -36.12 -19.94 -12.60
N ASP A 936 -35.73 -20.81 -13.53
CA ASP A 936 -34.80 -21.93 -13.33
C ASP A 936 -33.98 -22.10 -14.62
N LYS A 937 -32.66 -21.87 -14.54
CA LYS A 937 -31.80 -21.79 -15.74
C LYS A 937 -30.45 -22.43 -15.51
N GLU A 938 -29.92 -23.03 -16.59
CA GLU A 938 -28.53 -23.44 -16.69
C GLU A 938 -27.66 -22.20 -16.91
N ILE A 939 -26.75 -21.93 -15.98
CA ILE A 939 -25.87 -20.76 -15.95
C ILE A 939 -24.51 -21.23 -15.44
N GLU A 940 -23.44 -21.00 -16.20
CA GLU A 940 -22.08 -21.36 -15.83
C GLU A 940 -21.40 -20.25 -15.00
N TYR A 941 -20.80 -20.58 -13.86
CA TYR A 941 -20.12 -19.61 -12.98
C TYR A 941 -19.06 -20.26 -12.07
N GLY A 942 -18.07 -19.45 -11.64
CA GLY A 942 -16.89 -19.91 -10.88
C GLY A 942 -16.75 -19.42 -9.43
N ASN A 943 -17.60 -18.49 -8.98
CA ASN A 943 -17.58 -17.89 -7.63
C ASN A 943 -19.00 -17.83 -7.03
N PRO A 944 -19.16 -17.61 -5.70
CA PRO A 944 -20.46 -17.33 -5.11
C PRO A 944 -21.21 -16.22 -5.88
N PRO A 945 -22.50 -16.41 -6.22
CA PRO A 945 -23.28 -15.38 -6.91
C PRO A 945 -23.49 -14.15 -6.01
N ILE A 946 -23.16 -12.96 -6.53
CA ILE A 946 -23.32 -11.70 -5.82
C ILE A 946 -24.69 -11.12 -6.16
N ILE A 947 -25.48 -10.73 -5.16
CA ILE A 947 -26.70 -9.95 -5.37
C ILE A 947 -26.35 -8.46 -5.27
N HIS A 948 -26.50 -7.72 -6.36
CA HIS A 948 -26.26 -6.28 -6.45
C HIS A 948 -27.47 -5.59 -7.09
N GLY A 949 -28.38 -5.08 -6.26
CA GLY A 949 -29.69 -4.59 -6.68
C GLY A 949 -30.46 -5.65 -7.50
N GLU A 950 -30.81 -5.30 -8.73
CA GLU A 950 -31.49 -6.21 -9.67
C GLU A 950 -30.55 -7.19 -10.40
N ARG A 951 -29.26 -7.23 -10.04
CA ARG A 951 -28.24 -8.03 -10.73
C ARG A 951 -27.78 -9.21 -9.88
N ILE A 952 -27.54 -10.34 -10.55
CA ILE A 952 -26.70 -11.44 -10.10
C ILE A 952 -25.38 -11.30 -10.83
N ILE A 953 -24.34 -10.86 -10.13
CA ILE A 953 -22.99 -10.76 -10.69
C ILE A 953 -22.24 -12.06 -10.40
N VAL A 954 -21.67 -12.65 -11.45
CA VAL A 954 -20.79 -13.81 -11.37
C VAL A 954 -19.43 -13.48 -11.98
N GLU A 955 -18.54 -14.46 -12.10
CA GLU A 955 -17.29 -14.25 -12.83
C GLU A 955 -17.61 -14.00 -14.31
N ASN A 956 -17.07 -12.90 -14.84
CA ASN A 956 -17.19 -12.41 -16.22
C ASN A 956 -18.54 -11.85 -16.67
N HIS A 957 -19.67 -12.18 -16.05
CA HIS A 957 -20.99 -11.74 -16.53
C HIS A 957 -21.92 -11.31 -15.40
N ALA A 958 -23.01 -10.64 -15.76
CA ALA A 958 -24.13 -10.36 -14.88
C ALA A 958 -25.46 -10.86 -15.49
N TYR A 959 -26.38 -11.24 -14.62
CA TYR A 959 -27.73 -11.70 -14.99
C TYR A 959 -28.78 -10.90 -14.21
N ASP A 960 -29.94 -10.67 -14.81
CA ASP A 960 -31.07 -10.03 -14.13
C ASP A 960 -31.67 -10.97 -13.09
N LEU A 961 -31.77 -10.52 -11.84
CA LEU A 961 -32.22 -11.33 -10.71
C LEU A 961 -33.69 -11.78 -10.87
N LYS A 962 -34.52 -11.01 -11.57
CA LYS A 962 -35.96 -11.26 -11.71
C LYS A 962 -36.29 -12.21 -12.87
N THR A 963 -35.40 -12.34 -13.85
CA THR A 963 -35.63 -13.10 -15.09
C THR A 963 -34.56 -14.14 -15.42
N GLY A 964 -33.38 -14.04 -14.81
CA GLY A 964 -32.20 -14.84 -15.11
C GLY A 964 -31.65 -14.61 -16.52
N ASN A 965 -31.99 -13.49 -17.18
CA ASN A 965 -31.44 -13.15 -18.50
C ASN A 965 -30.08 -12.46 -18.34
N ILE A 966 -29.19 -12.63 -19.32
CA ILE A 966 -27.91 -11.91 -19.32
C ILE A 966 -28.15 -10.39 -19.36
N ILE A 967 -27.34 -9.63 -18.62
CA ILE A 967 -27.38 -8.17 -18.61
C ILE A 967 -26.43 -7.64 -19.67
N ASN A 968 -26.95 -6.70 -20.45
CA ASN A 968 -26.18 -5.95 -21.43
C ASN A 968 -25.81 -4.57 -20.90
N ARG A 969 -24.82 -3.95 -21.54
CA ARG A 969 -24.44 -2.54 -21.40
C ARG A 969 -24.54 -1.85 -22.76
N VAL A 970 -24.59 -0.53 -22.74
CA VAL A 970 -24.40 0.29 -23.93
C VAL A 970 -22.90 0.37 -24.20
N ASP A 971 -22.46 0.07 -25.41
CA ASP A 971 -21.11 0.32 -25.90
C ASP A 971 -20.85 1.84 -25.86
N PRO A 972 -19.87 2.32 -25.06
CA PRO A 972 -19.59 3.74 -24.94
C PRO A 972 -19.10 4.38 -26.24
N ILE A 973 -18.61 3.58 -27.20
CA ILE A 973 -18.08 4.05 -28.48
C ILE A 973 -19.20 4.17 -29.52
N THR A 974 -19.98 3.10 -29.72
CA THR A 974 -20.92 2.98 -30.85
C THR A 974 -22.38 3.17 -30.47
N GLY A 975 -22.73 3.13 -29.17
CA GLY A 975 -24.11 3.14 -28.68
C GLY A 975 -24.86 1.82 -28.87
N GLU A 976 -24.19 0.75 -29.32
CA GLU A 976 -24.79 -0.58 -29.47
C GLU A 976 -25.02 -1.25 -28.12
N GLU A 977 -25.98 -2.18 -28.08
CA GLU A 977 -26.15 -3.05 -26.92
C GLU A 977 -25.13 -4.21 -27.01
N ILE A 978 -24.21 -4.28 -26.05
CA ILE A 978 -23.20 -5.33 -25.92
C ILE A 978 -23.36 -6.04 -24.58
N VAL A 979 -22.85 -7.26 -24.45
CA VAL A 979 -22.89 -7.99 -23.18
C VAL A 979 -22.07 -7.23 -22.13
N TRP A 980 -22.60 -7.11 -20.90
CA TRP A 980 -21.81 -6.59 -19.79
C TRP A 980 -20.82 -7.65 -19.33
N GLU A 981 -19.53 -7.33 -19.37
CA GLU A 981 -18.46 -8.23 -18.98
C GLU A 981 -17.30 -7.53 -18.26
N TYR A 982 -16.54 -8.30 -17.49
CA TYR A 982 -15.28 -7.90 -16.88
C TYR A 982 -14.35 -9.11 -16.76
N THR A 983 -13.06 -8.90 -16.49
CA THR A 983 -12.14 -10.01 -16.23
C THR A 983 -11.29 -9.74 -15.00
N ARG A 984 -10.56 -10.77 -14.58
CA ARG A 984 -9.40 -10.65 -13.71
C ARG A 984 -8.34 -11.62 -14.20
N THR A 985 -7.08 -11.24 -14.14
CA THR A 985 -6.00 -12.05 -14.71
C THR A 985 -5.72 -13.31 -13.89
N TYR A 986 -5.75 -13.19 -12.56
CA TYR A 986 -5.48 -14.31 -11.64
C TYR A 986 -5.94 -14.04 -10.20
N GLY A 987 -6.74 -14.93 -9.62
CA GLY A 987 -7.15 -14.86 -8.21
C GLY A 987 -7.51 -16.21 -7.59
N CYS A 988 -7.26 -16.37 -6.29
CA CYS A 988 -7.73 -17.53 -5.49
C CYS A 988 -8.92 -17.18 -4.58
N ASN A 989 -9.16 -15.88 -4.33
CA ASN A 989 -10.27 -15.42 -3.52
C ASN A 989 -11.55 -15.33 -4.37
N TYR A 990 -12.71 -15.27 -3.70
CA TYR A 990 -13.94 -14.86 -4.36
C TYR A 990 -14.02 -13.34 -4.47
N ILE A 991 -14.88 -12.88 -5.38
CA ILE A 991 -15.11 -11.46 -5.67
C ILE A 991 -16.09 -10.91 -4.63
N ILE A 992 -15.83 -9.69 -4.16
CA ILE A 992 -16.72 -8.97 -3.24
C ILE A 992 -17.27 -7.74 -3.98
N GLY A 993 -18.58 -7.51 -3.89
CA GLY A 993 -19.22 -6.29 -4.37
C GLY A 993 -19.29 -5.20 -3.30
N SER A 994 -19.24 -3.95 -3.73
CA SER A 994 -19.79 -2.78 -3.02
C SER A 994 -20.83 -2.10 -3.91
N GLU A 995 -21.36 -0.95 -3.50
CA GLU A 995 -22.19 -0.15 -4.40
C GLU A 995 -21.45 0.22 -5.69
N ASN A 996 -20.19 0.68 -5.55
CA ASN A 996 -19.45 1.30 -6.64
C ASN A 996 -18.35 0.43 -7.26
N LEU A 997 -17.99 -0.72 -6.67
CA LEU A 997 -16.84 -1.52 -7.10
C LEU A 997 -17.07 -3.02 -6.96
N LEU A 998 -16.46 -3.81 -7.86
CA LEU A 998 -16.07 -5.19 -7.53
C LEU A 998 -14.62 -5.18 -7.09
N SER A 999 -14.28 -5.93 -6.04
CA SER A 999 -12.90 -6.08 -5.57
C SER A 999 -12.49 -7.54 -5.54
N PHE A 1000 -11.24 -7.80 -5.93
CA PHE A 1000 -10.72 -9.16 -6.07
C PHE A 1000 -9.20 -9.19 -6.11
N ARG A 1001 -8.64 -10.40 -6.16
CA ARG A 1001 -7.24 -10.61 -6.50
C ARG A 1001 -7.07 -10.75 -8.02
N SER A 1002 -6.13 -9.99 -8.58
CA SER A 1002 -5.75 -10.03 -10.00
C SER A 1002 -4.23 -9.85 -10.13
N GLY A 1003 -3.45 -10.81 -9.63
CA GLY A 1003 -2.00 -10.66 -9.42
C GLY A 1003 -1.67 -9.73 -8.25
N ALA A 1004 -2.00 -8.45 -8.38
CA ALA A 1004 -2.07 -7.45 -7.31
C ALA A 1004 -3.51 -7.38 -6.72
N ALA A 1005 -3.77 -6.39 -5.86
CA ALA A 1005 -5.15 -6.01 -5.54
C ALA A 1005 -5.82 -5.45 -6.82
N GLY A 1006 -7.01 -5.95 -7.16
CA GLY A 1006 -7.73 -5.59 -8.38
C GLY A 1006 -9.15 -5.12 -8.09
N PHE A 1007 -9.69 -4.35 -9.03
CA PHE A 1007 -11.06 -3.86 -8.99
C PHE A 1007 -11.70 -3.84 -10.37
N TYR A 1008 -13.03 -3.79 -10.41
CA TYR A 1008 -13.82 -3.33 -11.55
C TYR A 1008 -14.66 -2.13 -11.13
N ASP A 1009 -14.70 -1.08 -11.97
CA ASP A 1009 -15.48 0.13 -11.75
C ASP A 1009 -16.96 -0.07 -12.10
N LEU A 1010 -17.82 -0.27 -11.09
CA LEU A 1010 -19.28 -0.39 -11.29
C LEU A 1010 -19.98 0.97 -11.43
N GLU A 1011 -19.41 2.04 -10.88
CA GLU A 1011 -19.99 3.40 -10.90
C GLU A 1011 -20.07 3.91 -12.35
N THR A 1012 -18.98 3.75 -13.11
CA THR A 1012 -18.90 4.26 -14.49
C THR A 1012 -18.90 3.17 -15.57
N ASN A 1013 -18.81 1.89 -15.19
CA ASN A 1013 -18.48 0.78 -16.10
C ASN A 1013 -17.13 1.00 -16.83
N GLY A 1014 -16.17 1.57 -16.11
CA GLY A 1014 -14.88 2.03 -16.63
C GLY A 1014 -13.90 0.94 -17.02
N GLY A 1015 -14.09 -0.28 -16.52
CA GLY A 1015 -13.24 -1.43 -16.80
C GLY A 1015 -12.53 -2.01 -15.57
N THR A 1016 -11.57 -2.89 -15.82
CA THR A 1016 -10.80 -3.58 -14.77
C THR A 1016 -9.48 -2.87 -14.51
N GLY A 1017 -9.13 -2.65 -13.24
CA GLY A 1017 -7.87 -2.01 -12.84
C GLY A 1017 -7.20 -2.68 -11.64
N ASN A 1018 -6.07 -2.12 -11.22
CA ASN A 1018 -5.26 -2.62 -10.11
C ASN A 1018 -4.73 -1.51 -9.20
N LEU A 1019 -4.53 -1.87 -7.92
CA LEU A 1019 -3.80 -1.07 -6.95
C LEU A 1019 -2.37 -1.65 -6.81
N GLY A 1020 -1.46 -1.18 -7.66
CA GLY A 1020 -0.07 -1.65 -7.73
C GLY A 1020 0.74 -1.40 -6.45
N GLY A 1021 1.75 -2.25 -6.20
CA GLY A 1021 2.68 -2.13 -5.08
C GLY A 1021 2.41 -3.04 -3.88
N PHE A 1022 1.23 -3.67 -3.84
CA PHE A 1022 0.90 -4.70 -2.85
C PHE A 1022 -0.03 -5.77 -3.45
N LYS A 1023 -0.32 -6.79 -2.66
CA LYS A 1023 -1.12 -7.95 -3.06
C LYS A 1023 -2.16 -8.26 -2.00
N SER A 1024 -3.32 -8.77 -2.42
CA SER A 1024 -4.38 -9.31 -1.54
C SER A 1024 -4.21 -10.80 -1.22
N GLY A 1025 -4.96 -11.29 -0.22
CA GLY A 1025 -4.89 -12.64 0.33
C GLY A 1025 -5.41 -13.75 -0.58
N CYS A 1026 -5.40 -15.00 -0.08
CA CYS A 1026 -6.19 -16.08 -0.68
C CYS A 1026 -7.62 -16.10 -0.10
N THR A 1027 -7.80 -15.72 1.16
CA THR A 1027 -9.08 -15.27 1.71
C THR A 1027 -9.43 -13.91 1.12
N ALA A 1028 -10.72 -13.66 0.86
CA ALA A 1028 -11.19 -12.35 0.42
C ALA A 1028 -11.03 -11.33 1.57
N ASN A 1029 -10.28 -10.26 1.33
CA ASN A 1029 -9.83 -9.33 2.38
C ASN A 1029 -9.73 -7.88 1.87
N LEU A 1030 -10.54 -7.55 0.86
CA LEU A 1030 -10.70 -6.20 0.31
C LEU A 1030 -12.16 -5.82 0.53
N ILE A 1031 -12.50 -5.33 1.72
CA ILE A 1031 -13.90 -5.13 2.12
C ILE A 1031 -14.19 -3.64 2.29
N ALA A 1032 -15.11 -3.12 1.47
CA ALA A 1032 -15.68 -1.80 1.64
C ALA A 1032 -16.65 -1.80 2.83
N ALA A 1033 -16.33 -1.09 3.91
CA ALA A 1033 -17.20 -0.93 5.07
C ALA A 1033 -16.75 0.24 5.93
N ASN A 1034 -17.71 0.91 6.59
CA ASN A 1034 -17.52 2.08 7.43
C ASN A 1034 -16.81 3.26 6.71
N GLY A 1035 -17.03 3.38 5.41
CA GLY A 1035 -16.55 4.45 4.53
C GLY A 1035 -15.14 4.27 4.01
N VAL A 1036 -14.54 3.09 4.18
CA VAL A 1036 -13.16 2.79 3.77
C VAL A 1036 -13.05 1.41 3.14
N LEU A 1037 -12.11 1.24 2.19
CA LEU A 1037 -11.73 -0.08 1.70
C LEU A 1037 -10.68 -0.66 2.63
N ASN A 1038 -11.08 -1.66 3.42
CA ASN A 1038 -10.22 -2.34 4.38
C ASN A 1038 -9.35 -3.38 3.65
N ALA A 1039 -8.05 -3.38 3.91
CA ALA A 1039 -7.08 -4.32 3.34
C ALA A 1039 -6.09 -4.84 4.40
N PRO A 1040 -6.56 -5.61 5.40
CA PRO A 1040 -5.67 -6.30 6.34
C PRO A 1040 -4.71 -7.27 5.62
N ASP A 1041 -3.50 -7.44 6.14
CA ASP A 1041 -2.47 -8.29 5.50
C ASP A 1041 -2.68 -9.80 5.76
N TYR A 1042 -3.33 -10.47 4.82
CA TYR A 1042 -3.42 -11.93 4.75
C TYR A 1042 -2.27 -12.56 3.96
N THR A 1043 -1.27 -11.77 3.57
CA THR A 1043 -0.17 -12.20 2.71
C THR A 1043 1.12 -12.46 3.46
N ARG A 1044 1.18 -12.22 4.77
CA ARG A 1044 2.36 -12.37 5.67
C ARG A 1044 3.30 -13.54 5.37
N THR A 1045 2.74 -14.65 4.90
CA THR A 1045 3.51 -15.88 4.64
C THR A 1045 4.28 -15.85 3.31
N CYS A 1046 4.01 -14.84 2.46
CA CYS A 1046 4.45 -14.78 1.08
C CYS A 1046 5.88 -14.27 0.94
N ALA A 1047 6.75 -15.06 0.31
CA ALA A 1047 8.11 -14.68 -0.05
C ALA A 1047 8.23 -13.92 -1.39
N CYS A 1048 7.11 -13.61 -2.04
CA CYS A 1048 7.13 -12.84 -3.29
C CYS A 1048 7.66 -11.41 -3.07
N SER A 1049 8.30 -10.86 -4.10
CA SER A 1049 8.93 -9.54 -4.14
C SER A 1049 7.96 -8.36 -4.33
N TYR A 1050 6.65 -8.53 -4.04
CA TYR A 1050 5.74 -7.39 -3.93
C TYR A 1050 6.31 -6.40 -2.91
N GLN A 1051 6.34 -5.12 -3.25
CA GLN A 1051 7.18 -4.16 -2.53
C GLN A 1051 6.69 -3.86 -1.12
N ASN A 1052 5.36 -3.82 -0.92
CA ASN A 1052 4.76 -3.58 0.38
C ASN A 1052 3.97 -4.80 0.84
N GLN A 1053 4.33 -5.32 2.00
CA GLN A 1053 3.61 -6.36 2.73
C GLN A 1053 3.25 -5.80 4.10
N THR A 1054 2.04 -5.27 4.20
CA THR A 1054 1.50 -4.63 5.39
C THR A 1054 -0.01 -4.51 5.28
N SER A 1055 -0.67 -4.32 6.41
CA SER A 1055 -2.08 -3.89 6.43
C SER A 1055 -2.18 -2.42 6.04
N LEU A 1056 -3.28 -2.08 5.38
CA LEU A 1056 -3.61 -0.72 4.96
C LEU A 1056 -5.13 -0.55 4.77
N SER A 1057 -5.55 0.69 4.53
CA SER A 1057 -6.92 0.99 4.08
C SER A 1057 -6.91 2.14 3.08
N PHE A 1058 -7.96 2.23 2.26
CA PHE A 1058 -8.12 3.28 1.25
C PHE A 1058 -9.39 4.10 1.47
N ILE A 1059 -9.37 5.32 0.96
CA ILE A 1059 -10.49 6.25 0.92
C ILE A 1059 -10.61 6.86 -0.47
N HIS A 1060 -11.82 7.25 -0.87
CA HIS A 1060 -12.03 7.98 -2.11
C HIS A 1060 -11.18 9.26 -2.14
N MET A 1061 -10.35 9.40 -3.18
CA MET A 1061 -9.43 10.51 -3.38
C MET A 1061 -9.55 11.00 -4.84
N PRO A 1062 -10.50 11.91 -5.15
CA PRO A 1062 -10.87 12.31 -6.50
C PRO A 1062 -9.72 12.71 -7.45
N ARG A 1063 -8.65 13.29 -6.88
CA ARG A 1063 -7.50 13.78 -7.65
C ARG A 1063 -6.49 12.69 -8.02
N LEU A 1064 -6.61 11.48 -7.49
CA LEU A 1064 -5.65 10.41 -7.75
C LEU A 1064 -5.82 9.84 -9.16
N GLU A 1065 -4.71 9.41 -9.75
CA GLU A 1065 -4.75 8.58 -10.95
C GLU A 1065 -5.21 7.17 -10.64
N TYR A 1066 -6.01 6.62 -11.54
CA TYR A 1066 -6.20 5.20 -11.70
C TYR A 1066 -6.39 4.93 -13.18
N TRP A 1067 -6.15 3.67 -13.57
CA TRP A 1067 -6.19 3.23 -14.96
C TRP A 1067 -6.87 1.87 -15.02
N THR A 1068 -7.56 1.65 -16.13
CA THR A 1068 -8.35 0.45 -16.37
C THR A 1068 -8.05 -0.12 -17.75
N ASN A 1069 -8.58 -1.31 -18.01
CA ASN A 1069 -8.62 -1.93 -19.32
C ASN A 1069 -10.04 -2.46 -19.58
N ASN A 1070 -10.38 -2.64 -20.85
CA ASN A 1070 -11.73 -2.99 -21.28
C ASN A 1070 -11.72 -4.25 -22.15
N GLU A 1071 -12.73 -5.10 -21.94
CA GLU A 1071 -12.73 -6.47 -22.47
C GLU A 1071 -13.45 -6.64 -23.81
N PHE A 1072 -14.04 -5.56 -24.35
CA PHE A 1072 -14.76 -5.60 -25.61
C PHE A 1072 -13.94 -4.98 -26.75
N ASP A 1073 -14.25 -5.39 -27.98
CA ASP A 1073 -13.64 -4.86 -29.20
C ASP A 1073 -14.58 -3.83 -29.85
N TRP A 1074 -14.01 -2.84 -30.56
CA TRP A 1074 -14.82 -1.94 -31.37
C TRP A 1074 -15.44 -2.70 -32.55
N SER A 1075 -16.76 -2.57 -32.76
CA SER A 1075 -17.50 -3.32 -33.78
C SER A 1075 -17.20 -2.89 -35.23
N GLY A 1076 -16.46 -1.79 -35.41
CA GLY A 1076 -16.23 -1.16 -36.72
C GLY A 1076 -17.37 -0.24 -37.16
N LYS A 1077 -18.46 -0.15 -36.39
CA LYS A 1077 -19.57 0.77 -36.67
C LYS A 1077 -19.19 2.23 -36.35
N PRO A 1078 -19.93 3.20 -36.92
CA PRO A 1078 -19.72 4.61 -36.65
C PRO A 1078 -19.53 4.95 -35.18
N VAL A 1079 -18.39 5.55 -34.86
CA VAL A 1079 -18.11 6.13 -33.55
C VAL A 1079 -19.16 7.18 -33.23
N GLN A 1080 -19.92 7.01 -32.15
CA GLN A 1080 -20.79 8.05 -31.60
C GLN A 1080 -20.07 8.96 -30.61
N GLN A 1081 -19.15 8.39 -29.82
CA GLN A 1081 -18.42 9.11 -28.77
C GLN A 1081 -17.12 8.38 -28.44
N LEU A 1082 -15.97 9.05 -28.57
CA LEU A 1082 -14.66 8.44 -28.34
C LEU A 1082 -13.66 9.47 -27.83
N GLY A 1083 -12.85 9.08 -26.85
CA GLY A 1083 -11.64 9.79 -26.45
C GLY A 1083 -10.40 8.99 -26.80
N ILE A 1084 -9.36 9.64 -27.32
CA ILE A 1084 -8.02 9.08 -27.48
C ILE A 1084 -7.07 9.89 -26.59
N ASN A 1085 -6.38 9.20 -25.69
CA ASN A 1085 -5.43 9.81 -24.75
C ASN A 1085 -4.00 9.40 -25.11
N PHE A 1086 -3.22 10.34 -25.65
CA PHE A 1086 -1.88 10.06 -26.15
C PHE A 1086 -0.87 9.97 -25.00
N GLY A 1087 -0.21 8.82 -24.87
CA GLY A 1087 0.78 8.52 -23.83
C GLY A 1087 0.19 8.10 -22.48
N ALA A 1088 -1.12 7.82 -22.43
CA ALA A 1088 -1.75 7.24 -21.24
C ALA A 1088 -1.35 5.76 -21.06
N PRO A 1089 -1.31 5.24 -19.83
CA PRO A 1089 -0.95 3.86 -19.58
C PRO A 1089 -2.11 2.88 -19.77
N GLY A 1090 -3.35 3.35 -19.82
CA GLY A 1090 -4.56 2.52 -19.87
C GLY A 1090 -5.81 3.37 -20.08
N ASP A 1091 -6.95 2.70 -20.21
CA ASP A 1091 -8.24 3.33 -20.47
C ASP A 1091 -8.79 4.04 -19.24
N ARG A 1092 -9.68 5.02 -19.47
CA ARG A 1092 -10.49 5.64 -18.42
C ARG A 1092 -11.80 6.20 -18.96
N VAL A 1093 -12.89 6.06 -18.20
CA VAL A 1093 -14.16 6.70 -18.53
C VAL A 1093 -14.26 8.07 -17.85
N ALA A 1094 -14.69 9.08 -18.61
CA ALA A 1094 -14.98 10.42 -18.13
C ALA A 1094 -16.40 10.52 -17.57
N GLU A 1095 -16.68 11.56 -16.78
CA GLU A 1095 -18.02 11.83 -16.21
C GLU A 1095 -19.11 11.99 -17.28
N ASN A 1096 -18.74 12.45 -18.48
CA ASN A 1096 -19.65 12.55 -19.64
C ASN A 1096 -19.86 11.21 -20.38
N SER A 1097 -19.40 10.10 -19.80
CA SER A 1097 -19.41 8.74 -20.36
C SER A 1097 -18.50 8.52 -21.59
N THR A 1098 -17.63 9.47 -21.93
CA THR A 1098 -16.60 9.23 -22.96
C THR A 1098 -15.61 8.19 -22.44
N LEU A 1099 -15.45 7.08 -23.16
CA LEU A 1099 -14.33 6.17 -22.97
C LEU A 1099 -13.08 6.76 -23.63
N TRP A 1100 -12.09 7.08 -22.80
CA TRP A 1100 -10.76 7.49 -23.25
C TRP A 1100 -9.87 6.26 -23.37
N LEU A 1101 -9.51 5.93 -24.60
CA LEU A 1101 -8.58 4.85 -24.91
C LEU A 1101 -7.14 5.31 -24.72
N ASP A 1102 -6.28 4.42 -24.22
CA ASP A 1102 -4.85 4.65 -24.24
C ASP A 1102 -4.27 4.54 -25.65
N TYR A 1103 -3.37 5.46 -26.01
CA TYR A 1103 -2.65 5.35 -27.27
C TYR A 1103 -1.15 5.70 -27.13
N PRO A 1104 -0.23 4.81 -27.56
CA PRO A 1104 -0.51 3.48 -28.09
C PRO A 1104 -1.09 2.58 -27.00
N SER A 1105 -1.85 1.54 -27.39
CA SER A 1105 -2.46 0.67 -26.39
C SER A 1105 -1.40 -0.18 -25.70
N VAL A 1106 -1.17 0.11 -24.41
CA VAL A 1106 -0.14 -0.50 -23.55
C VAL A 1106 -0.74 -1.00 -22.22
N GLY A 1107 -1.98 -0.64 -21.90
CA GLY A 1107 -2.68 -0.90 -20.63
C GLY A 1107 -3.38 -2.25 -20.50
N GLY A 1108 -3.18 -3.16 -21.45
CA GLY A 1108 -3.88 -4.45 -21.52
C GLY A 1108 -4.84 -4.49 -22.70
N LYS A 1109 -5.97 -5.19 -22.55
CA LYS A 1109 -7.00 -5.23 -23.60
C LYS A 1109 -7.76 -3.91 -23.63
N SER A 1110 -7.97 -3.37 -24.82
CA SER A 1110 -8.69 -2.11 -25.04
C SER A 1110 -9.40 -2.20 -26.39
N PRO A 1111 -10.53 -1.49 -26.60
CA PRO A 1111 -11.17 -1.40 -27.91
C PRO A 1111 -10.21 -0.89 -28.98
N ASP A 1112 -9.86 -1.73 -29.96
CA ASP A 1112 -8.85 -1.41 -30.98
C ASP A 1112 -9.43 -0.52 -32.11
N VAL A 1113 -9.64 0.77 -31.81
CA VAL A 1113 -9.97 1.78 -32.82
C VAL A 1113 -8.69 2.19 -33.56
N PRO A 1114 -8.59 1.99 -34.90
CA PRO A 1114 -7.35 2.26 -35.63
C PRO A 1114 -6.98 3.75 -35.62
N VAL A 1115 -5.75 4.03 -35.19
CA VAL A 1115 -5.12 5.36 -35.23
C VAL A 1115 -3.76 5.23 -35.90
N ASP A 1116 -3.56 6.00 -36.97
CA ASP A 1116 -2.30 6.09 -37.71
C ASP A 1116 -1.62 7.43 -37.42
N ILE A 1117 -0.35 7.39 -37.01
CA ILE A 1117 0.43 8.59 -36.66
C ILE A 1117 1.67 8.71 -37.54
N LYS A 1118 1.89 9.90 -38.08
CA LYS A 1118 3.14 10.27 -38.76
C LYS A 1118 3.90 11.29 -37.93
N PHE A 1119 5.12 10.93 -37.53
CA PHE A 1119 6.04 11.82 -36.82
C PHE A 1119 6.89 12.64 -37.79
N VAL A 1120 7.52 13.70 -37.27
CA VAL A 1120 8.51 14.52 -38.00
C VAL A 1120 9.77 13.76 -38.42
N THR A 1121 9.99 12.56 -37.85
CA THR A 1121 11.07 11.64 -38.20
C THR A 1121 10.52 10.27 -38.62
N SER A 1122 11.17 9.62 -39.57
CA SER A 1122 10.90 8.23 -39.95
C SER A 1122 11.76 7.22 -39.18
N ASP A 1123 12.75 7.68 -38.41
CA ASP A 1123 13.57 6.82 -37.56
C ASP A 1123 12.81 6.50 -36.26
N THR A 1124 12.29 5.28 -36.17
CA THR A 1124 11.49 4.82 -35.03
C THR A 1124 12.29 4.71 -33.75
N THR A 1125 13.62 4.66 -33.81
CA THR A 1125 14.48 4.59 -32.61
C THR A 1125 14.51 5.90 -31.82
N LEU A 1126 14.14 7.01 -32.48
CA LEU A 1126 14.03 8.34 -31.86
C LEU A 1126 12.66 8.59 -31.21
N ILE A 1127 11.68 7.71 -31.44
CA ILE A 1127 10.31 7.84 -30.92
C ILE A 1127 10.23 7.13 -29.57
N GLY A 1128 10.24 7.90 -28.49
CA GLY A 1128 10.12 7.38 -27.13
C GLY A 1128 8.69 6.99 -26.76
N GLN A 1129 8.55 5.96 -25.91
CA GLN A 1129 7.26 5.51 -25.40
C GLN A 1129 6.84 6.19 -24.08
N HIS A 1130 7.76 6.43 -23.14
CA HIS A 1130 7.47 7.21 -21.92
C HIS A 1130 8.71 8.04 -21.56
N LYS A 1131 8.85 9.21 -22.19
CA LYS A 1131 10.02 10.07 -21.99
C LYS A 1131 9.92 10.90 -20.70
N THR A 1132 11.01 10.93 -19.94
CA THR A 1132 11.12 11.65 -18.66
C THR A 1132 11.18 13.16 -18.90
N LEU A 1133 10.61 13.97 -18.00
CA LEU A 1133 10.64 15.42 -18.14
C LEU A 1133 12.00 15.98 -17.69
N SER A 1134 12.59 16.84 -18.53
CA SER A 1134 13.93 17.43 -18.35
C SER A 1134 13.86 18.95 -18.50
N ASN A 1135 14.78 19.66 -17.85
CA ASN A 1135 14.97 21.10 -18.02
C ASN A 1135 16.04 21.46 -19.07
N ASP A 1136 16.63 20.48 -19.77
CA ASP A 1136 17.59 20.77 -20.85
C ASP A 1136 16.89 21.34 -22.09
N ALA A 1137 17.05 22.64 -22.30
CA ALA A 1137 16.46 23.37 -23.42
C ALA A 1137 16.92 22.90 -24.82
N ASN A 1138 17.95 22.05 -24.92
CA ASN A 1138 18.44 21.52 -26.19
C ASN A 1138 17.87 20.13 -26.53
N GLU A 1139 17.13 19.51 -25.62
CA GLU A 1139 16.58 18.17 -25.80
C GLU A 1139 15.22 18.23 -26.52
N ASN A 1140 15.15 17.70 -27.75
CA ASN A 1140 13.88 17.56 -28.49
C ASN A 1140 13.40 16.10 -28.38
N LYS A 1141 12.44 15.83 -27.50
CA LYS A 1141 11.85 14.50 -27.29
C LYS A 1141 10.73 14.24 -28.29
N ILE A 1142 10.94 13.31 -29.22
CA ILE A 1142 9.89 12.86 -30.14
C ILE A 1142 9.22 11.61 -29.55
N GLY A 1143 7.89 11.53 -29.62
CA GLY A 1143 7.12 10.40 -29.08
C GLY A 1143 6.21 10.83 -27.94
N TYR A 1144 6.02 9.93 -26.98
CA TYR A 1144 5.05 10.09 -25.90
C TYR A 1144 5.74 10.49 -24.59
N ILE A 1145 5.20 11.53 -23.97
CA ILE A 1145 5.67 12.12 -22.72
C ILE A 1145 4.56 12.04 -21.68
N ARG A 1146 4.94 11.91 -20.41
CA ARG A 1146 4.00 11.74 -19.31
C ARG A 1146 4.50 12.37 -18.01
N THR A 1147 3.58 12.94 -17.27
CA THR A 1147 3.72 13.42 -15.89
C THR A 1147 2.58 12.85 -15.03
N ASN A 1148 2.67 12.99 -13.72
CA ASN A 1148 1.54 12.67 -12.86
C ASN A 1148 0.46 13.78 -12.90
N SER A 1149 -0.81 13.42 -12.98
CA SER A 1149 -1.97 14.32 -13.11
C SER A 1149 -2.20 15.25 -11.93
N PHE A 1150 -1.62 14.96 -10.75
CA PHE A 1150 -1.59 15.93 -9.67
C PHE A 1150 -0.87 17.23 -10.04
N ASN A 1151 0.05 17.17 -11.01
CA ASN A 1151 0.77 18.34 -11.49
C ASN A 1151 -0.07 19.21 -12.42
N ILE A 1152 -1.20 18.72 -12.93
CA ILE A 1152 -2.05 19.46 -13.85
C ILE A 1152 -3.07 20.30 -13.08
N GLU A 1153 -3.11 21.59 -13.37
CA GLU A 1153 -4.11 22.52 -12.87
C GLU A 1153 -5.34 22.48 -13.79
N THR A 1154 -6.35 21.72 -13.36
CA THR A 1154 -7.68 21.65 -13.99
C THR A 1154 -8.68 21.05 -13.00
N GLU A 1155 -9.97 21.34 -13.19
CA GLU A 1155 -11.05 20.69 -12.44
C GLU A 1155 -11.34 19.28 -12.98
N ASN A 1156 -11.27 19.09 -14.31
CA ASN A 1156 -11.62 17.84 -15.00
C ASN A 1156 -10.55 17.45 -16.04
N HIS A 1157 -10.50 16.16 -16.42
CA HIS A 1157 -9.60 15.62 -17.44
C HIS A 1157 -8.10 15.83 -17.18
N SER A 1158 -7.68 15.97 -15.91
CA SER A 1158 -6.26 16.06 -15.55
C SER A 1158 -5.44 14.86 -16.06
N TYR A 1159 -6.05 13.67 -16.09
CA TYR A 1159 -5.46 12.44 -16.61
C TYR A 1159 -5.28 12.44 -18.15
N VAL A 1160 -6.04 13.26 -18.88
CA VAL A 1160 -5.82 13.48 -20.33
C VAL A 1160 -4.66 14.44 -20.53
N ALA A 1161 -4.63 15.52 -19.77
CA ALA A 1161 -3.57 16.53 -19.84
C ALA A 1161 -2.23 16.10 -19.22
N ALA A 1162 -2.19 14.99 -18.49
CA ALA A 1162 -0.99 14.43 -17.87
C ALA A 1162 -0.06 13.70 -18.85
N SER A 1163 -0.52 13.46 -20.08
CA SER A 1163 0.27 12.84 -21.13
C SER A 1163 0.10 13.60 -22.45
N ALA A 1164 1.08 13.44 -23.34
CA ALA A 1164 1.00 14.02 -24.67
C ALA A 1164 1.88 13.27 -25.68
N ILE A 1165 1.55 13.46 -26.96
CA ILE A 1165 2.41 13.13 -28.09
C ILE A 1165 3.12 14.39 -28.60
N ASN A 1166 4.43 14.31 -28.80
CA ASN A 1166 5.30 15.39 -29.26
C ASN A 1166 5.96 15.02 -30.60
N GLY A 1167 6.05 15.99 -31.52
CA GLY A 1167 6.69 15.80 -32.82
C GLY A 1167 5.83 15.06 -33.84
N VAL A 1168 4.50 15.19 -33.73
CA VAL A 1168 3.54 14.64 -34.68
C VAL A 1168 3.28 15.62 -35.84
N GLN A 1169 3.14 15.09 -37.06
CA GLN A 1169 2.77 15.84 -38.28
C GLN A 1169 1.32 15.57 -38.69
N GLU A 1170 0.88 14.32 -38.60
CA GLU A 1170 -0.44 13.88 -39.04
C GLU A 1170 -0.95 12.77 -38.14
N ILE A 1171 -2.23 12.86 -37.77
CA ILE A 1171 -2.99 11.86 -37.02
C ILE A 1171 -4.22 11.52 -37.87
N GLU A 1172 -4.40 10.26 -38.18
CA GLU A 1172 -5.59 9.74 -38.85
C GLU A 1172 -6.30 8.76 -37.90
N VAL A 1173 -7.58 9.01 -37.59
CA VAL A 1173 -8.41 8.13 -36.75
C VAL A 1173 -9.51 7.53 -37.60
N THR A 1174 -9.62 6.21 -37.62
CA THR A 1174 -10.72 5.52 -38.30
C THR A 1174 -11.97 5.58 -37.42
N ILE A 1175 -13.04 6.19 -37.92
CA ILE A 1175 -14.31 6.39 -37.21
C ILE A 1175 -15.42 5.43 -37.66
N SER A 1176 -15.24 4.73 -38.78
CA SER A 1176 -16.18 3.72 -39.32
C SER A 1176 -15.46 2.83 -40.33
N ASN A 1177 -15.69 1.52 -40.27
CA ASN A 1177 -15.33 0.56 -41.32
C ASN A 1177 -16.43 0.38 -42.37
N GLU A 1178 -17.62 0.95 -42.13
CA GLU A 1178 -18.74 0.92 -43.07
C GLU A 1178 -18.67 2.11 -44.03
N GLU A 1179 -18.93 1.89 -45.33
CA GLU A 1179 -19.11 2.98 -46.30
C GLU A 1179 -20.38 3.78 -45.96
N LYS A 1180 -20.21 5.02 -45.48
CA LYS A 1180 -21.30 5.91 -45.05
C LYS A 1180 -21.17 7.32 -45.66
N PRO A 1181 -22.28 8.07 -45.77
CA PRO A 1181 -22.23 9.49 -46.10
C PRO A 1181 -21.52 10.28 -45.00
N ASN A 1182 -20.96 11.45 -45.34
CA ASN A 1182 -20.35 12.36 -44.38
C ASN A 1182 -21.31 12.71 -43.24
N MET A 1183 -20.97 12.28 -42.03
CA MET A 1183 -21.67 12.66 -40.80
C MET A 1183 -21.02 13.90 -40.18
N SER A 1184 -21.80 14.63 -39.39
CA SER A 1184 -21.32 15.78 -38.63
C SER A 1184 -20.76 15.32 -37.28
N TYR A 1185 -19.60 15.85 -36.91
CA TYR A 1185 -18.97 15.62 -35.63
C TYR A 1185 -18.50 16.91 -34.98
N THR A 1186 -18.61 16.95 -33.65
CA THR A 1186 -17.85 17.85 -32.82
C THR A 1186 -16.52 17.18 -32.48
N VAL A 1187 -15.42 17.82 -32.87
CA VAL A 1187 -14.04 17.38 -32.57
C VAL A 1187 -13.45 18.31 -31.53
N LYS A 1188 -12.95 17.76 -30.42
CA LYS A 1188 -12.24 18.53 -29.41
C LYS A 1188 -10.79 18.08 -29.30
N LEU A 1189 -9.88 19.05 -29.29
CA LEU A 1189 -8.46 18.84 -29.10
C LEU A 1189 -8.04 19.35 -27.72
N TYR A 1190 -7.35 18.49 -26.98
CA TYR A 1190 -6.90 18.74 -25.62
C TYR A 1190 -5.40 18.98 -25.64
N PHE A 1191 -4.97 20.08 -25.02
CA PHE A 1191 -3.58 20.51 -24.98
C PHE A 1191 -3.18 20.84 -23.55
N ALA A 1192 -1.99 20.39 -23.15
CA ALA A 1192 -1.31 20.88 -21.96
C ALA A 1192 0.20 20.91 -22.22
N GLU A 1193 0.84 22.05 -22.00
CA GLU A 1193 2.30 22.14 -22.09
C GLU A 1193 2.90 21.56 -20.81
N ILE A 1194 3.29 20.30 -20.87
CA ILE A 1194 3.92 19.56 -19.77
C ILE A 1194 5.45 19.46 -19.91
N GLU A 1195 6.02 19.90 -21.05
CA GLU A 1195 7.47 20.04 -21.19
C GLU A 1195 7.94 21.38 -20.59
N ASN A 1196 9.11 21.34 -19.95
CA ASN A 1196 9.72 22.54 -19.37
C ASN A 1196 10.57 23.33 -20.39
N THR A 1197 10.69 22.82 -21.61
CA THR A 1197 11.64 23.29 -22.63
C THR A 1197 10.90 24.01 -23.76
N LYS A 1198 11.25 25.28 -24.03
CA LYS A 1198 10.74 26.08 -25.17
C LYS A 1198 9.21 26.31 -25.21
N ALA A 1199 8.51 26.07 -24.10
CA ALA A 1199 7.06 26.25 -23.92
C ALA A 1199 6.50 27.57 -24.48
N GLU A 1200 7.17 28.70 -24.19
CA GLU A 1200 6.74 30.04 -24.62
C GLU A 1200 6.93 30.31 -26.12
N SER A 1201 7.70 29.47 -26.81
CA SER A 1201 8.08 29.61 -28.22
C SER A 1201 7.47 28.55 -29.14
N ARG A 1202 6.71 27.60 -28.59
CA ARG A 1202 6.06 26.53 -29.37
C ARG A 1202 4.82 27.08 -30.09
N GLU A 1203 4.97 27.37 -31.38
CA GLU A 1203 3.89 27.88 -32.23
C GLU A 1203 3.68 26.94 -33.42
N PHE A 1204 2.45 26.50 -33.64
CA PHE A 1204 2.10 25.60 -34.74
C PHE A 1204 0.67 25.82 -35.22
N ASN A 1205 0.39 25.42 -36.45
CA ASN A 1205 -0.95 25.42 -37.02
C ASN A 1205 -1.61 24.05 -36.82
N VAL A 1206 -2.93 24.04 -36.73
CA VAL A 1206 -3.74 22.81 -36.70
C VAL A 1206 -4.72 22.84 -37.86
N ASP A 1207 -4.68 21.80 -38.70
CA ASP A 1207 -5.64 21.58 -39.78
C ASP A 1207 -6.53 20.39 -39.43
N ILE A 1208 -7.84 20.50 -39.63
CA ILE A 1208 -8.81 19.40 -39.51
C ILE A 1208 -9.47 19.20 -40.86
N GLN A 1209 -9.43 17.98 -41.40
CA GLN A 1209 -10.00 17.65 -42.72
C GLN A 1209 -9.50 18.57 -43.86
N GLY A 1210 -8.27 19.08 -43.76
CA GLY A 1210 -7.64 19.96 -44.74
C GLY A 1210 -7.91 21.46 -44.58
N GLU A 1211 -8.72 21.86 -43.60
CA GLU A 1211 -9.01 23.26 -43.27
C GLU A 1211 -8.20 23.68 -42.04
N THR A 1212 -7.47 24.80 -42.10
CA THR A 1212 -6.74 25.34 -40.95
C THR A 1212 -7.73 25.93 -39.94
N VAL A 1213 -7.75 25.37 -38.74
CA VAL A 1213 -8.67 25.74 -37.65
C VAL A 1213 -7.98 26.49 -36.51
N LEU A 1214 -6.65 26.38 -36.41
CA LEU A 1214 -5.82 27.19 -35.49
C LEU A 1214 -4.57 27.64 -36.24
N GLU A 1215 -4.27 28.94 -36.16
CA GLU A 1215 -3.07 29.56 -36.74
C GLU A 1215 -2.16 30.06 -35.63
N GLU A 1216 -0.84 29.82 -35.75
CA GLU A 1216 0.20 30.26 -34.82
C GLU A 1216 -0.13 29.94 -33.35
N PHE A 1217 -0.73 28.77 -33.11
CA PHE A 1217 -1.24 28.39 -31.79
C PHE A 1217 -0.09 28.07 -30.83
N ASN A 1218 -0.15 28.69 -29.66
CA ASN A 1218 0.77 28.44 -28.54
C ASN A 1218 -0.03 28.08 -27.30
N ILE A 1219 0.22 26.87 -26.78
CA ILE A 1219 -0.49 26.31 -25.64
C ILE A 1219 -0.27 27.18 -24.40
N THR A 1220 0.97 27.44 -24.01
CA THR A 1220 1.32 28.17 -22.77
C THR A 1220 0.72 29.58 -22.71
N LYS A 1221 0.80 30.32 -23.81
CA LYS A 1221 0.27 31.68 -23.92
C LYS A 1221 -1.24 31.71 -23.73
N GLU A 1222 -1.95 30.74 -24.30
CA GLU A 1222 -3.41 30.69 -24.19
C GLU A 1222 -3.89 30.14 -22.84
N ALA A 1223 -3.18 29.15 -22.27
CA ALA A 1223 -3.46 28.60 -20.95
C ALA A 1223 -3.15 29.60 -19.81
N GLY A 1224 -2.29 30.58 -20.08
CA GLY A 1224 -1.69 31.41 -19.04
C GLY A 1224 -0.73 30.63 -18.14
N GLY A 1225 0.03 29.69 -18.73
CA GLY A 1225 1.08 28.92 -18.05
C GLY A 1225 1.16 27.44 -18.45
N GLN A 1226 2.22 26.78 -17.99
CA GLN A 1226 2.44 25.34 -18.16
C GLN A 1226 1.53 24.51 -17.24
N ASN A 1227 1.42 23.20 -17.52
CA ASN A 1227 0.64 22.23 -16.77
C ASN A 1227 -0.84 22.62 -16.57
N LYS A 1228 -1.40 23.36 -17.54
CA LYS A 1228 -2.79 23.79 -17.56
C LYS A 1228 -3.45 23.22 -18.80
N LEU A 1229 -4.65 22.67 -18.61
CA LEU A 1229 -5.43 22.12 -19.71
C LEU A 1229 -6.08 23.26 -20.53
N ILE A 1230 -6.00 23.15 -21.86
CA ILE A 1230 -6.81 23.90 -22.81
C ILE A 1230 -7.58 22.92 -23.68
N THR A 1231 -8.83 23.25 -23.97
CA THR A 1231 -9.67 22.49 -24.90
C THR A 1231 -10.11 23.37 -26.05
N LYS A 1232 -9.88 22.92 -27.27
CA LYS A 1232 -10.32 23.56 -28.52
C LYS A 1232 -11.42 22.74 -29.15
N THR A 1233 -12.59 23.32 -29.32
CA THR A 1233 -13.80 22.62 -29.80
C THR A 1233 -14.16 23.10 -31.20
N PHE A 1234 -14.39 22.16 -32.11
CA PHE A 1234 -14.75 22.42 -33.51
C PHE A 1234 -16.01 21.62 -33.86
N GLU A 1235 -17.10 22.30 -34.20
CA GLU A 1235 -18.39 21.70 -34.51
C GLU A 1235 -18.62 21.61 -36.02
N GLY A 1236 -19.50 20.71 -36.44
CA GLY A 1236 -19.92 20.55 -37.84
C GLY A 1236 -18.86 19.92 -38.75
N ILE A 1237 -17.84 19.27 -38.20
CA ILE A 1237 -16.78 18.63 -38.98
C ILE A 1237 -17.35 17.43 -39.74
N LYS A 1238 -17.18 17.43 -41.07
CA LYS A 1238 -17.73 16.39 -41.95
C LYS A 1238 -16.73 15.25 -42.12
N ILE A 1239 -17.12 14.06 -41.67
CA ILE A 1239 -16.27 12.87 -41.67
C ILE A 1239 -17.07 11.68 -42.24
N ALA A 1240 -16.50 10.96 -43.21
CA ALA A 1240 -17.07 9.73 -43.76
C ALA A 1240 -16.63 8.52 -42.92
N ASP A 1241 -15.34 8.18 -43.03
CA ASP A 1241 -14.70 7.00 -42.45
C ASP A 1241 -13.46 7.35 -41.62
N LYS A 1242 -12.75 8.43 -41.96
CA LYS A 1242 -11.48 8.82 -41.31
C LYS A 1242 -11.40 10.30 -40.96
N LEU A 1243 -11.05 10.59 -39.70
CA LEU A 1243 -10.71 11.94 -39.23
C LEU A 1243 -9.22 12.19 -39.43
N ASN A 1244 -8.87 13.23 -40.20
CA ASN A 1244 -7.49 13.65 -40.41
C ASN A 1244 -7.20 14.97 -39.69
N ILE A 1245 -6.15 14.97 -38.87
CA ILE A 1245 -5.63 16.14 -38.16
C ILE A 1245 -4.16 16.32 -38.52
N LYS A 1246 -3.77 17.54 -38.93
CA LYS A 1246 -2.36 17.88 -39.19
C LYS A 1246 -1.89 18.95 -38.23
N LEU A 1247 -0.66 18.78 -37.74
CA LEU A 1247 0.01 19.73 -36.89
C LEU A 1247 1.28 20.21 -37.60
N ASN A 1248 1.31 21.48 -37.97
CA ASN A 1248 2.38 22.05 -38.79
C ASN A 1248 3.11 23.15 -38.02
N SER A 1249 4.36 22.92 -37.63
CA SER A 1249 5.22 23.97 -37.05
C SER A 1249 5.96 24.72 -38.16
N SER A 1250 6.05 26.05 -38.03
CA SER A 1250 6.88 26.88 -38.89
C SER A 1250 8.37 26.81 -38.53
N ASN A 1251 8.70 26.23 -37.37
CA ASN A 1251 10.05 26.07 -36.85
C ASN A 1251 10.34 24.60 -36.47
N ASN A 1252 11.32 23.98 -37.11
CA ASN A 1252 11.73 22.60 -36.84
C ASN A 1252 12.33 22.41 -35.43
N GLU A 1253 12.64 23.49 -34.70
CA GLU A 1253 13.15 23.42 -33.33
C GLU A 1253 12.06 23.37 -32.25
N THR A 1254 10.80 23.66 -32.58
CA THR A 1254 9.64 23.61 -31.68
C THR A 1254 8.57 22.69 -32.26
N LEU A 1255 8.46 21.51 -31.68
CA LEU A 1255 7.61 20.43 -32.18
C LEU A 1255 6.15 20.61 -31.73
N PRO A 1256 5.14 20.25 -32.51
CA PRO A 1256 3.76 20.28 -32.03
C PRO A 1256 3.51 19.25 -30.93
N LEU A 1257 2.64 19.60 -29.98
CA LEU A 1257 2.25 18.76 -28.84
C LEU A 1257 0.72 18.63 -28.79
N LEU A 1258 0.21 17.43 -28.54
CA LEU A 1258 -1.23 17.16 -28.35
C LEU A 1258 -1.43 16.16 -27.22
N SER A 1259 -2.32 16.45 -26.28
CA SER A 1259 -2.60 15.56 -25.13
C SER A 1259 -3.67 14.52 -25.46
N GLY A 1260 -4.78 14.97 -26.06
CA GLY A 1260 -5.89 14.07 -26.37
C GLY A 1260 -6.85 14.62 -27.43
N LEU A 1261 -7.71 13.74 -27.89
CA LEU A 1261 -8.71 13.97 -28.93
C LEU A 1261 -10.05 13.38 -28.48
N GLU A 1262 -11.11 14.18 -28.46
CA GLU A 1262 -12.48 13.71 -28.24
C GLU A 1262 -13.30 13.91 -29.53
N ILE A 1263 -14.03 12.87 -29.95
CA ILE A 1263 -14.85 12.83 -31.16
C ILE A 1263 -16.28 12.53 -30.73
N LEU A 1264 -17.22 13.44 -31.04
CA LEU A 1264 -18.63 13.34 -30.66
C LEU A 1264 -19.52 13.48 -31.90
N MET A 1265 -20.35 12.48 -32.19
CA MET A 1265 -21.32 12.55 -33.29
C MET A 1265 -22.42 13.57 -32.97
N GLU A 1266 -22.70 14.46 -33.91
CA GLU A 1266 -23.81 15.42 -33.84
C GLU A 1266 -25.12 14.75 -34.30
N ASN A 1267 -26.26 15.12 -33.71
CA ASN A 1267 -27.60 14.61 -34.05
C ASN A 1267 -27.76 13.07 -33.98
N LYS A 1268 -27.32 12.45 -32.88
CA LYS A 1268 -27.42 10.98 -32.64
C LYS A 1268 -28.82 10.38 -32.90
N GLU A 1269 -29.89 11.16 -32.66
CA GLU A 1269 -31.29 10.75 -32.84
C GLU A 1269 -31.69 10.61 -34.31
N GLU A 1270 -31.25 11.53 -35.19
CA GLU A 1270 -31.51 11.44 -36.64
C GLU A 1270 -30.81 10.20 -37.25
N PHE A 1271 -29.63 9.84 -36.74
CA PHE A 1271 -28.91 8.64 -37.18
C PHE A 1271 -29.61 7.34 -36.78
N SER A 1272 -30.17 7.29 -35.56
CA SER A 1272 -30.94 6.14 -35.06
C SER A 1272 -32.24 5.92 -35.85
N GLU A 1273 -32.84 6.97 -36.40
CA GLU A 1273 -34.00 6.87 -37.32
C GLU A 1273 -33.60 6.48 -38.75
N VAL A 1274 -32.40 6.83 -39.21
CA VAL A 1274 -31.88 6.43 -40.54
C VAL A 1274 -31.41 4.96 -40.57
N LEU A 1275 -31.05 4.39 -39.41
CA LEU A 1275 -30.67 2.97 -39.26
C LEU A 1275 -31.86 2.02 -39.03
N LYS A 1276 -33.01 2.52 -38.54
CA LYS A 1276 -34.27 1.77 -38.38
C LYS A 1276 -35.03 1.70 -39.70
#